data_AF-A0A8K0PZB2-F1
#
_entry.id   AF-A0A8K0PZB2-F1
#
_cell.length_a   1.000
_cell.length_b   1.000
_cell.length_c   1.000
_cell.angle_alpha   90.00
_cell.angle_beta   90.00
_cell.angle_gamma   90.00
#
_symmetry.space_group_name_H-M   'P 1'
#
loop_
_entity.id
_entity.type
_entity.pdbx_description
1 polymer ?
#
loop_
_entity_poly.entity_id
_entity_poly.type
_entity_poly.pdbx_seq_one_letter_code
_entity_poly.pdbx_strand_id
1 'polypeptide(L)'
;MMVLVQLPRRAVVLKSVLSSVGSDATAAQTHAPTAAASASPARSSPRPPPHRRQPHRPPAQSAAAAPAPCRARQKECVYPDLKRPQRFVAGKPSPSAHDSPVSPRALQSSPSETLTDAGSFSQPAAPAGMPSLANLAPAASPDVSWTGSVSNSSFNDTRSLPLPPIRDQLHLINDFFRHLHPLPIYGFLNEIPVTQRCLQGSLDETLLLALCAVSAMHLKYTKYHPVSTASWIQRAEDMIWARIEQPSIFRTQALILVIHFRIEAGSFQKAYMLFAIAARAASALRLQYERIDLGHLAQEVRRRLMWSLMMLDCQFSIGLPESEMCSHESIYLKLPCKEEEFHADYDREEAGGDMASSMDGVQEEGLLSIYIRETMMRRDVMRLMRQVRLSGRPMPQLVDLVDEFAKSLQQLPIPPYSVHDLERHSRSRWLLRYVAVHLSWHQAHCDVYRLFLSGYREAAPAIVISAHNPSYIEMAARLCLHHAQSMITILTDWDALGCYPVAAHYDIAVCGYHACRLVLFLSRSPHLPAESSITPEVASTQATAILAICRRLYKDSALVDHLIKDLEAVIQAHANGEPEHRRDSSDPDDDNTSHQPRFAVTVQRHKILGVHSVLRRVRFVDDSADSAEAPEIQGPSKYVVPADAAPASFKPAEPSSSMTTQSGMLGAASAMNTSAFESLVRASLAETQTPLDNTVETPQFAVASEPFNLGSWDTWADLSWQTSFSPRSDADFLRLPRLSRHCSLSAPVTLSRATTAIMESPRRPNIIFIMADDHASKSISCYGAGINSTPNLDRIANEGMRFDHCYVTNSICTPSRAAVLCGTHNHVNGVMTLDSKINKRIPNVAKQLRSNANYQTAMIGKWHLGEGEDHEPTGFDHWSVLPGQGEYWDPEFIEATGKTARIPGYATDIITDKSIEWTEKRDKSRPFFLMCHHKAPHRSWEYDSKHKDLYKDPVRLPDTFTDDYKNRANAAKVAKMRVAEDLTYNDLGIVQPEGPRSVIGEKMIDIWWWQDRKIPAPEDVTGLKLFCKETGEAFTFQTQKELAEWKFQRYMQRYLRTIQSIDDNVGRMLDWLDKEGLAEDTIVMYTSDQGFFLGEHGWFDKRFMYEESFQMPFMIRYPREIAPKSVCKDIICNVDFAPTFLDFANARIPTYMQGVSFRPVVQGKTPADWQQVAYHRYWMHRDIIHEAYAHYGVRDQRYKLIYWYNEDFGLEGTRPGGEEKEWELFDCQEDPLELFNCYGDDKYADVVKKMTKMLEDKMEEIGDETVHPRVLN
;
A
#
# COMPACT_ATOMS: atom_id res chain seq x y z
N MET A 1 -31.38 -29.57 37.34
CA MET A 1 -32.76 -30.08 37.25
C MET A 1 -33.32 -29.66 35.90
N MET A 2 -34.12 -30.50 35.23
CA MET A 2 -34.57 -30.25 33.84
C MET A 2 -35.85 -29.40 33.76
N VAL A 3 -36.19 -29.05 32.51
CA VAL A 3 -37.50 -28.63 31.94
C VAL A 3 -37.65 -27.12 31.69
N LEU A 4 -37.87 -26.80 30.40
CA LEU A 4 -38.21 -25.49 29.85
C LEU A 4 -39.72 -25.19 29.98
N VAL A 5 -40.09 -23.90 30.00
CA VAL A 5 -41.36 -23.38 29.47
C VAL A 5 -41.08 -22.05 28.73
N GLN A 6 -41.93 -21.69 27.76
CA GLN A 6 -41.72 -20.56 26.84
C GLN A 6 -42.48 -19.27 27.24
N LEU A 7 -41.99 -18.15 26.68
CA LEU A 7 -42.67 -16.90 26.25
C LEU A 7 -44.19 -17.04 25.92
N PRO A 8 -45.05 -15.97 25.97
CA PRO A 8 -44.81 -14.75 25.15
C PRO A 8 -45.50 -13.36 25.42
N ARG A 9 -44.82 -12.30 24.96
CA ARG A 9 -45.29 -11.10 24.18
C ARG A 9 -46.19 -9.97 24.76
N ARG A 10 -45.94 -8.76 24.17
CA ARG A 10 -46.67 -7.46 24.16
C ARG A 10 -46.51 -6.60 25.45
N ALA A 11 -45.96 -5.36 25.44
CA ALA A 11 -46.20 -4.10 24.69
C ALA A 11 -47.25 -3.18 25.41
N VAL A 12 -47.22 -1.83 25.41
CA VAL A 12 -46.48 -0.84 24.58
C VAL A 12 -46.44 0.60 25.23
N VAL A 13 -45.59 1.51 24.71
CA VAL A 13 -45.62 3.01 24.78
C VAL A 13 -45.12 3.80 26.03
N LEU A 14 -44.64 5.02 25.70
CA LEU A 14 -44.05 6.16 26.47
C LEU A 14 -44.96 6.70 27.63
N LYS A 15 -44.64 7.71 28.48
CA LYS A 15 -43.78 8.93 28.34
C LYS A 15 -43.57 9.67 29.70
N SER A 16 -42.82 10.80 29.64
CA SER A 16 -42.81 11.99 30.53
C SER A 16 -42.20 11.94 31.95
N VAL A 17 -41.20 12.81 32.12
CA VAL A 17 -40.56 13.30 33.35
C VAL A 17 -41.47 14.25 34.14
N LEU A 18 -41.34 14.31 35.48
CA LEU A 18 -41.57 15.53 36.27
C LEU A 18 -40.87 15.45 37.66
N SER A 19 -40.32 16.59 38.11
CA SER A 19 -40.18 17.12 39.51
C SER A 19 -40.02 16.19 40.74
N SER A 20 -39.26 16.51 41.81
CA SER A 20 -38.35 17.65 42.11
C SER A 20 -37.85 17.56 43.58
N VAL A 21 -36.69 18.17 43.88
CA VAL A 21 -36.31 18.82 45.18
C VAL A 21 -36.38 18.02 46.51
N GLY A 22 -35.29 18.08 47.28
CA GLY A 22 -35.24 17.74 48.71
C GLY A 22 -33.81 17.66 49.23
N SER A 23 -33.40 18.56 50.13
CA SER A 23 -32.02 18.70 50.62
C SER A 23 -31.91 18.61 52.16
N ASP A 24 -30.72 18.94 52.67
CA ASP A 24 -30.37 19.23 54.07
C ASP A 24 -30.10 17.96 54.94
N ALA A 25 -28.90 17.73 55.51
CA ALA A 25 -28.07 18.49 56.47
C ALA A 25 -28.50 18.25 57.95
N THR A 26 -27.64 18.20 58.98
CA THR A 26 -26.17 18.43 59.14
C THR A 26 -25.67 17.83 60.48
N ALA A 27 -24.33 17.77 60.67
CA ALA A 27 -23.63 17.83 61.99
C ALA A 27 -23.79 16.64 62.99
N ALA A 28 -22.91 16.40 63.98
CA ALA A 28 -21.49 16.74 64.21
C ALA A 28 -20.93 15.94 65.43
N GLN A 29 -19.57 15.82 65.54
CA GLN A 29 -18.71 15.89 66.77
C GLN A 29 -19.06 15.08 68.07
N THR A 30 -18.17 14.61 68.97
CA THR A 30 -16.69 14.43 69.07
C THR A 30 -16.36 13.49 70.28
N HIS A 31 -15.06 13.18 70.47
CA HIS A 31 -14.38 12.74 71.72
C HIS A 31 -14.11 11.24 71.99
N ALA A 32 -12.98 11.03 72.67
CA ALA A 32 -12.39 9.80 73.25
C ALA A 32 -12.16 10.07 74.78
N PRO A 33 -11.24 9.45 75.57
CA PRO A 33 -10.27 8.35 75.34
C PRO A 33 -10.14 7.35 76.55
N THR A 34 -8.97 6.71 76.71
CA THR A 34 -8.34 6.11 77.95
C THR A 34 -8.40 4.58 78.26
N ALA A 35 -7.30 3.89 77.87
CA ALA A 35 -6.28 3.23 78.73
C ALA A 35 -6.56 2.09 79.77
N ALA A 36 -5.86 0.96 79.53
CA ALA A 36 -5.02 0.16 80.47
C ALA A 36 -5.60 -0.79 81.56
N ALA A 37 -5.11 -2.04 81.58
CA ALA A 37 -5.00 -2.96 82.73
C ALA A 37 -4.01 -4.11 82.45
N SER A 38 -3.59 -4.91 83.46
CA SER A 38 -2.57 -5.98 83.34
C SER A 38 -2.69 -7.10 84.40
N ALA A 39 -2.22 -8.33 84.11
CA ALA A 39 -1.60 -9.32 85.05
C ALA A 39 -1.50 -10.77 84.48
N SER A 40 -0.56 -11.58 85.00
CA SER A 40 -0.34 -13.03 84.73
C SER A 40 -0.95 -13.94 85.82
N PRO A 41 -0.93 -15.31 85.76
CA PRO A 41 0.25 -16.07 86.27
C PRO A 41 0.47 -17.58 85.83
N ALA A 42 1.71 -18.09 86.04
CA ALA A 42 2.09 -19.47 86.49
C ALA A 42 1.79 -20.74 85.59
N ARG A 43 2.46 -21.92 85.69
CA ARG A 43 3.74 -22.38 86.32
C ARG A 43 4.21 -23.79 85.82
N SER A 44 5.52 -24.09 86.02
CA SER A 44 6.15 -25.41 86.32
C SER A 44 6.34 -26.53 85.25
N SER A 45 7.25 -27.47 85.54
CA SER A 45 7.82 -28.53 84.68
C SER A 45 8.25 -29.80 85.47
N PRO A 46 8.64 -30.90 84.80
CA PRO A 46 9.64 -31.84 85.32
C PRO A 46 10.72 -32.29 84.29
N ARG A 47 11.59 -33.27 84.63
CA ARG A 47 12.86 -33.61 83.92
C ARG A 47 13.04 -35.10 83.53
N PRO A 48 13.88 -35.44 82.52
CA PRO A 48 14.24 -36.81 82.10
C PRO A 48 15.67 -37.26 82.50
N PRO A 49 15.94 -38.58 82.50
CA PRO A 49 17.09 -39.19 81.77
C PRO A 49 16.67 -40.56 81.13
N PRO A 50 17.54 -41.52 80.71
CA PRO A 50 19.01 -41.55 80.48
C PRO A 50 19.49 -42.18 79.14
N HIS A 51 20.80 -42.03 78.83
CA HIS A 51 21.66 -42.90 77.96
C HIS A 51 21.36 -43.01 76.43
N ARG A 52 22.33 -43.04 75.50
CA ARG A 52 23.83 -42.93 75.42
C ARG A 52 24.16 -42.56 73.93
N ARG A 53 25.38 -42.30 73.40
CA ARG A 53 26.80 -42.47 73.79
C ARG A 53 27.67 -41.40 73.05
N GLN A 54 28.99 -41.39 73.28
CA GLN A 54 30.05 -40.72 72.46
C GLN A 54 31.35 -41.58 72.56
N PRO A 55 32.54 -41.30 71.95
CA PRO A 55 33.21 -40.01 71.63
C PRO A 55 33.22 -39.67 70.10
N HIS A 56 34.13 -38.92 69.41
CA HIS A 56 35.51 -38.45 69.67
C HIS A 56 35.88 -37.13 68.93
N ARG A 57 37.07 -36.59 69.24
CA ARG A 57 37.81 -35.43 68.66
C ARG A 57 39.29 -35.51 69.15
N PRO A 58 40.25 -34.58 68.88
CA PRO A 58 40.31 -33.35 68.05
C PRO A 58 41.49 -33.48 67.01
N PRO A 59 42.22 -32.46 66.46
CA PRO A 59 42.31 -31.00 66.70
C PRO A 59 41.92 -30.10 65.50
N ALA A 60 42.59 -28.95 65.35
CA ALA A 60 42.16 -27.75 64.60
C ALA A 60 43.32 -26.72 64.46
N GLN A 61 43.02 -25.56 63.82
CA GLN A 61 43.60 -24.20 63.96
C GLN A 61 44.09 -23.46 62.68
N SER A 62 43.68 -22.19 62.62
CA SER A 62 44.37 -20.94 62.23
C SER A 62 44.68 -20.54 60.76
N ALA A 63 43.97 -19.45 60.37
CA ALA A 63 44.52 -18.13 59.99
C ALA A 63 44.99 -17.80 58.54
N ALA A 64 44.66 -16.56 58.15
CA ALA A 64 44.80 -15.93 56.84
C ALA A 64 46.18 -15.31 56.54
N ALA A 65 46.49 -15.07 55.25
CA ALA A 65 47.15 -13.87 54.69
C ALA A 65 47.40 -13.99 53.16
N ALA A 66 47.61 -12.86 52.47
CA ALA A 66 48.18 -12.76 51.11
C ALA A 66 49.43 -11.84 51.15
N PRO A 67 50.41 -11.96 50.23
CA PRO A 67 50.49 -11.00 49.10
C PRO A 67 51.19 -11.53 47.81
N ALA A 68 51.34 -10.66 46.80
CA ALA A 68 52.23 -10.83 45.60
C ALA A 68 53.67 -10.29 45.87
N PRO A 69 54.72 -10.46 45.02
CA PRO A 69 54.82 -9.77 43.69
C PRO A 69 55.79 -10.33 42.58
N CYS A 70 55.71 -9.72 41.39
CA CYS A 70 56.77 -9.36 40.39
C CYS A 70 58.00 -10.23 39.99
N ARG A 71 58.16 -10.33 38.64
CA ARG A 71 59.38 -10.15 37.78
C ARG A 71 60.60 -11.11 37.86
N ALA A 72 60.86 -11.80 36.74
CA ALA A 72 62.20 -11.96 36.11
C ALA A 72 62.06 -12.30 34.59
N ARG A 73 63.14 -12.23 33.79
CA ARG A 73 63.17 -12.49 32.34
C ARG A 73 64.28 -13.49 31.96
N GLN A 74 64.06 -14.41 31.00
CA GLN A 74 64.75 -14.50 29.68
C GLN A 74 64.76 -15.91 29.03
N LYS A 75 64.64 -15.89 27.69
CA LYS A 75 65.24 -16.79 26.66
C LYS A 75 64.78 -18.26 26.46
N GLU A 76 64.23 -18.46 25.25
CA GLU A 76 64.61 -19.45 24.21
C GLU A 76 64.30 -20.96 24.37
N CYS A 77 63.32 -21.38 23.54
CA CYS A 77 63.17 -22.62 22.74
C CYS A 77 64.09 -23.85 22.95
N VAL A 78 63.50 -25.05 22.86
CA VAL A 78 63.79 -26.07 21.80
C VAL A 78 62.80 -27.25 21.86
N TYR A 79 62.46 -27.82 20.69
CA TYR A 79 61.67 -29.07 20.52
C TYR A 79 62.52 -30.33 20.73
N PRO A 80 61.91 -31.49 21.03
CA PRO A 80 62.38 -32.78 20.54
C PRO A 80 61.45 -33.40 19.48
N ASP A 81 62.05 -34.15 18.56
CA ASP A 81 61.49 -34.79 17.34
C ASP A 81 61.77 -36.32 17.41
N LEU A 82 61.60 -37.04 16.29
CA LEU A 82 61.96 -38.44 15.95
C LEU A 82 60.73 -39.40 15.87
N LYS A 83 60.30 -39.97 14.72
CA LYS A 83 60.95 -40.75 13.62
C LYS A 83 61.14 -42.25 13.99
N ARG A 84 61.07 -43.28 13.12
CA ARG A 84 61.07 -43.48 11.63
C ARG A 84 60.63 -44.97 11.35
N PRO A 85 60.93 -45.73 10.24
CA PRO A 85 61.46 -45.42 8.89
C PRO A 85 60.80 -46.11 7.63
N GLN A 86 60.78 -45.37 6.52
CA GLN A 86 61.24 -45.67 5.14
C GLN A 86 61.26 -47.09 4.49
N ARG A 87 60.88 -47.14 3.20
CA ARG A 87 61.80 -47.31 2.03
C ARG A 87 61.14 -46.79 0.73
N PHE A 88 61.69 -45.75 0.07
CA PHE A 88 62.62 -45.79 -1.10
C PHE A 88 61.90 -45.91 -2.46
N VAL A 89 62.29 -45.21 -3.56
CA VAL A 89 63.34 -44.18 -3.80
C VAL A 89 63.03 -43.40 -5.12
N ALA A 90 63.92 -42.50 -5.58
CA ALA A 90 63.86 -41.65 -6.79
C ALA A 90 62.88 -40.44 -6.71
N GLY A 91 62.90 -39.44 -7.61
CA GLY A 91 63.76 -39.19 -8.78
C GLY A 91 64.18 -37.71 -8.93
N LYS A 92 64.80 -37.31 -10.06
CA LYS A 92 65.39 -35.98 -10.34
C LYS A 92 65.59 -35.73 -11.87
N PRO A 93 65.87 -34.51 -12.41
CA PRO A 93 66.64 -33.39 -11.81
C PRO A 93 65.95 -31.99 -11.78
N SER A 94 66.77 -30.94 -11.59
CA SER A 94 66.47 -29.53 -11.18
C SER A 94 67.50 -28.57 -11.86
N PRO A 95 67.75 -27.27 -11.51
CA PRO A 95 67.15 -26.34 -10.51
C PRO A 95 66.99 -24.84 -10.98
N SER A 96 66.81 -23.92 -10.00
CA SER A 96 67.16 -22.45 -9.97
C SER A 96 66.22 -21.39 -10.59
N ALA A 97 66.15 -20.14 -10.11
CA ALA A 97 66.43 -19.52 -8.78
C ALA A 97 65.95 -18.04 -8.70
N HIS A 98 66.00 -17.45 -7.47
CA HIS A 98 66.00 -16.02 -7.10
C HIS A 98 64.70 -15.16 -7.12
N ASP A 99 64.21 -14.91 -5.90
CA ASP A 99 64.05 -13.60 -5.22
C ASP A 99 63.21 -12.42 -5.77
N SER A 100 62.47 -11.84 -4.82
CA SER A 100 61.68 -10.59 -4.83
C SER A 100 62.57 -9.32 -4.78
N PRO A 101 62.04 -8.06 -4.60
CA PRO A 101 60.65 -7.57 -4.48
C PRO A 101 60.36 -6.26 -5.29
N VAL A 102 59.35 -5.49 -4.85
CA VAL A 102 59.08 -4.02 -5.04
C VAL A 102 57.89 -3.65 -5.96
N SER A 103 57.19 -2.60 -5.53
CA SER A 103 55.98 -1.93 -6.11
C SER A 103 56.42 -0.78 -7.07
N PRO A 104 55.59 0.18 -7.56
CA PRO A 104 54.12 0.31 -7.63
C PRO A 104 53.62 0.74 -9.05
N ARG A 105 52.45 1.40 -9.13
CA ARG A 105 51.86 2.19 -10.25
C ARG A 105 51.26 1.38 -11.42
N ALA A 106 49.94 1.44 -11.66
CA ALA A 106 49.11 2.57 -12.14
C ALA A 106 49.25 2.88 -13.64
N LEU A 107 48.21 3.50 -14.23
CA LEU A 107 47.93 3.67 -15.67
C LEU A 107 47.58 2.36 -16.40
N GLN A 108 46.72 2.35 -17.43
CA GLN A 108 45.59 3.21 -17.83
C GLN A 108 44.80 2.45 -18.92
N SER A 109 43.77 3.09 -19.50
CA SER A 109 43.36 2.92 -20.91
C SER A 109 43.14 1.50 -21.48
N SER A 110 41.85 1.18 -21.66
CA SER A 110 41.26 0.70 -22.91
C SER A 110 41.98 1.15 -24.22
N PRO A 111 41.78 0.51 -25.40
CA PRO A 111 40.54 -0.15 -25.82
C PRO A 111 40.70 -1.46 -26.64
N SER A 112 39.59 -1.89 -27.27
CA SER A 112 39.45 -2.56 -28.59
C SER A 112 40.69 -3.24 -29.20
N GLU A 113 40.56 -4.45 -29.73
CA GLU A 113 39.85 -4.62 -31.01
C GLU A 113 39.07 -5.94 -31.20
N THR A 114 38.27 -5.95 -32.25
CA THR A 114 37.44 -7.07 -32.71
C THR A 114 38.26 -8.10 -33.49
N LEU A 115 37.80 -9.36 -33.50
CA LEU A 115 37.33 -10.05 -34.71
C LEU A 115 36.85 -11.50 -34.44
N THR A 116 36.12 -12.02 -35.43
CA THR A 116 35.76 -13.41 -35.79
C THR A 116 36.53 -14.57 -35.10
N ASP A 117 35.95 -15.76 -34.92
CA ASP A 117 35.19 -16.50 -35.95
C ASP A 117 34.22 -17.58 -35.42
N ALA A 118 33.54 -18.29 -36.32
CA ALA A 118 32.53 -19.31 -36.06
C ALA A 118 33.09 -20.64 -35.51
N GLY A 119 32.25 -21.38 -34.78
CA GLY A 119 32.62 -22.69 -34.20
C GLY A 119 31.42 -23.46 -33.63
N SER A 120 30.57 -24.00 -34.49
CA SER A 120 29.44 -24.86 -34.10
C SER A 120 29.89 -26.28 -33.75
N PHE A 121 29.30 -26.90 -32.71
CA PHE A 121 29.09 -28.35 -32.67
C PHE A 121 27.87 -28.77 -31.81
N SER A 122 27.33 -29.95 -32.13
CA SER A 122 25.97 -30.41 -31.85
C SER A 122 25.76 -31.18 -30.55
N GLN A 123 24.53 -31.13 -30.01
CA GLN A 123 24.00 -32.18 -29.13
C GLN A 123 23.44 -33.39 -29.95
N PRO A 124 23.39 -34.61 -29.38
CA PRO A 124 22.91 -35.80 -30.08
C PRO A 124 21.37 -35.94 -30.13
N ALA A 125 20.87 -36.72 -31.09
CA ALA A 125 19.44 -36.84 -31.42
C ALA A 125 18.74 -38.07 -30.79
N ALA A 126 17.40 -38.05 -30.82
CA ALA A 126 16.52 -39.17 -30.46
C ALA A 126 15.97 -39.92 -31.70
N PRO A 127 15.58 -41.21 -31.59
CA PRO A 127 15.03 -42.01 -32.71
C PRO A 127 13.55 -41.73 -33.00
N ALA A 128 13.03 -42.26 -34.13
CA ALA A 128 11.84 -41.75 -34.81
C ALA A 128 10.79 -42.81 -35.28
N GLY A 129 9.61 -42.33 -35.68
CA GLY A 129 8.54 -43.05 -36.40
C GLY A 129 7.19 -42.32 -36.25
N MET A 130 6.74 -41.50 -37.21
CA MET A 130 6.03 -41.82 -38.49
C MET A 130 4.56 -42.26 -38.31
N PRO A 131 3.60 -41.89 -39.21
CA PRO A 131 3.76 -41.18 -40.49
C PRO A 131 2.86 -39.91 -40.66
N SER A 132 2.92 -39.33 -41.88
CA SER A 132 2.26 -38.09 -42.33
C SER A 132 0.73 -38.12 -42.41
N LEU A 133 0.11 -36.94 -42.25
CA LEU A 133 -1.05 -36.54 -43.06
C LEU A 133 -0.98 -35.03 -43.36
N ALA A 134 -1.14 -34.66 -44.63
CA ALA A 134 -1.17 -33.25 -45.07
C ALA A 134 -2.50 -32.95 -45.76
N ASN A 135 -3.24 -31.97 -45.24
CA ASN A 135 -4.22 -31.13 -45.94
C ASN A 135 -4.93 -30.22 -44.93
N LEU A 136 -4.98 -28.91 -45.23
CA LEU A 136 -6.10 -27.96 -45.04
C LEU A 136 -5.56 -26.53 -44.95
N ALA A 137 -5.91 -25.71 -45.95
CA ALA A 137 -5.75 -24.26 -45.90
C ALA A 137 -7.09 -23.62 -46.31
N PRO A 138 -7.65 -22.68 -45.53
CA PRO A 138 -8.63 -21.71 -46.00
C PRO A 138 -7.86 -20.51 -46.60
N ALA A 139 -7.99 -20.21 -47.90
CA ALA A 139 -9.17 -19.62 -48.57
C ALA A 139 -9.23 -18.08 -48.37
N ALA A 140 -9.24 -17.34 -49.48
CA ALA A 140 -9.09 -15.89 -49.53
C ALA A 140 -10.24 -15.21 -50.29
N SER A 141 -10.51 -13.94 -49.97
CA SER A 141 -11.47 -13.08 -50.68
C SER A 141 -11.37 -11.62 -50.18
N PRO A 142 -11.68 -10.60 -50.99
CA PRO A 142 -11.55 -10.52 -52.45
C PRO A 142 -10.76 -9.27 -52.91
N ASP A 143 -10.41 -9.19 -54.20
CA ASP A 143 -9.73 -8.02 -54.78
C ASP A 143 -10.60 -6.75 -54.85
N VAL A 144 -9.97 -5.59 -54.64
CA VAL A 144 -10.43 -4.29 -55.15
C VAL A 144 -9.28 -3.65 -55.92
N SER A 145 -9.38 -3.67 -57.25
CA SER A 145 -8.30 -3.25 -58.15
C SER A 145 -8.22 -1.73 -58.32
N TRP A 146 -7.13 -1.11 -57.87
CA TRP A 146 -6.73 0.23 -58.30
C TRP A 146 -5.65 0.16 -59.38
N THR A 147 -6.06 0.31 -60.64
CA THR A 147 -5.15 0.31 -61.79
C THR A 147 -4.53 1.69 -62.01
N GLY A 148 -3.28 1.87 -61.59
CA GLY A 148 -2.48 3.06 -61.89
C GLY A 148 -0.99 2.75 -61.77
N SER A 149 -0.30 2.59 -62.90
CA SER A 149 1.08 2.08 -62.91
C SER A 149 2.13 3.14 -62.60
N VAL A 150 2.90 2.93 -61.54
CA VAL A 150 4.24 3.51 -61.36
C VAL A 150 5.22 2.36 -61.11
N SER A 151 6.43 2.46 -61.66
CA SER A 151 7.39 1.35 -61.77
C SER A 151 8.01 0.93 -60.43
N ASN A 152 8.20 -0.37 -60.27
CA ASN A 152 8.83 -0.98 -59.10
C ASN A 152 10.34 -0.67 -59.05
N SER A 153 10.79 0.11 -58.06
CA SER A 153 12.21 0.26 -57.72
C SER A 153 12.40 0.64 -56.24
N SER A 154 13.32 -0.07 -55.55
CA SER A 154 13.89 0.27 -54.23
C SER A 154 12.93 0.53 -53.06
N PHE A 155 12.19 -0.50 -52.61
CA PHE A 155 11.78 -0.62 -51.20
C PHE A 155 12.91 -1.29 -50.40
N ASN A 156 13.92 -0.53 -49.93
CA ASN A 156 14.94 -1.07 -49.01
C ASN A 156 15.80 -0.03 -48.24
N ASP A 157 15.41 1.24 -48.15
CA ASP A 157 16.22 2.29 -47.49
C ASP A 157 15.35 3.26 -46.66
N THR A 158 14.57 2.70 -45.72
CA THR A 158 13.78 3.47 -44.74
C THR A 158 14.67 4.07 -43.66
N ARG A 159 15.53 5.01 -44.04
CA ARG A 159 16.21 5.89 -43.07
C ARG A 159 15.15 6.74 -42.38
N SER A 160 15.32 6.95 -41.07
CA SER A 160 14.36 7.65 -40.22
C SER A 160 13.95 9.00 -40.83
N LEU A 161 12.66 9.17 -41.12
CA LEU A 161 12.13 10.47 -41.49
C LEU A 161 12.38 11.45 -40.33
N PRO A 162 12.90 12.66 -40.60
CA PRO A 162 13.22 13.61 -39.54
C PRO A 162 11.96 13.98 -38.75
N LEU A 163 12.16 14.38 -37.49
CA LEU A 163 11.14 15.11 -36.73
C LEU A 163 10.76 16.39 -37.49
N PRO A 164 9.53 16.91 -37.31
CA PRO A 164 9.12 18.13 -37.97
C PRO A 164 9.92 19.33 -37.41
N PRO A 165 9.98 20.49 -38.10
CA PRO A 165 10.66 21.67 -37.57
C PRO A 165 10.12 22.08 -36.19
N ILE A 166 10.93 22.71 -35.33
CA ILE A 166 10.53 23.04 -33.95
C ILE A 166 9.21 23.81 -33.84
N ARG A 167 8.91 24.70 -34.80
CA ARG A 167 7.61 25.38 -34.89
C ARG A 167 6.45 24.39 -35.04
N ASP A 168 6.58 23.44 -35.96
CA ASP A 168 5.58 22.40 -36.22
C ASP A 168 5.47 21.40 -35.06
N GLN A 169 6.57 21.11 -34.34
CA GLN A 169 6.53 20.33 -33.09
C GLN A 169 5.65 21.02 -32.04
N LEU A 170 5.88 22.32 -31.81
CA LEU A 170 5.11 23.13 -30.86
C LEU A 170 3.65 23.27 -31.27
N HIS A 171 3.35 23.45 -32.56
CA HIS A 171 1.97 23.42 -33.07
C HIS A 171 1.29 22.07 -32.75
N LEU A 172 1.95 20.94 -33.04
CA LEU A 172 1.40 19.59 -32.76
C LEU A 172 1.24 19.29 -31.26
N ILE A 173 2.07 19.87 -30.39
CA ILE A 173 1.96 19.74 -28.93
C ILE A 173 0.84 20.63 -28.38
N ASN A 174 0.74 21.89 -28.81
CA ASN A 174 -0.35 22.77 -28.43
C ASN A 174 -1.70 22.18 -28.89
N ASP A 175 -1.76 21.60 -30.07
CA ASP A 175 -2.94 20.89 -30.58
C ASP A 175 -3.24 19.59 -29.81
N PHE A 176 -2.22 18.86 -29.31
CA PHE A 176 -2.43 17.72 -28.39
C PHE A 176 -3.21 18.18 -27.17
N PHE A 177 -2.75 19.26 -26.53
CA PHE A 177 -3.40 19.79 -25.33
C PHE A 177 -4.78 20.37 -25.65
N ARG A 178 -4.94 21.07 -26.77
CA ARG A 178 -6.21 21.68 -27.19
C ARG A 178 -7.30 20.66 -27.55
N HIS A 179 -6.93 19.52 -28.15
CA HIS A 179 -7.91 18.61 -28.79
C HIS A 179 -7.90 17.16 -28.28
N LEU A 180 -6.79 16.65 -27.74
CA LEU A 180 -6.66 15.25 -27.33
C LEU A 180 -6.63 15.08 -25.81
N HIS A 181 -5.86 15.90 -25.10
CA HIS A 181 -5.78 15.89 -23.64
C HIS A 181 -7.14 16.03 -22.88
N PRO A 182 -8.18 16.69 -23.41
CA PRO A 182 -9.50 16.68 -22.78
C PRO A 182 -10.17 15.30 -22.75
N LEU A 183 -9.82 14.39 -23.67
CA LEU A 183 -10.26 13.00 -23.62
C LEU A 183 -9.67 12.33 -22.36
N PRO A 184 -10.46 11.65 -21.51
CA PRO A 184 -9.99 11.14 -20.22
C PRO A 184 -8.70 10.30 -20.28
N ILE A 185 -8.57 9.46 -21.32
CA ILE A 185 -7.40 8.60 -21.56
C ILE A 185 -6.08 9.34 -21.81
N TYR A 186 -6.11 10.60 -22.25
CA TYR A 186 -4.93 11.43 -22.53
C TYR A 186 -4.66 12.49 -21.44
N GLY A 187 -5.41 12.47 -20.33
CA GLY A 187 -5.35 13.45 -19.23
C GLY A 187 -4.08 13.43 -18.36
N PHE A 188 -3.00 12.77 -18.77
CA PHE A 188 -1.83 12.44 -17.93
C PHE A 188 -0.54 13.24 -18.16
N LEU A 189 -0.56 14.21 -19.07
CA LEU A 189 0.56 15.12 -19.33
C LEU A 189 0.20 16.53 -18.84
N ASN A 190 1.18 17.27 -18.33
CA ASN A 190 0.98 18.67 -17.96
C ASN A 190 1.42 19.61 -19.09
N GLU A 191 0.60 20.64 -19.37
CA GLU A 191 0.78 21.53 -20.52
C GLU A 191 2.05 22.40 -20.40
N ILE A 192 2.41 22.85 -19.20
CA ILE A 192 3.49 23.83 -19.00
C ILE A 192 4.90 23.21 -19.14
N PRO A 193 5.29 22.18 -18.35
CA PRO A 193 6.63 21.59 -18.46
C PRO A 193 6.90 20.95 -19.83
N VAL A 194 5.90 20.30 -20.45
CA VAL A 194 6.05 19.66 -21.77
C VAL A 194 6.31 20.70 -22.86
N THR A 195 5.56 21.81 -22.86
CA THR A 195 5.72 22.88 -23.87
C THR A 195 7.04 23.63 -23.68
N GLN A 196 7.44 23.91 -22.44
CA GLN A 196 8.73 24.54 -22.14
C GLN A 196 9.93 23.63 -22.48
N ARG A 197 9.88 22.34 -22.12
CA ARG A 197 10.92 21.35 -22.48
C ARG A 197 10.99 21.16 -24.00
N CYS A 198 9.88 21.27 -24.73
CA CYS A 198 9.92 21.31 -26.19
C CYS A 198 10.63 22.58 -26.71
N LEU A 199 10.26 23.77 -26.23
CA LEU A 199 10.88 25.05 -26.62
C LEU A 199 12.40 25.07 -26.42
N GLN A 200 12.89 24.45 -25.35
CA GLN A 200 14.31 24.36 -25.03
C GLN A 200 15.04 23.18 -25.71
N GLY A 201 14.32 22.24 -26.33
CA GLY A 201 14.89 20.99 -26.87
C GLY A 201 15.33 19.98 -25.81
N SER A 202 14.79 20.06 -24.60
CA SER A 202 15.10 19.22 -23.43
C SER A 202 14.02 18.17 -23.09
N LEU A 203 12.98 18.04 -23.93
CA LEU A 203 11.95 16.99 -23.82
C LEU A 203 12.52 15.63 -24.26
N ASP A 204 12.20 14.54 -23.55
CA ASP A 204 12.65 13.18 -23.94
C ASP A 204 12.15 12.86 -25.36
N GLU A 205 13.08 12.48 -26.24
CA GLU A 205 12.81 12.30 -27.67
C GLU A 205 11.77 11.19 -27.93
N THR A 206 11.67 10.19 -27.05
CA THR A 206 10.63 9.15 -27.11
C THR A 206 9.23 9.74 -26.97
N LEU A 207 9.06 10.66 -26.01
CA LEU A 207 7.80 11.34 -25.73
C LEU A 207 7.47 12.36 -26.83
N LEU A 208 8.46 13.11 -27.31
CA LEU A 208 8.31 14.03 -28.45
C LEU A 208 7.85 13.31 -29.74
N LEU A 209 8.50 12.19 -30.08
CA LEU A 209 8.11 11.35 -31.24
C LEU A 209 6.67 10.85 -31.11
N ALA A 210 6.28 10.36 -29.93
CA ALA A 210 4.94 9.85 -29.68
C ALA A 210 3.87 10.97 -29.72
N LEU A 211 4.12 12.13 -29.10
CA LEU A 211 3.24 13.30 -29.15
C LEU A 211 3.01 13.78 -30.59
N CYS A 212 4.07 14.07 -31.33
CA CYS A 212 3.94 14.55 -32.72
C CYS A 212 3.20 13.55 -33.62
N ALA A 213 3.39 12.24 -33.42
CA ALA A 213 2.72 11.22 -34.21
C ALA A 213 1.23 11.04 -33.85
N VAL A 214 0.89 11.05 -32.56
CA VAL A 214 -0.50 10.94 -32.08
C VAL A 214 -1.32 12.17 -32.52
N SER A 215 -0.80 13.39 -32.33
CA SER A 215 -1.46 14.61 -32.81
C SER A 215 -1.64 14.61 -34.33
N ALA A 216 -0.58 14.34 -35.10
CA ALA A 216 -0.66 14.39 -36.55
C ALA A 216 -1.59 13.32 -37.15
N MET A 217 -1.76 12.18 -36.47
CA MET A 217 -2.72 11.14 -36.85
C MET A 217 -4.17 11.56 -36.54
N HIS A 218 -4.53 11.80 -35.28
CA HIS A 218 -5.91 12.11 -34.88
C HIS A 218 -6.45 13.37 -35.55
N LEU A 219 -5.58 14.39 -35.70
CA LEU A 219 -5.92 15.67 -36.32
C LEU A 219 -5.69 15.68 -37.83
N LYS A 220 -5.32 14.52 -38.42
CA LYS A 220 -5.24 14.26 -39.87
C LYS A 220 -4.36 15.26 -40.62
N TYR A 221 -3.23 15.64 -40.03
CA TYR A 221 -2.23 16.53 -40.64
C TYR A 221 -1.61 15.86 -41.87
N THR A 222 -2.16 16.16 -43.06
CA THR A 222 -1.77 15.57 -44.36
C THR A 222 -0.30 15.76 -44.74
N LYS A 223 0.38 16.74 -44.13
CA LYS A 223 1.84 16.96 -44.23
C LYS A 223 2.68 15.82 -43.63
N TYR A 224 2.13 15.05 -42.69
CA TYR A 224 2.85 14.07 -41.88
C TYR A 224 2.17 12.69 -41.80
N HIS A 225 0.84 12.64 -41.87
CA HIS A 225 0.06 11.41 -41.82
C HIS A 225 -0.06 10.75 -43.22
N PRO A 226 0.09 9.41 -43.36
CA PRO A 226 0.39 8.41 -42.33
C PRO A 226 1.87 8.01 -42.22
N VAL A 227 2.72 8.39 -43.18
CA VAL A 227 4.06 7.79 -43.33
C VAL A 227 5.02 8.27 -42.25
N SER A 228 5.05 9.58 -41.96
CA SER A 228 5.93 10.13 -40.91
C SER A 228 5.47 9.70 -39.53
N THR A 229 4.16 9.68 -39.26
CA THR A 229 3.60 9.26 -37.97
C THR A 229 3.92 7.79 -37.67
N ALA A 230 3.77 6.89 -38.65
CA ALA A 230 4.17 5.49 -38.51
C ALA A 230 5.68 5.32 -38.29
N SER A 231 6.52 6.11 -38.98
CA SER A 231 7.98 6.09 -38.80
C SER A 231 8.40 6.60 -37.42
N TRP A 232 7.77 7.66 -36.89
CA TRP A 232 8.09 8.21 -35.58
C TRP A 232 7.66 7.27 -34.45
N ILE A 233 6.50 6.62 -34.56
CA ILE A 233 6.03 5.62 -33.58
C ILE A 233 6.94 4.38 -33.57
N GLN A 234 7.39 3.89 -34.73
CA GLN A 234 8.32 2.76 -34.73
C GLN A 234 9.65 3.14 -34.07
N ARG A 235 10.19 4.34 -34.34
CA ARG A 235 11.39 4.85 -33.67
C ARG A 235 11.21 4.97 -32.15
N ALA A 236 10.06 5.46 -31.68
CA ALA A 236 9.75 5.54 -30.26
C ALA A 236 9.67 4.15 -29.60
N GLU A 237 9.06 3.16 -30.25
CA GLU A 237 9.08 1.77 -29.76
C GLU A 237 10.49 1.19 -29.69
N ASP A 238 11.30 1.37 -30.73
CA ASP A 238 12.66 0.83 -30.80
C ASP A 238 13.54 1.41 -29.67
N MET A 239 13.34 2.68 -29.32
CA MET A 239 13.97 3.35 -28.17
C MET A 239 13.48 2.80 -26.82
N ILE A 240 12.20 2.44 -26.69
CA ILE A 240 11.64 1.79 -25.49
C ILE A 240 12.21 0.37 -25.33
N TRP A 241 12.27 -0.41 -26.41
CA TRP A 241 12.85 -1.76 -26.41
C TRP A 241 14.34 -1.74 -26.03
N ALA A 242 15.11 -0.78 -26.57
CA ALA A 242 16.52 -0.60 -26.24
C ALA A 242 16.80 -0.23 -24.77
N ARG A 243 15.77 0.18 -24.00
CA ARG A 243 15.89 0.59 -22.59
C ARG A 243 14.84 -0.06 -21.67
N ILE A 244 14.37 -1.26 -22.00
CA ILE A 244 13.32 -1.96 -21.24
C ILE A 244 13.69 -2.28 -19.77
N GLU A 245 14.99 -2.32 -19.44
CA GLU A 245 15.50 -2.47 -18.06
C GLU A 245 15.64 -1.14 -17.29
N GLN A 246 15.29 -0.01 -17.92
CA GLN A 246 15.37 1.37 -17.39
C GLN A 246 14.03 2.12 -17.59
N PRO A 247 12.96 1.69 -16.90
CA PRO A 247 11.69 2.39 -16.91
C PRO A 247 11.85 3.79 -16.30
N SER A 248 11.06 4.73 -16.82
CA SER A 248 11.02 6.14 -16.39
C SER A 248 9.62 6.70 -16.68
N ILE A 249 9.24 7.81 -16.04
CA ILE A 249 7.98 8.54 -16.24
C ILE A 249 7.82 8.94 -17.71
N PHE A 250 8.80 9.63 -18.30
CA PHE A 250 8.70 10.07 -19.70
C PHE A 250 8.55 8.90 -20.69
N ARG A 251 9.25 7.78 -20.45
CA ARG A 251 9.11 6.57 -21.28
C ARG A 251 7.77 5.86 -21.08
N THR A 252 7.21 5.89 -19.87
CA THR A 252 5.89 5.31 -19.58
C THR A 252 4.77 6.15 -20.20
N GLN A 253 4.89 7.48 -20.14
CA GLN A 253 4.03 8.43 -20.86
C GLN A 253 4.08 8.20 -22.38
N ALA A 254 5.29 8.11 -22.96
CA ALA A 254 5.48 7.83 -24.39
C ALA A 254 4.87 6.48 -24.79
N LEU A 255 5.08 5.43 -23.97
CA LEU A 255 4.55 4.09 -24.21
C LEU A 255 3.01 4.06 -24.23
N ILE A 256 2.33 4.85 -23.38
CA ILE A 256 0.86 4.99 -23.41
C ILE A 256 0.39 5.64 -24.71
N LEU A 257 1.04 6.73 -25.14
CA LEU A 257 0.74 7.35 -26.44
C LEU A 257 0.93 6.38 -27.61
N VAL A 258 2.00 5.57 -27.58
CA VAL A 258 2.22 4.49 -28.57
C VAL A 258 1.12 3.42 -28.50
N ILE A 259 0.67 3.00 -27.31
CA ILE A 259 -0.42 2.02 -27.15
C ILE A 259 -1.70 2.55 -27.80
N HIS A 260 -2.10 3.80 -27.53
CA HIS A 260 -3.27 4.41 -28.17
C HIS A 260 -3.11 4.53 -29.69
N PHE A 261 -1.93 4.94 -30.18
CA PHE A 261 -1.65 4.95 -31.63
C PHE A 261 -1.84 3.56 -32.26
N ARG A 262 -1.37 2.50 -31.60
CA ARG A 262 -1.53 1.12 -32.08
C ARG A 262 -2.97 0.60 -31.96
N ILE A 263 -3.80 1.11 -31.05
CA ILE A 263 -5.23 0.81 -31.00
C ILE A 263 -5.95 1.39 -32.23
N GLU A 264 -5.77 2.69 -32.50
CA GLU A 264 -6.42 3.38 -33.64
C GLU A 264 -5.92 2.84 -34.99
N ALA A 265 -4.63 2.50 -35.09
CA ALA A 265 -4.04 1.83 -36.26
C ALA A 265 -4.38 0.32 -36.34
N GLY A 266 -5.46 -0.15 -35.70
CA GLY A 266 -5.97 -1.53 -35.76
C GLY A 266 -5.02 -2.63 -35.25
N SER A 267 -3.91 -2.25 -34.62
CA SER A 267 -2.79 -3.12 -34.25
C SER A 267 -2.92 -3.69 -32.83
N PHE A 268 -4.13 -4.08 -32.44
CA PHE A 268 -4.53 -4.44 -31.07
C PHE A 268 -3.60 -5.45 -30.36
N GLN A 269 -3.12 -6.48 -31.07
CA GLN A 269 -2.19 -7.48 -30.50
C GLN A 269 -0.88 -6.84 -30.03
N LYS A 270 -0.34 -5.90 -30.82
CA LYS A 270 0.88 -5.15 -30.49
C LYS A 270 0.61 -4.15 -29.36
N ALA A 271 -0.55 -3.49 -29.37
CA ALA A 271 -0.97 -2.60 -28.30
C ALA A 271 -1.07 -3.33 -26.94
N TYR A 272 -1.65 -4.53 -26.90
CA TYR A 272 -1.74 -5.36 -25.69
C TYR A 272 -0.37 -5.81 -25.16
N MET A 273 0.56 -6.19 -26.06
CA MET A 273 1.94 -6.53 -25.67
C MET A 273 2.69 -5.33 -25.09
N LEU A 274 2.52 -4.13 -25.67
CA LEU A 274 3.12 -2.89 -25.18
C LEU A 274 2.48 -2.45 -23.85
N PHE A 275 1.17 -2.62 -23.68
CA PHE A 275 0.48 -2.39 -22.42
C PHE A 275 0.99 -3.31 -21.29
N ALA A 276 1.30 -4.57 -21.59
CA ALA A 276 1.94 -5.48 -20.64
C ALA A 276 3.36 -5.04 -20.20
N ILE A 277 4.03 -4.18 -20.98
CA ILE A 277 5.29 -3.53 -20.59
C ILE A 277 4.99 -2.28 -19.75
N ALA A 278 3.98 -1.48 -20.12
CA ALA A 278 3.57 -0.30 -19.38
C ALA A 278 3.12 -0.63 -17.94
N ALA A 279 2.33 -1.68 -17.75
CA ALA A 279 1.92 -2.17 -16.42
C ALA A 279 3.12 -2.62 -15.56
N ARG A 280 4.18 -3.17 -16.19
CA ARG A 280 5.44 -3.53 -15.50
C ARG A 280 6.28 -2.30 -15.16
N ALA A 281 6.39 -1.34 -16.07
CA ALA A 281 7.08 -0.07 -15.84
C ALA A 281 6.41 0.71 -14.70
N ALA A 282 5.08 0.79 -14.70
CA ALA A 282 4.30 1.39 -13.62
C ALA A 282 4.54 0.70 -12.26
N SER A 283 4.59 -0.64 -12.25
CA SER A 283 4.91 -1.42 -11.04
C SER A 283 6.36 -1.23 -10.57
N ALA A 284 7.31 -1.06 -11.50
CA ALA A 284 8.71 -0.79 -11.19
C ALA A 284 8.91 0.61 -10.59
N LEU A 285 8.27 1.61 -11.19
CA LEU A 285 8.26 3.03 -10.76
C LEU A 285 7.35 3.29 -9.55
N ARG A 286 6.73 2.23 -8.99
CA ARG A 286 5.80 2.29 -7.85
C ARG A 286 4.63 3.26 -8.09
N LEU A 287 4.11 3.35 -9.33
CA LEU A 287 3.04 4.28 -9.69
C LEU A 287 1.70 3.95 -9.03
N GLN A 288 1.51 2.75 -8.49
CA GLN A 288 0.35 2.46 -7.65
C GLN A 288 0.35 3.23 -6.31
N TYR A 289 1.43 3.95 -5.98
CA TYR A 289 1.69 4.50 -4.66
C TYR A 289 2.07 5.99 -4.71
N GLU A 290 1.53 6.75 -3.77
CA GLU A 290 1.86 8.15 -3.55
C GLU A 290 3.31 8.25 -3.04
N ARG A 291 4.14 9.07 -3.70
CA ARG A 291 5.52 9.38 -3.28
C ARG A 291 5.50 10.74 -2.60
N ILE A 292 5.36 10.72 -1.27
CA ILE A 292 5.18 11.93 -0.43
C ILE A 292 6.42 12.83 -0.38
N ASP A 293 7.57 12.28 -0.77
CA ASP A 293 8.87 12.94 -0.95
C ASP A 293 8.96 13.83 -2.20
N LEU A 294 7.99 13.74 -3.12
CA LEU A 294 7.94 14.54 -4.35
C LEU A 294 7.00 15.75 -4.22
N GLY A 295 7.28 16.82 -4.96
CA GLY A 295 6.40 17.99 -5.05
C GLY A 295 5.00 17.68 -5.61
N HIS A 296 4.01 18.52 -5.28
CA HIS A 296 2.58 18.28 -5.59
C HIS A 296 2.32 17.94 -7.07
N LEU A 297 2.92 18.70 -8.00
CA LEU A 297 2.77 18.47 -9.43
C LEU A 297 3.33 17.10 -9.86
N ALA A 298 4.47 16.66 -9.32
CA ALA A 298 5.04 15.34 -9.62
C ALA A 298 4.17 14.20 -9.07
N GLN A 299 3.54 14.38 -7.90
CA GLN A 299 2.53 13.45 -7.39
C GLN A 299 1.31 13.38 -8.33
N GLU A 300 0.80 14.53 -8.80
CA GLU A 300 -0.36 14.57 -9.71
C GLU A 300 -0.05 13.96 -11.09
N VAL A 301 1.13 14.22 -11.69
CA VAL A 301 1.59 13.58 -12.92
C VAL A 301 1.62 12.05 -12.75
N ARG A 302 2.22 11.55 -11.66
CA ARG A 302 2.25 10.12 -11.34
C ARG A 302 0.84 9.54 -11.13
N ARG A 303 -0.05 10.28 -10.47
CA ARG A 303 -1.46 9.87 -10.27
C ARG A 303 -2.20 9.72 -11.59
N ARG A 304 -2.24 10.76 -12.41
CA ARG A 304 -2.96 10.75 -13.71
C ARG A 304 -2.38 9.70 -14.66
N LEU A 305 -1.06 9.48 -14.63
CA LEU A 305 -0.39 8.42 -15.40
C LEU A 305 -0.87 7.02 -15.02
N MET A 306 -0.98 6.71 -13.72
CA MET A 306 -1.47 5.42 -13.24
C MET A 306 -2.98 5.24 -13.52
N TRP A 307 -3.79 6.28 -13.33
CA TRP A 307 -5.22 6.20 -13.63
C TRP A 307 -5.51 6.05 -15.13
N SER A 308 -4.69 6.62 -16.01
CA SER A 308 -4.78 6.38 -17.46
C SER A 308 -4.44 4.93 -17.83
N LEU A 309 -3.47 4.31 -17.14
CA LEU A 309 -3.19 2.87 -17.28
C LEU A 309 -4.33 1.98 -16.76
N MET A 310 -5.06 2.40 -15.72
CA MET A 310 -6.26 1.70 -15.23
C MET A 310 -7.41 1.78 -16.24
N MET A 311 -7.66 2.97 -16.81
CA MET A 311 -8.65 3.15 -17.87
C MET A 311 -8.31 2.31 -19.11
N LEU A 312 -7.03 2.23 -19.51
CA LEU A 312 -6.55 1.32 -20.55
C LEU A 312 -6.75 -0.17 -20.21
N ASP A 313 -6.49 -0.59 -18.97
CA ASP A 313 -6.69 -1.98 -18.54
C ASP A 313 -8.16 -2.39 -18.68
N CYS A 314 -9.11 -1.49 -18.43
CA CYS A 314 -10.53 -1.75 -18.61
C CYS A 314 -10.89 -2.03 -20.09
N GLN A 315 -10.17 -1.42 -21.05
CA GLN A 315 -10.34 -1.67 -22.49
C GLN A 315 -9.86 -3.07 -22.90
N PHE A 316 -8.73 -3.53 -22.35
CA PHE A 316 -8.14 -4.83 -22.69
C PHE A 316 -8.73 -6.00 -21.88
N SER A 317 -9.03 -5.79 -20.60
CA SER A 317 -9.53 -6.83 -19.70
C SER A 317 -10.99 -7.16 -19.91
N ILE A 318 -11.81 -6.20 -20.40
CA ILE A 318 -13.24 -6.34 -20.68
C ILE A 318 -14.05 -6.98 -19.53
N GLY A 319 -13.62 -6.79 -18.28
CA GLY A 319 -14.22 -7.38 -17.08
C GLY A 319 -13.82 -8.83 -16.77
N LEU A 320 -12.70 -9.33 -17.33
CA LEU A 320 -12.08 -10.62 -16.98
C LEU A 320 -10.90 -10.41 -16.00
N PRO A 321 -11.00 -10.80 -14.71
CA PRO A 321 -9.92 -10.64 -13.73
C PRO A 321 -8.64 -11.39 -14.11
N GLU A 322 -8.74 -12.47 -14.88
CA GLU A 322 -7.58 -13.18 -15.44
C GLU A 322 -6.79 -12.30 -16.41
N SER A 323 -7.44 -11.38 -17.12
CA SER A 323 -6.84 -10.49 -18.13
C SER A 323 -6.33 -9.16 -17.58
N GLU A 324 -6.85 -8.68 -16.45
CA GLU A 324 -6.44 -7.42 -15.79
C GLU A 324 -4.95 -7.41 -15.42
N MET A 325 -4.27 -6.29 -15.68
CA MET A 325 -2.87 -6.05 -15.31
C MET A 325 -2.69 -4.92 -14.29
N CYS A 326 -3.68 -4.02 -14.18
CA CYS A 326 -3.68 -2.79 -13.38
C CYS A 326 -5.01 -2.64 -12.61
N SER A 327 -5.55 -3.74 -12.04
CA SER A 327 -6.77 -3.73 -11.23
C SER A 327 -6.78 -2.58 -10.22
N HIS A 328 -7.86 -1.79 -10.18
CA HIS A 328 -7.94 -0.61 -9.32
C HIS A 328 -7.84 -0.95 -7.82
N GLU A 329 -8.15 -2.19 -7.43
CA GLU A 329 -8.00 -2.72 -6.06
C GLU A 329 -6.53 -2.73 -5.59
N SER A 330 -5.59 -2.64 -6.54
CA SER A 330 -4.15 -2.55 -6.32
C SER A 330 -3.59 -1.14 -6.51
N ILE A 331 -4.44 -0.13 -6.76
CA ILE A 331 -4.06 1.27 -6.90
C ILE A 331 -4.38 2.02 -5.60
N TYR A 332 -3.36 2.63 -5.03
CA TYR A 332 -3.37 3.20 -3.69
C TYR A 332 -3.07 4.70 -3.70
N LEU A 333 -3.65 5.38 -4.70
CA LEU A 333 -3.49 6.79 -4.95
C LEU A 333 -4.71 7.58 -4.47
N LYS A 334 -4.59 8.91 -4.40
CA LYS A 334 -5.75 9.79 -4.58
C LYS A 334 -6.22 9.74 -6.04
N LEU A 335 -7.50 10.08 -6.30
CA LEU A 335 -7.93 10.41 -7.66
C LEU A 335 -7.18 11.67 -8.14
N PRO A 336 -7.21 12.00 -9.45
CA PRO A 336 -6.68 13.26 -9.94
C PRO A 336 -7.30 14.47 -9.23
N CYS A 337 -6.53 15.55 -9.07
CA CYS A 337 -7.10 16.86 -8.76
C CYS A 337 -7.84 17.42 -9.99
N LYS A 338 -8.60 18.50 -9.78
CA LYS A 338 -9.24 19.23 -10.88
C LYS A 338 -8.18 19.75 -11.85
N GLU A 339 -8.57 19.99 -13.10
CA GLU A 339 -7.62 20.51 -14.09
C GLU A 339 -7.01 21.87 -13.69
N GLU A 340 -7.79 22.73 -13.02
CA GLU A 340 -7.31 24.02 -12.50
C GLU A 340 -6.22 23.86 -11.43
N GLU A 341 -6.27 22.78 -10.65
CA GLU A 341 -5.32 22.43 -9.59
C GLU A 341 -4.09 21.65 -10.11
N PHE A 342 -4.03 21.35 -11.41
CA PHE A 342 -2.90 20.65 -12.05
C PHE A 342 -1.84 21.63 -12.58
N HIS A 343 -2.11 22.93 -12.65
CA HIS A 343 -1.13 23.93 -13.08
C HIS A 343 -0.08 24.23 -12.00
N ALA A 344 1.12 24.64 -12.42
CA ALA A 344 2.31 24.65 -11.56
C ALA A 344 2.26 25.67 -10.41
N ASP A 345 1.58 26.80 -10.59
CA ASP A 345 1.61 27.95 -9.68
C ASP A 345 0.55 27.87 -8.54
N TYR A 346 0.13 26.66 -8.16
CA TYR A 346 -0.91 26.44 -7.12
C TYR A 346 -0.36 26.50 -5.69
N ASP A 347 0.14 27.67 -5.29
CA ASP A 347 0.50 27.94 -3.89
C ASP A 347 -0.77 28.19 -3.04
N ARG A 348 -1.00 27.31 -2.07
CA ARG A 348 -2.25 27.25 -1.29
C ARG A 348 -2.46 28.39 -0.30
N GLU A 349 -1.43 29.18 0.01
CA GLU A 349 -1.46 30.10 1.15
C GLU A 349 -1.80 31.57 0.79
N GLU A 350 -1.68 31.98 -0.47
CA GLU A 350 -1.96 33.38 -0.90
C GLU A 350 -3.17 33.55 -1.87
N ALA A 351 -3.80 32.48 -2.34
CA ALA A 351 -4.82 32.49 -3.40
C ALA A 351 -6.21 33.03 -2.98
N GLY A 352 -6.27 34.24 -2.41
CA GLY A 352 -7.46 34.93 -1.93
C GLY A 352 -8.21 35.77 -2.97
N GLY A 353 -8.43 35.28 -4.19
CA GLY A 353 -9.23 35.95 -5.23
C GLY A 353 -8.87 35.54 -6.65
N ASP A 354 -9.85 35.59 -7.56
CA ASP A 354 -9.77 35.36 -9.02
C ASP A 354 -8.74 34.32 -9.52
N MET A 355 -9.20 33.07 -9.68
CA MET A 355 -8.46 32.01 -10.38
C MET A 355 -8.03 32.44 -11.79
N ALA A 356 -6.88 31.93 -12.23
CA ALA A 356 -6.51 31.93 -13.64
C ALA A 356 -7.60 31.25 -14.48
N SER A 357 -8.30 32.03 -15.28
CA SER A 357 -9.34 31.53 -16.18
C SER A 357 -8.73 30.65 -17.27
N SER A 358 -9.38 29.52 -17.57
CA SER A 358 -9.07 28.73 -18.77
C SER A 358 -9.12 29.63 -20.00
N MET A 359 -8.27 29.38 -21.00
CA MET A 359 -8.18 30.19 -22.23
C MET A 359 -9.49 30.29 -23.03
N ASP A 360 -10.48 29.43 -22.74
CA ASP A 360 -11.82 29.41 -23.33
C ASP A 360 -12.94 29.85 -22.35
N GLY A 361 -12.60 30.25 -21.12
CA GLY A 361 -13.53 30.73 -20.10
C GLY A 361 -14.38 29.66 -19.41
N VAL A 362 -14.11 28.37 -19.63
CA VAL A 362 -14.85 27.25 -19.01
C VAL A 362 -13.90 26.37 -18.20
N GLN A 363 -14.32 26.01 -16.99
CA GLN A 363 -13.57 25.13 -16.09
C GLN A 363 -13.94 23.66 -16.31
N GLU A 364 -13.04 22.77 -15.96
CA GLU A 364 -13.22 21.31 -16.03
C GLU A 364 -13.90 20.75 -14.78
N GLU A 365 -13.82 21.50 -13.67
CA GLU A 365 -14.58 21.35 -12.42
C GLU A 365 -14.36 20.00 -11.68
N GLY A 366 -13.51 19.10 -12.19
CA GLY A 366 -13.14 17.79 -11.61
C GLY A 366 -13.67 16.56 -12.37
N LEU A 367 -14.24 16.73 -13.56
CA LEU A 367 -14.92 15.68 -14.36
C LEU A 367 -14.06 14.43 -14.61
N LEU A 368 -12.74 14.55 -14.77
CA LEU A 368 -11.82 13.41 -14.93
C LEU A 368 -11.87 12.45 -13.74
N SER A 369 -11.94 12.99 -12.51
CA SER A 369 -12.01 12.18 -11.29
C SER A 369 -13.33 11.40 -11.19
N ILE A 370 -14.39 11.92 -11.81
CA ILE A 370 -15.72 11.29 -11.90
C ILE A 370 -15.71 10.18 -12.96
N TYR A 371 -15.22 10.46 -14.18
CA TYR A 371 -15.12 9.46 -15.26
C TYR A 371 -14.27 8.24 -14.85
N ILE A 372 -13.22 8.45 -14.05
CA ILE A 372 -12.41 7.36 -13.48
C ILE A 372 -13.23 6.49 -12.53
N ARG A 373 -14.07 7.07 -11.65
CA ARG A 373 -14.98 6.30 -10.77
C ARG A 373 -16.00 5.51 -11.58
N GLU A 374 -16.62 6.13 -12.58
CA GLU A 374 -17.57 5.46 -13.46
C GLU A 374 -16.92 4.29 -14.22
N THR A 375 -15.68 4.47 -14.69
CA THR A 375 -14.91 3.39 -15.34
C THR A 375 -14.67 2.22 -14.39
N MET A 376 -14.31 2.51 -13.12
CA MET A 376 -14.18 1.49 -12.07
C MET A 376 -15.50 0.75 -11.83
N MET A 377 -16.62 1.47 -11.75
CA MET A 377 -17.95 0.88 -11.54
C MET A 377 -18.42 0.06 -12.74
N ARG A 378 -18.27 0.56 -13.97
CA ARG A 378 -18.63 -0.16 -15.21
C ARG A 378 -17.81 -1.45 -15.34
N ARG A 379 -16.53 -1.47 -14.94
CA ARG A 379 -15.72 -2.71 -14.82
C ARG A 379 -16.38 -3.74 -13.88
N ASP A 380 -16.80 -3.31 -12.70
CA ASP A 380 -17.36 -4.21 -11.68
C ASP A 380 -18.76 -4.72 -12.03
N VAL A 381 -19.56 -3.89 -12.71
CA VAL A 381 -20.83 -4.33 -13.31
C VAL A 381 -20.57 -5.35 -14.41
N MET A 382 -19.58 -5.16 -15.30
CA MET A 382 -19.20 -6.18 -16.30
C MET A 382 -18.73 -7.50 -15.66
N ARG A 383 -17.96 -7.44 -14.55
CA ARG A 383 -17.56 -8.61 -13.77
C ARG A 383 -18.79 -9.35 -13.20
N LEU A 384 -19.71 -8.64 -12.55
CA LEU A 384 -20.97 -9.19 -12.03
C LEU A 384 -21.79 -9.85 -13.15
N MET A 385 -22.01 -9.13 -14.26
CA MET A 385 -22.75 -9.64 -15.42
C MET A 385 -22.17 -10.95 -15.96
N ARG A 386 -20.84 -11.05 -16.08
CA ARG A 386 -20.16 -12.28 -16.53
C ARG A 386 -20.39 -13.46 -15.57
N GLN A 387 -20.39 -13.22 -14.26
CA GLN A 387 -20.68 -14.25 -13.26
C GLN A 387 -22.15 -14.68 -13.30
N VAL A 388 -23.09 -13.73 -13.31
CA VAL A 388 -24.53 -14.00 -13.33
C VAL A 388 -24.96 -14.76 -14.59
N ARG A 389 -24.41 -14.43 -15.76
CA ARG A 389 -24.67 -15.14 -17.04
C ARG A 389 -24.24 -16.62 -17.01
N LEU A 390 -23.37 -17.03 -16.10
CA LEU A 390 -22.95 -18.43 -15.91
C LEU A 390 -23.76 -19.16 -14.82
N SER A 391 -24.72 -18.51 -14.15
CA SER A 391 -25.49 -19.13 -13.07
C SER A 391 -26.61 -20.03 -13.57
N GLY A 392 -26.46 -21.34 -13.37
CA GLY A 392 -27.53 -22.33 -13.49
C GLY A 392 -28.49 -22.41 -12.29
N ARG A 393 -28.59 -21.36 -11.46
CA ARG A 393 -29.42 -21.34 -10.23
C ARG A 393 -30.07 -19.96 -10.01
N PRO A 394 -31.24 -19.88 -9.36
CA PRO A 394 -31.83 -18.63 -8.87
C PRO A 394 -30.85 -17.81 -8.02
N MET A 395 -30.83 -16.48 -8.15
CA MET A 395 -29.94 -15.59 -7.38
C MET A 395 -30.71 -14.50 -6.60
N PRO A 396 -31.38 -14.83 -5.47
CA PRO A 396 -32.26 -13.87 -4.77
C PRO A 396 -31.60 -12.54 -4.39
N GLN A 397 -30.32 -12.56 -4.02
CA GLN A 397 -29.50 -11.41 -3.63
C GLN A 397 -29.13 -10.46 -4.79
N LEU A 398 -29.46 -10.81 -6.04
CA LEU A 398 -29.11 -9.98 -7.20
C LEU A 398 -29.76 -8.59 -7.17
N VAL A 399 -30.95 -8.47 -6.57
CA VAL A 399 -31.62 -7.18 -6.37
C VAL A 399 -30.84 -6.30 -5.38
N ASP A 400 -30.41 -6.86 -4.24
CA ASP A 400 -29.67 -6.12 -3.22
C ASP A 400 -28.34 -5.58 -3.78
N LEU A 401 -27.63 -6.40 -4.58
CA LEU A 401 -26.39 -6.01 -5.27
C LEU A 401 -26.62 -4.91 -6.32
N VAL A 402 -27.71 -5.01 -7.10
CA VAL A 402 -28.06 -4.01 -8.12
C VAL A 402 -28.45 -2.68 -7.48
N ASP A 403 -29.23 -2.71 -6.41
CA ASP A 403 -29.64 -1.51 -5.68
C ASP A 403 -28.42 -0.85 -4.98
N GLU A 404 -27.44 -1.62 -4.53
CA GLU A 404 -26.14 -1.10 -4.04
C GLU A 404 -25.37 -0.39 -5.16
N PHE A 405 -25.19 -1.01 -6.34
CA PHE A 405 -24.55 -0.35 -7.50
C PHE A 405 -25.30 0.93 -7.94
N ALA A 406 -26.62 0.88 -8.03
CA ALA A 406 -27.45 2.02 -8.43
C ALA A 406 -27.35 3.18 -7.42
N LYS A 407 -27.34 2.88 -6.13
CA LYS A 407 -27.14 3.86 -5.05
C LYS A 407 -25.73 4.46 -5.09
N SER A 408 -24.69 3.68 -5.40
CA SER A 408 -23.34 4.20 -5.57
C SER A 408 -23.22 5.12 -6.80
N LEU A 409 -23.92 4.85 -7.91
CA LEU A 409 -23.97 5.73 -9.08
C LEU A 409 -24.68 7.07 -8.76
N GLN A 410 -25.72 7.04 -7.91
CA GLN A 410 -26.43 8.24 -7.43
C GLN A 410 -25.61 9.09 -6.44
N GLN A 411 -24.52 8.56 -5.88
CA GLN A 411 -23.63 9.27 -4.96
C GLN A 411 -22.43 9.94 -5.66
N LEU A 412 -22.34 9.85 -6.99
CA LEU A 412 -21.32 10.56 -7.77
C LEU A 412 -21.71 12.06 -7.89
N PRO A 413 -20.77 13.00 -7.69
CA PRO A 413 -21.03 14.44 -7.71
C PRO A 413 -21.09 14.99 -9.16
N ILE A 414 -21.95 14.38 -9.97
CA ILE A 414 -22.15 14.74 -11.39
C ILE A 414 -23.07 15.97 -11.45
N PRO A 415 -22.72 17.03 -12.18
CA PRO A 415 -23.64 18.16 -12.40
C PRO A 415 -24.90 17.67 -13.13
N PRO A 416 -26.08 18.28 -12.95
CA PRO A 416 -27.25 17.93 -13.74
C PRO A 416 -26.99 18.25 -15.23
N TYR A 417 -27.43 17.35 -16.13
CA TYR A 417 -27.37 17.64 -17.56
C TYR A 417 -28.36 18.77 -17.91
N SER A 418 -27.91 19.76 -18.69
CA SER A 418 -28.78 20.75 -19.29
C SER A 418 -28.27 21.18 -20.67
N VAL A 419 -29.19 21.56 -21.57
CA VAL A 419 -28.84 22.06 -22.91
C VAL A 419 -28.04 23.36 -22.80
N HIS A 420 -28.32 24.21 -21.80
CA HIS A 420 -27.56 25.43 -21.52
C HIS A 420 -26.10 25.13 -21.17
N ASP A 421 -25.85 24.09 -20.38
CA ASP A 421 -24.48 23.74 -19.97
C ASP A 421 -23.75 23.00 -21.09
N LEU A 422 -24.46 22.24 -21.93
CA LEU A 422 -23.93 21.74 -23.20
C LEU A 422 -23.57 22.88 -24.17
N GLU A 423 -24.40 23.93 -24.27
CA GLU A 423 -24.11 25.15 -25.02
C GLU A 423 -22.89 25.90 -24.46
N ARG A 424 -22.76 26.04 -23.13
CA ARG A 424 -21.56 26.59 -22.46
C ARG A 424 -20.31 25.81 -22.84
N HIS A 425 -20.37 24.47 -22.79
CA HIS A 425 -19.25 23.60 -23.15
C HIS A 425 -18.98 23.54 -24.66
N SER A 426 -19.96 23.82 -25.53
CA SER A 426 -19.85 23.70 -27.00
C SER A 426 -18.69 24.49 -27.63
N ARG A 427 -18.19 25.52 -26.92
CA ARG A 427 -17.10 26.41 -27.33
C ARG A 427 -15.77 26.14 -26.60
N SER A 428 -15.75 25.17 -25.69
CA SER A 428 -14.62 24.84 -24.83
C SER A 428 -13.91 23.56 -25.26
N ARG A 429 -12.62 23.43 -24.90
CA ARG A 429 -11.85 22.17 -25.00
C ARG A 429 -12.48 21.03 -24.19
N TRP A 430 -13.24 21.34 -23.13
CA TRP A 430 -13.79 20.35 -22.19
C TRP A 430 -15.08 19.63 -22.65
N LEU A 431 -15.69 20.04 -23.78
CA LEU A 431 -16.93 19.46 -24.33
C LEU A 431 -16.96 17.93 -24.31
N LEU A 432 -15.88 17.29 -24.78
CA LEU A 432 -15.78 15.84 -24.87
C LEU A 432 -15.71 15.15 -23.50
N ARG A 433 -15.15 15.80 -22.48
CA ARG A 433 -15.08 15.27 -21.12
C ARG A 433 -16.44 15.36 -20.42
N TYR A 434 -17.13 16.49 -20.60
CA TYR A 434 -18.51 16.70 -20.16
C TYR A 434 -19.47 15.67 -20.76
N VAL A 435 -19.51 15.55 -22.10
CA VAL A 435 -20.36 14.57 -22.79
C VAL A 435 -20.02 13.12 -22.42
N ALA A 436 -18.72 12.79 -22.28
CA ALA A 436 -18.31 11.43 -21.91
C ALA A 436 -18.78 11.02 -20.50
N VAL A 437 -18.70 11.91 -19.50
CA VAL A 437 -19.22 11.65 -18.13
C VAL A 437 -20.72 11.38 -18.17
N HIS A 438 -21.52 12.28 -18.76
CA HIS A 438 -22.97 12.12 -18.80
C HIS A 438 -23.41 10.83 -19.50
N LEU A 439 -22.81 10.49 -20.64
CA LEU A 439 -23.13 9.25 -21.36
C LEU A 439 -22.67 8.01 -20.59
N SER A 440 -21.49 8.04 -19.98
CA SER A 440 -20.94 6.93 -19.19
C SER A 440 -21.77 6.66 -17.92
N TRP A 441 -22.29 7.68 -17.25
CA TRP A 441 -23.20 7.52 -16.11
C TRP A 441 -24.54 6.86 -16.50
N HIS A 442 -25.18 7.35 -17.56
CA HIS A 442 -26.41 6.72 -18.07
C HIS A 442 -26.15 5.30 -18.59
N GLN A 443 -25.00 5.06 -19.23
CA GLN A 443 -24.57 3.72 -19.66
C GLN A 443 -24.36 2.80 -18.45
N ALA A 444 -23.77 3.26 -17.35
CA ALA A 444 -23.58 2.47 -16.15
C ALA A 444 -24.93 2.03 -15.53
N HIS A 445 -25.92 2.92 -15.44
CA HIS A 445 -27.27 2.52 -15.00
C HIS A 445 -27.92 1.50 -15.96
N CYS A 446 -27.78 1.68 -17.27
CA CYS A 446 -28.20 0.70 -18.26
C CYS A 446 -27.47 -0.64 -18.14
N ASP A 447 -26.16 -0.62 -17.85
CA ASP A 447 -25.32 -1.81 -17.70
C ASP A 447 -25.80 -2.70 -16.54
N VAL A 448 -26.28 -2.08 -15.45
CA VAL A 448 -26.82 -2.77 -14.27
C VAL A 448 -28.25 -3.27 -14.52
N TYR A 449 -29.19 -2.38 -14.85
CA TYR A 449 -30.61 -2.74 -14.90
C TYR A 449 -30.95 -3.74 -16.02
N ARG A 450 -30.15 -3.79 -17.10
CA ARG A 450 -30.39 -4.73 -18.21
C ARG A 450 -30.28 -6.21 -17.83
N LEU A 451 -29.72 -6.52 -16.65
CA LEU A 451 -29.68 -7.87 -16.09
C LEU A 451 -31.07 -8.51 -15.96
N PHE A 452 -32.14 -7.72 -15.80
CA PHE A 452 -33.51 -8.23 -15.65
C PHE A 452 -34.31 -8.29 -16.96
N LEU A 453 -33.72 -7.88 -18.10
CA LEU A 453 -34.40 -7.86 -19.40
C LEU A 453 -34.46 -9.26 -20.02
N SER A 454 -35.46 -10.05 -19.63
CA SER A 454 -35.69 -11.40 -20.14
C SER A 454 -35.69 -11.44 -21.67
N GLY A 455 -34.75 -12.20 -22.24
CA GLY A 455 -34.55 -12.33 -23.69
C GLY A 455 -33.52 -11.38 -24.31
N TYR A 456 -32.98 -10.40 -23.57
CA TYR A 456 -31.88 -9.55 -24.03
C TYR A 456 -30.53 -10.30 -23.93
N ARG A 457 -29.67 -10.18 -24.95
CA ARG A 457 -28.43 -10.98 -25.10
C ARG A 457 -27.49 -10.88 -23.88
N GLU A 458 -27.42 -9.73 -23.24
CA GLU A 458 -26.56 -9.48 -22.07
C GLU A 458 -27.26 -9.61 -20.70
N ALA A 459 -28.53 -10.00 -20.66
CA ALA A 459 -29.28 -10.18 -19.41
C ALA A 459 -28.89 -11.44 -18.63
N ALA A 460 -29.41 -11.57 -17.40
CA ALA A 460 -29.27 -12.77 -16.59
C ALA A 460 -30.04 -13.97 -17.17
N PRO A 461 -29.66 -15.22 -16.86
CA PRO A 461 -30.41 -16.40 -17.30
C PRO A 461 -31.86 -16.37 -16.79
N ALA A 462 -32.81 -16.91 -17.55
CA ALA A 462 -34.23 -16.85 -17.20
C ALA A 462 -34.55 -17.43 -15.80
N ILE A 463 -33.80 -18.45 -15.35
CA ILE A 463 -33.90 -19.05 -14.00
C ILE A 463 -33.47 -18.09 -12.86
N VAL A 464 -32.62 -17.10 -13.17
CA VAL A 464 -32.29 -16.00 -12.26
C VAL A 464 -33.41 -14.97 -12.29
N ILE A 465 -33.77 -14.46 -13.46
CA ILE A 465 -34.79 -13.39 -13.61
C ILE A 465 -36.13 -13.81 -12.98
N SER A 466 -36.60 -15.04 -13.23
CA SER A 466 -37.87 -15.55 -12.68
C SER A 466 -37.87 -15.77 -11.16
N ALA A 467 -36.76 -15.55 -10.45
CA ALA A 467 -36.67 -15.64 -9.00
C ALA A 467 -37.09 -14.34 -8.29
N HIS A 468 -37.28 -13.24 -9.03
CA HIS A 468 -37.51 -11.90 -8.49
C HIS A 468 -38.95 -11.42 -8.68
N ASN A 469 -39.32 -10.35 -7.98
CA ASN A 469 -40.65 -9.75 -8.04
C ASN A 469 -40.89 -9.10 -9.44
N PRO A 470 -41.98 -9.45 -10.16
CA PRO A 470 -42.33 -8.82 -11.44
C PRO A 470 -42.34 -7.29 -11.43
N SER A 471 -42.77 -6.64 -10.34
CA SER A 471 -42.79 -5.17 -10.27
C SER A 471 -41.38 -4.55 -10.26
N TYR A 472 -40.37 -5.29 -9.78
CA TYR A 472 -38.97 -4.87 -9.85
C TYR A 472 -38.41 -5.05 -11.26
N ILE A 473 -38.77 -6.13 -11.95
CA ILE A 473 -38.38 -6.37 -13.36
C ILE A 473 -38.95 -5.28 -14.26
N GLU A 474 -40.21 -4.89 -14.06
CA GLU A 474 -40.85 -3.76 -14.75
C GLU A 474 -40.17 -2.41 -14.42
N MET A 475 -39.81 -2.19 -13.15
CA MET A 475 -39.04 -1.00 -12.74
C MET A 475 -37.68 -0.94 -13.46
N ALA A 476 -36.92 -2.03 -13.47
CA ALA A 476 -35.63 -2.12 -14.16
C ALA A 476 -35.79 -1.89 -15.68
N ALA A 477 -36.86 -2.41 -16.30
CA ALA A 477 -37.15 -2.14 -17.71
C ALA A 477 -37.47 -0.66 -17.99
N ARG A 478 -38.27 -0.01 -17.13
CA ARG A 478 -38.57 1.43 -17.24
C ARG A 478 -37.31 2.30 -17.01
N LEU A 479 -36.44 1.92 -16.09
CA LEU A 479 -35.18 2.63 -15.84
C LEU A 479 -34.18 2.44 -17.00
N CYS A 480 -34.01 1.21 -17.53
CA CYS A 480 -33.25 0.99 -18.76
C CYS A 480 -33.75 1.85 -19.92
N LEU A 481 -35.07 1.94 -20.14
CA LEU A 481 -35.64 2.80 -21.18
C LEU A 481 -35.27 4.27 -20.94
N HIS A 482 -35.46 4.76 -19.71
CA HIS A 482 -35.17 6.14 -19.34
C HIS A 482 -33.70 6.51 -19.59
N HIS A 483 -32.74 5.78 -19.01
CA HIS A 483 -31.33 6.13 -19.17
C HIS A 483 -30.85 5.95 -20.62
N ALA A 484 -31.40 4.99 -21.39
CA ALA A 484 -31.08 4.84 -22.81
C ALA A 484 -31.66 5.99 -23.67
N GLN A 485 -32.88 6.44 -23.38
CA GLN A 485 -33.46 7.63 -24.03
C GLN A 485 -32.68 8.90 -23.68
N SER A 486 -32.23 9.08 -22.43
CA SER A 486 -31.37 10.22 -22.05
C SER A 486 -30.05 10.26 -22.83
N MET A 487 -29.38 9.11 -23.03
CA MET A 487 -28.17 9.06 -23.88
C MET A 487 -28.45 9.48 -25.33
N ILE A 488 -29.60 9.07 -25.87
CA ILE A 488 -30.03 9.47 -27.22
C ILE A 488 -30.27 10.98 -27.26
N THR A 489 -30.99 11.54 -26.29
CA THR A 489 -31.24 12.99 -26.17
C THR A 489 -29.95 13.79 -26.12
N ILE A 490 -29.01 13.44 -25.22
CA ILE A 490 -27.69 14.11 -25.09
C ILE A 490 -26.94 14.12 -26.44
N LEU A 491 -26.96 13.00 -27.18
CA LEU A 491 -26.33 12.90 -28.49
C LEU A 491 -27.05 13.72 -29.57
N THR A 492 -28.39 13.78 -29.57
CA THR A 492 -29.14 14.59 -30.54
C THR A 492 -29.09 16.09 -30.25
N ASP A 493 -29.08 16.48 -28.98
CA ASP A 493 -28.87 17.87 -28.56
C ASP A 493 -27.49 18.36 -29.03
N TRP A 494 -26.46 17.53 -28.84
CA TRP A 494 -25.11 17.83 -29.32
C TRP A 494 -25.02 17.94 -30.85
N ASP A 495 -25.67 17.05 -31.60
CA ASP A 495 -25.72 17.16 -33.07
C ASP A 495 -26.47 18.42 -33.54
N ALA A 496 -27.50 18.85 -32.81
CA ALA A 496 -28.26 20.06 -33.10
C ALA A 496 -27.43 21.35 -32.91
N LEU A 497 -26.44 21.35 -32.00
CA LEU A 497 -25.50 22.46 -31.83
C LEU A 497 -24.46 22.56 -32.97
N GLY A 498 -24.30 21.52 -33.79
CA GLY A 498 -23.37 21.50 -34.94
C GLY A 498 -21.88 21.55 -34.58
N CYS A 499 -21.52 21.39 -33.30
CA CYS A 499 -20.15 21.52 -32.80
C CYS A 499 -19.37 20.20 -32.85
N TYR A 500 -18.86 19.85 -34.03
CA TYR A 500 -18.09 18.62 -34.26
C TYR A 500 -16.62 18.76 -33.87
N PRO A 501 -16.11 17.90 -32.97
CA PRO A 501 -14.71 17.91 -32.57
C PRO A 501 -13.81 17.23 -33.63
N VAL A 502 -12.53 17.58 -33.64
CA VAL A 502 -11.55 17.05 -34.61
C VAL A 502 -11.27 15.55 -34.38
N ALA A 503 -11.33 15.11 -33.11
CA ALA A 503 -11.27 13.71 -32.67
C ALA A 503 -12.29 13.50 -31.55
N ALA A 504 -12.84 12.29 -31.39
CA ALA A 504 -13.87 11.97 -30.41
C ALA A 504 -13.57 10.65 -29.67
N HIS A 505 -14.01 10.52 -28.42
CA HIS A 505 -13.74 9.32 -27.61
C HIS A 505 -14.63 8.14 -28.05
N TYR A 506 -14.05 7.00 -28.43
CA TYR A 506 -14.82 5.86 -28.94
C TYR A 506 -15.90 5.34 -27.98
N ASP A 507 -15.75 5.52 -26.65
CA ASP A 507 -16.75 5.12 -25.65
C ASP A 507 -18.10 5.85 -25.84
N ILE A 508 -18.10 7.05 -26.42
CA ILE A 508 -19.32 7.78 -26.81
C ILE A 508 -20.11 6.97 -27.86
N ALA A 509 -19.42 6.34 -28.81
CA ALA A 509 -20.06 5.45 -29.79
C ALA A 509 -20.52 4.13 -29.15
N VAL A 510 -19.80 3.61 -28.14
CA VAL A 510 -20.20 2.43 -27.36
C VAL A 510 -21.50 2.69 -26.59
N CYS A 511 -21.60 3.84 -25.92
CA CYS A 511 -22.82 4.28 -25.21
C CYS A 511 -23.99 4.46 -26.19
N GLY A 512 -23.78 5.15 -27.32
CA GLY A 512 -24.79 5.32 -28.36
C GLY A 512 -25.29 3.99 -28.94
N TYR A 513 -24.38 3.05 -29.24
CA TYR A 513 -24.68 1.70 -29.73
C TYR A 513 -25.54 0.90 -28.73
N HIS A 514 -25.15 0.87 -27.45
CA HIS A 514 -25.90 0.16 -26.42
C HIS A 514 -27.26 0.80 -26.14
N ALA A 515 -27.35 2.15 -26.12
CA ALA A 515 -28.62 2.87 -26.01
C ALA A 515 -29.60 2.48 -27.12
N CYS A 516 -29.11 2.44 -28.37
CA CYS A 516 -29.93 2.03 -29.52
C CYS A 516 -30.42 0.58 -29.40
N ARG A 517 -29.53 -0.37 -29.07
CA ARG A 517 -29.92 -1.78 -28.88
C ARG A 517 -30.95 -1.96 -27.77
N LEU A 518 -30.81 -1.24 -26.64
CA LEU A 518 -31.79 -1.28 -25.56
C LEU A 518 -33.15 -0.72 -25.97
N VAL A 519 -33.19 0.45 -26.64
CA VAL A 519 -34.45 1.08 -27.07
C VAL A 519 -35.16 0.27 -28.16
N LEU A 520 -34.43 -0.26 -29.15
CA LEU A 520 -34.97 -1.17 -30.18
C LEU A 520 -35.54 -2.45 -29.57
N PHE A 521 -34.85 -3.07 -28.60
CA PHE A 521 -35.36 -4.24 -27.87
C PHE A 521 -36.60 -3.90 -27.04
N LEU A 522 -36.53 -2.84 -26.23
CA LEU A 522 -37.59 -2.46 -25.30
C LEU A 522 -38.89 -2.06 -26.00
N SER A 523 -38.82 -1.42 -27.18
CA SER A 523 -39.99 -1.09 -28.00
C SER A 523 -40.86 -2.29 -28.45
N ARG A 524 -40.37 -3.52 -28.24
CA ARG A 524 -41.09 -4.79 -28.49
C ARG A 524 -41.19 -5.69 -27.26
N SER A 525 -40.75 -5.21 -26.09
CA SER A 525 -40.71 -6.00 -24.87
C SER A 525 -42.08 -6.06 -24.20
N PRO A 526 -42.57 -7.25 -23.77
CA PRO A 526 -43.80 -7.39 -22.99
C PRO A 526 -43.65 -6.89 -21.54
N HIS A 527 -42.47 -6.37 -21.15
CA HIS A 527 -42.17 -5.89 -19.80
C HIS A 527 -42.34 -4.37 -19.62
N LEU A 528 -42.83 -3.66 -20.64
CA LEU A 528 -43.25 -2.26 -20.52
C LEU A 528 -44.78 -2.12 -20.52
N PRO A 529 -45.35 -1.19 -19.73
CA PRO A 529 -46.77 -0.87 -19.82
C PRO A 529 -47.09 -0.21 -21.17
N ALA A 530 -48.31 -0.42 -21.69
CA ALA A 530 -48.74 0.09 -23.00
C ALA A 530 -48.76 1.63 -23.11
N GLU A 531 -48.58 2.34 -22.00
CA GLU A 531 -48.47 3.80 -21.90
C GLU A 531 -47.02 4.30 -22.08
N SER A 532 -46.02 3.40 -22.26
CA SER A 532 -44.64 3.79 -22.52
C SER A 532 -44.52 4.56 -23.84
N SER A 533 -43.83 5.71 -23.81
CA SER A 533 -43.69 6.65 -24.95
C SER A 533 -42.88 6.12 -26.15
N ILE A 534 -42.47 4.85 -26.14
CA ILE A 534 -41.62 4.25 -27.16
C ILE A 534 -42.41 3.27 -28.05
N THR A 535 -42.53 3.60 -29.34
CA THR A 535 -43.02 2.67 -30.36
C THR A 535 -41.84 2.13 -31.19
N PRO A 536 -41.98 0.99 -31.90
CA PRO A 536 -40.96 0.50 -32.82
C PRO A 536 -40.52 1.52 -33.88
N GLU A 537 -41.44 2.40 -34.32
CA GLU A 537 -41.17 3.47 -35.29
C GLU A 537 -40.32 4.59 -34.69
N VAL A 538 -40.64 5.03 -33.46
CA VAL A 538 -39.83 6.01 -32.72
C VAL A 538 -38.46 5.44 -32.38
N ALA A 539 -38.38 4.17 -31.94
CA ALA A 539 -37.13 3.48 -31.67
C ALA A 539 -36.22 3.37 -32.91
N SER A 540 -36.80 3.00 -34.06
CA SER A 540 -36.09 2.94 -35.34
C SER A 540 -35.59 4.32 -35.79
N THR A 541 -36.40 5.37 -35.58
CA THR A 541 -36.03 6.76 -35.89
C THR A 541 -34.88 7.24 -35.01
N GLN A 542 -34.97 7.03 -33.69
CA GLN A 542 -33.92 7.38 -32.73
C GLN A 542 -32.60 6.65 -33.04
N ALA A 543 -32.65 5.34 -33.28
CA ALA A 543 -31.45 4.56 -33.62
C ALA A 543 -30.82 5.00 -34.95
N THR A 544 -31.63 5.39 -35.94
CA THR A 544 -31.15 5.94 -37.22
C THR A 544 -30.46 7.30 -37.05
N ALA A 545 -30.95 8.15 -36.13
CA ALA A 545 -30.30 9.43 -35.82
C ALA A 545 -28.93 9.22 -35.17
N ILE A 546 -28.81 8.33 -34.18
CA ILE A 546 -27.52 8.00 -33.54
C ILE A 546 -26.55 7.36 -34.54
N LEU A 547 -27.02 6.47 -35.42
CA LEU A 547 -26.20 5.92 -36.50
C LEU A 547 -25.64 7.02 -37.42
N ALA A 548 -26.43 8.04 -37.75
CA ALA A 548 -25.97 9.18 -38.55
C ALA A 548 -24.93 10.04 -37.82
N ILE A 549 -25.06 10.21 -36.49
CA ILE A 549 -24.07 10.89 -35.64
C ILE A 549 -22.76 10.08 -35.58
N CYS A 550 -22.83 8.76 -35.33
CA CYS A 550 -21.66 7.89 -35.30
C CYS A 550 -20.91 7.87 -36.65
N ARG A 551 -21.62 7.76 -37.78
CA ARG A 551 -21.03 7.85 -39.13
C ARG A 551 -20.36 9.20 -39.41
N ARG A 552 -20.82 10.29 -38.78
CA ARG A 552 -20.25 11.65 -38.93
C ARG A 552 -18.98 11.82 -38.10
N LEU A 553 -19.02 11.41 -36.83
CA LEU A 553 -17.90 11.56 -35.88
C LEU A 553 -16.75 10.56 -36.14
N TYR A 554 -17.06 9.31 -36.50
CA TYR A 554 -16.09 8.20 -36.54
C TYR A 554 -15.81 7.64 -37.93
N LYS A 555 -16.09 8.43 -38.99
CA LYS A 555 -16.00 8.04 -40.41
C LYS A 555 -14.73 7.25 -40.79
N ASP A 556 -13.60 7.58 -40.18
CA ASP A 556 -12.28 7.02 -40.50
C ASP A 556 -11.70 6.14 -39.36
N SER A 557 -12.47 5.79 -38.32
CA SER A 557 -12.00 4.98 -37.18
C SER A 557 -12.29 3.48 -37.39
N ALA A 558 -11.23 2.68 -37.52
CA ALA A 558 -11.33 1.23 -37.68
C ALA A 558 -11.94 0.53 -36.45
N LEU A 559 -11.84 1.12 -35.26
CA LEU A 559 -12.43 0.59 -34.03
C LEU A 559 -13.97 0.71 -34.03
N VAL A 560 -14.50 1.85 -34.50
CA VAL A 560 -15.94 2.16 -34.43
C VAL A 560 -16.71 1.72 -35.68
N ASP A 561 -16.04 1.58 -36.84
CA ASP A 561 -16.61 1.02 -38.08
C ASP A 561 -17.34 -0.33 -37.86
N HIS A 562 -16.81 -1.19 -36.98
CA HIS A 562 -17.49 -2.43 -36.59
C HIS A 562 -18.81 -2.21 -35.83
N LEU A 563 -18.87 -1.24 -34.90
CA LEU A 563 -20.09 -0.89 -34.16
C LEU A 563 -21.13 -0.26 -35.07
N ILE A 564 -20.70 0.58 -36.03
CA ILE A 564 -21.56 1.20 -37.05
C ILE A 564 -22.22 0.11 -37.92
N LYS A 565 -21.43 -0.85 -38.43
CA LYS A 565 -21.92 -1.96 -39.26
C LYS A 565 -22.87 -2.91 -38.52
N ASP A 566 -22.64 -3.15 -37.23
CA ASP A 566 -23.55 -3.97 -36.43
C ASP A 566 -24.85 -3.21 -36.09
N LEU A 567 -24.76 -1.93 -35.72
CA LEU A 567 -25.94 -1.08 -35.50
C LEU A 567 -26.84 -1.00 -36.75
N GLU A 568 -26.24 -0.88 -37.94
CA GLU A 568 -26.96 -0.96 -39.22
C GLU A 568 -27.72 -2.28 -39.38
N ALA A 569 -27.08 -3.41 -39.07
CA ALA A 569 -27.71 -4.72 -39.13
C ALA A 569 -28.83 -4.89 -38.09
N VAL A 570 -28.66 -4.38 -36.87
CA VAL A 570 -29.70 -4.44 -35.82
C VAL A 570 -30.91 -3.56 -36.18
N ILE A 571 -30.69 -2.34 -36.70
CA ILE A 571 -31.78 -1.48 -37.18
C ILE A 571 -32.56 -2.16 -38.33
N GLN A 572 -31.85 -2.81 -39.27
CA GLN A 572 -32.48 -3.51 -40.38
C GLN A 572 -33.26 -4.75 -39.92
N ALA A 573 -32.68 -5.59 -39.05
CA ALA A 573 -33.37 -6.75 -38.48
C ALA A 573 -34.60 -6.33 -37.67
N HIS A 574 -34.48 -5.24 -36.90
CA HIS A 574 -35.63 -4.65 -36.21
C HIS A 574 -36.70 -4.25 -37.24
N ALA A 575 -36.39 -3.46 -38.26
CA ALA A 575 -37.35 -3.03 -39.28
C ALA A 575 -38.08 -4.21 -39.97
N ASN A 576 -37.39 -5.32 -40.22
CA ASN A 576 -37.96 -6.53 -40.82
C ASN A 576 -38.89 -7.34 -39.89
N GLY A 577 -38.90 -7.06 -38.57
CA GLY A 577 -39.60 -7.88 -37.58
C GLY A 577 -38.84 -9.12 -37.13
N GLU A 578 -37.55 -9.23 -37.48
CA GLU A 578 -36.71 -10.39 -37.15
C GLU A 578 -36.26 -10.34 -35.66
N PRO A 579 -36.12 -11.51 -34.99
CA PRO A 579 -35.49 -11.58 -33.68
C PRO A 579 -33.98 -11.31 -33.77
N GLU A 580 -33.38 -10.77 -32.70
CA GLU A 580 -31.93 -10.51 -32.61
C GLU A 580 -31.14 -11.84 -32.61
N HIS A 581 -30.78 -12.33 -33.79
CA HIS A 581 -30.28 -13.70 -33.96
C HIS A 581 -29.01 -13.79 -34.82
N ARG A 582 -27.87 -13.44 -34.21
CA ARG A 582 -26.52 -13.77 -34.70
C ARG A 582 -25.66 -14.35 -33.57
N ARG A 583 -24.89 -15.38 -33.91
CA ARG A 583 -23.84 -15.93 -33.05
C ARG A 583 -22.63 -15.01 -33.04
N ASP A 584 -21.94 -14.97 -31.92
CA ASP A 584 -20.60 -14.40 -31.83
C ASP A 584 -19.56 -15.41 -32.33
N SER A 585 -18.40 -14.92 -32.76
CA SER A 585 -17.21 -15.76 -32.95
C SER A 585 -16.64 -16.33 -31.65
N SER A 586 -17.11 -15.82 -30.50
CA SER A 586 -16.72 -16.22 -29.15
C SER A 586 -17.76 -17.06 -28.40
N ASP A 587 -18.91 -17.37 -29.00
CA ASP A 587 -19.84 -18.36 -28.45
C ASP A 587 -19.20 -19.77 -28.47
N PRO A 588 -19.34 -20.59 -27.41
CA PRO A 588 -18.87 -21.97 -27.43
C PRO A 588 -19.73 -22.83 -28.36
N ASP A 589 -19.12 -23.83 -29.02
CA ASP A 589 -19.87 -24.88 -29.70
C ASP A 589 -20.77 -25.62 -28.68
N ASP A 590 -22.06 -25.67 -28.97
CA ASP A 590 -23.18 -25.91 -28.04
C ASP A 590 -23.36 -27.40 -27.64
N ASP A 591 -22.26 -28.15 -27.51
CA ASP A 591 -22.27 -29.63 -27.42
C ASP A 591 -21.19 -30.20 -26.48
N ASN A 592 -20.78 -29.48 -25.43
CA ASN A 592 -20.03 -30.07 -24.30
C ASN A 592 -20.13 -29.29 -22.98
N THR A 593 -20.71 -29.92 -21.95
CA THR A 593 -21.06 -29.28 -20.67
C THR A 593 -19.90 -29.13 -19.67
N SER A 594 -18.66 -28.97 -20.14
CA SER A 594 -17.52 -28.57 -19.29
C SER A 594 -16.32 -28.07 -20.10
N HIS A 595 -16.01 -26.77 -20.02
CA HIS A 595 -14.65 -26.22 -19.91
C HIS A 595 -14.70 -24.70 -19.70
N GLN A 596 -13.64 -24.11 -19.13
CA GLN A 596 -13.43 -22.66 -19.15
C GLN A 596 -13.15 -22.18 -20.58
N PRO A 597 -13.50 -20.92 -20.95
CA PRO A 597 -13.26 -20.40 -22.29
C PRO A 597 -11.77 -20.43 -22.67
N ARG A 598 -11.47 -20.76 -23.94
CA ARG A 598 -10.09 -20.95 -24.46
C ARG A 598 -9.12 -19.80 -24.15
N PHE A 599 -9.63 -18.56 -24.08
CA PHE A 599 -8.85 -17.38 -23.70
C PHE A 599 -8.28 -17.46 -22.28
N ALA A 600 -9.07 -17.88 -21.28
CA ALA A 600 -8.63 -17.90 -19.88
C ALA A 600 -7.40 -18.81 -19.65
N VAL A 601 -7.41 -20.01 -20.23
CA VAL A 601 -6.28 -20.97 -20.14
C VAL A 601 -5.01 -20.42 -20.80
N THR A 602 -5.16 -19.59 -21.84
CA THR A 602 -4.04 -18.98 -22.58
C THR A 602 -3.47 -17.79 -21.81
N VAL A 603 -4.33 -16.91 -21.29
CA VAL A 603 -3.95 -15.76 -20.46
C VAL A 603 -3.25 -16.20 -19.17
N GLN A 604 -3.77 -17.23 -18.50
CA GLN A 604 -3.16 -17.78 -17.27
C GLN A 604 -1.72 -18.25 -17.48
N ARG A 605 -1.42 -18.84 -18.64
CA ARG A 605 -0.05 -19.26 -19.02
C ARG A 605 0.88 -18.08 -19.30
N HIS A 606 0.36 -17.00 -19.89
CA HIS A 606 1.15 -15.78 -20.14
C HIS A 606 1.41 -14.96 -18.86
N LYS A 607 0.49 -14.95 -17.88
CA LYS A 607 0.75 -14.32 -16.56
C LYS A 607 1.93 -14.98 -15.82
N ILE A 608 2.06 -16.31 -15.87
CA ILE A 608 3.12 -17.06 -15.18
C ILE A 608 4.53 -16.70 -15.69
N LEU A 609 4.69 -16.46 -16.99
CA LEU A 609 5.98 -16.08 -17.59
C LEU A 609 6.39 -14.61 -17.35
N GLY A 610 5.50 -13.78 -16.80
CA GLY A 610 5.66 -12.32 -16.80
C GLY A 610 6.39 -11.69 -15.62
N VAL A 611 6.71 -12.43 -14.55
CA VAL A 611 6.97 -11.85 -13.22
C VAL A 611 8.41 -11.99 -12.70
N HIS A 612 9.18 -13.00 -13.14
CA HIS A 612 10.22 -13.59 -12.27
C HIS A 612 11.70 -13.22 -12.48
N SER A 613 12.08 -12.29 -13.37
CA SER A 613 13.52 -12.02 -13.63
C SER A 613 13.98 -10.55 -13.64
N VAL A 614 13.15 -9.57 -13.96
CA VAL A 614 13.64 -8.22 -14.32
C VAL A 614 13.82 -7.31 -13.10
N LEU A 615 12.84 -7.26 -12.19
CA LEU A 615 12.82 -6.29 -11.08
C LEU A 615 13.96 -6.40 -10.06
N ARG A 616 14.70 -7.52 -10.01
CA ARG A 616 15.93 -7.67 -9.20
C ARG A 616 17.20 -7.13 -9.88
N ARG A 617 17.09 -6.55 -11.08
CA ARG A 617 18.22 -6.02 -11.88
C ARG A 617 17.95 -4.67 -12.56
N VAL A 618 16.74 -4.11 -12.42
CA VAL A 618 16.37 -2.82 -13.00
C VAL A 618 17.26 -1.71 -12.44
N ARG A 619 17.79 -0.88 -13.34
CA ARG A 619 18.35 0.43 -12.97
C ARG A 619 17.24 1.46 -13.11
N PHE A 620 16.63 1.84 -11.99
CA PHE A 620 15.57 2.83 -11.97
C PHE A 620 16.13 4.19 -12.42
N VAL A 621 15.37 4.89 -13.28
CA VAL A 621 15.60 6.30 -13.59
C VAL A 621 14.40 7.03 -13.02
N ASP A 622 14.54 7.64 -11.85
CA ASP A 622 13.45 8.32 -11.16
C ASP A 622 13.34 9.79 -11.62
N ASP A 623 12.99 9.96 -12.89
CA ASP A 623 12.63 11.24 -13.56
C ASP A 623 11.27 11.79 -13.07
N SER A 624 10.84 11.44 -11.85
CA SER A 624 9.56 11.90 -11.29
C SER A 624 9.56 13.40 -11.00
N ALA A 625 10.65 13.94 -10.45
CA ALA A 625 10.82 15.38 -10.25
C ALA A 625 10.92 16.13 -11.59
N ASP A 626 11.75 15.63 -12.52
CA ASP A 626 11.88 16.16 -13.89
C ASP A 626 10.53 16.28 -14.62
N SER A 627 9.60 15.36 -14.38
CA SER A 627 8.28 15.37 -15.02
C SER A 627 7.38 16.55 -14.61
N ALA A 628 7.72 17.23 -13.50
CA ALA A 628 7.05 18.41 -13.00
C ALA A 628 7.89 19.70 -13.17
N GLU A 629 9.21 19.61 -13.10
CA GLU A 629 10.08 20.78 -13.11
C GLU A 629 10.15 21.49 -14.48
N ALA A 630 9.91 22.80 -14.44
CA ALA A 630 10.26 23.74 -15.50
C ALA A 630 11.78 23.95 -15.52
N PRO A 631 12.51 23.56 -16.58
CA PRO A 631 13.96 23.72 -16.63
C PRO A 631 14.39 25.20 -16.63
N GLU A 632 15.31 25.56 -15.73
CA GLU A 632 15.76 26.93 -15.48
C GLU A 632 16.13 27.69 -16.77
N ILE A 633 15.74 28.96 -16.83
CA ILE A 633 16.12 29.86 -17.94
C ILE A 633 17.58 30.30 -17.76
N GLN A 634 18.51 29.43 -18.15
CA GLN A 634 19.90 29.84 -18.37
C GLN A 634 19.93 30.92 -19.46
N GLY A 635 20.46 32.10 -19.11
CA GLY A 635 20.54 33.26 -20.00
C GLY A 635 21.25 32.94 -21.33
N PRO A 636 20.96 33.69 -22.41
CA PRO A 636 21.13 33.25 -23.79
C PRO A 636 22.54 32.76 -24.12
N SER A 637 22.72 31.43 -24.04
CA SER A 637 23.95 30.76 -24.45
C SER A 637 24.15 30.93 -25.95
N LYS A 638 25.38 31.22 -26.36
CA LYS A 638 25.69 31.59 -27.74
C LYS A 638 25.47 30.40 -28.66
N TYR A 639 24.63 30.58 -29.68
CA TYR A 639 24.56 29.66 -30.82
C TYR A 639 25.95 29.51 -31.46
N VAL A 640 26.64 28.40 -31.19
CA VAL A 640 27.85 28.00 -31.89
C VAL A 640 27.43 27.32 -33.18
N VAL A 641 27.35 28.09 -34.26
CA VAL A 641 27.20 27.53 -35.61
C VAL A 641 28.52 26.85 -35.99
N PRO A 642 28.54 25.54 -36.34
CA PRO A 642 29.73 24.90 -36.87
C PRO A 642 30.10 25.53 -38.22
N ALA A 643 31.29 26.14 -38.29
CA ALA A 643 31.76 26.80 -39.49
C ALA A 643 32.45 25.78 -40.42
N ASP A 644 31.72 25.21 -41.39
CA ASP A 644 32.30 24.61 -42.59
C ASP A 644 31.28 24.49 -43.75
N ALA A 645 30.95 25.63 -44.36
CA ALA A 645 30.33 25.70 -45.69
C ALA A 645 30.64 27.06 -46.34
N ALA A 646 31.43 27.07 -47.42
CA ALA A 646 31.80 28.31 -48.11
C ALA A 646 30.61 28.88 -48.93
N PRO A 647 30.39 30.22 -48.94
CA PRO A 647 29.18 30.80 -49.52
C PRO A 647 29.25 30.97 -51.05
N ALA A 648 28.21 30.51 -51.75
CA ALA A 648 27.94 30.89 -53.13
C ALA A 648 26.95 32.08 -53.16
N SER A 649 27.41 33.19 -53.74
CA SER A 649 26.76 34.50 -53.78
C SER A 649 25.32 34.54 -54.29
N PHE A 650 24.50 35.45 -53.73
CA PHE A 650 23.86 36.51 -54.53
C PHE A 650 23.79 37.83 -53.74
N LYS A 651 23.76 38.98 -54.43
CA LYS A 651 23.80 40.33 -53.82
C LYS A 651 22.40 40.95 -53.64
N PRO A 652 22.21 41.86 -52.65
CA PRO A 652 20.94 42.53 -52.39
C PRO A 652 20.69 43.75 -53.31
N ALA A 653 19.45 44.25 -53.29
CA ALA A 653 19.06 45.54 -53.85
C ALA A 653 18.24 46.35 -52.82
N GLU A 654 18.90 47.36 -52.26
CA GLU A 654 18.34 48.51 -51.52
C GLU A 654 17.98 49.65 -52.51
N PRO A 655 17.56 50.88 -52.10
CA PRO A 655 16.72 51.29 -50.96
C PRO A 655 15.68 52.38 -51.34
N SER A 656 14.85 52.84 -50.38
CA SER A 656 14.36 54.24 -50.31
C SER A 656 13.72 54.51 -48.92
N SER A 657 14.36 55.28 -48.02
CA SER A 657 14.07 56.72 -47.72
C SER A 657 12.75 56.96 -46.93
N SER A 658 12.65 57.83 -45.91
CA SER A 658 13.57 58.83 -45.34
C SER A 658 13.00 59.49 -44.06
N MET A 659 13.86 60.00 -43.16
CA MET A 659 13.71 61.25 -42.36
C MET A 659 12.44 61.47 -41.45
N THR A 660 12.48 62.18 -40.31
CA THR A 660 13.54 62.93 -39.61
C THR A 660 13.32 62.99 -38.08
N THR A 661 14.40 63.29 -37.36
CA THR A 661 14.54 63.57 -35.91
C THR A 661 13.65 64.68 -35.32
N GLN A 662 13.30 64.59 -34.02
CA GLN A 662 13.75 65.55 -32.98
C GLN A 662 13.52 65.13 -31.52
N SER A 663 14.56 65.37 -30.68
CA SER A 663 14.60 65.86 -29.28
C SER A 663 13.44 65.62 -28.27
N GLY A 664 13.67 65.18 -27.02
CA GLY A 664 14.95 64.81 -26.37
C GLY A 664 14.89 64.67 -24.82
N MET A 665 16.01 64.20 -24.24
CA MET A 665 16.43 64.18 -22.80
C MET A 665 15.60 63.43 -21.72
N LEU A 666 16.12 62.24 -21.36
CA LEU A 666 16.47 61.76 -20.00
C LEU A 666 15.43 61.70 -18.87
N GLY A 667 15.14 60.48 -18.38
CA GLY A 667 14.59 60.27 -17.02
C GLY A 667 14.29 58.81 -16.65
N ALA A 668 15.07 58.24 -15.71
CA ALA A 668 14.86 56.95 -15.01
C ALA A 668 14.81 55.65 -15.86
N ALA A 669 14.82 54.51 -15.17
CA ALA A 669 14.89 53.15 -15.74
C ALA A 669 14.05 52.15 -14.90
N SER A 670 14.03 50.87 -15.33
CA SER A 670 13.36 49.71 -14.72
C SER A 670 11.81 49.71 -14.69
N ALA A 671 11.21 49.44 -15.86
CA ALA A 671 9.94 48.72 -16.01
C ALA A 671 9.79 48.22 -17.46
N MET A 672 8.90 47.23 -17.69
CA MET A 672 8.53 46.58 -18.97
C MET A 672 9.54 45.61 -19.59
N ASN A 673 9.20 44.30 -19.55
CA ASN A 673 9.43 43.39 -20.69
C ASN A 673 8.51 42.15 -20.68
N THR A 674 7.18 42.35 -20.62
CA THR A 674 6.16 41.27 -20.62
C THR A 674 5.21 41.31 -21.83
N SER A 675 5.13 42.43 -22.58
CA SER A 675 4.19 42.63 -23.68
C SER A 675 4.54 41.89 -24.99
N ALA A 676 5.75 41.35 -25.11
CA ALA A 676 6.17 40.55 -26.27
C ALA A 676 5.45 39.19 -26.34
N PHE A 677 5.04 38.63 -25.20
CA PHE A 677 4.41 37.31 -25.10
C PHE A 677 2.97 37.34 -25.64
N GLU A 678 2.14 38.28 -25.18
CA GLU A 678 0.74 38.42 -25.64
C GLU A 678 0.64 38.69 -27.15
N SER A 679 1.57 39.49 -27.69
CA SER A 679 1.54 39.95 -29.08
C SER A 679 1.71 38.80 -30.08
N LEU A 680 2.51 37.79 -29.74
CA LEU A 680 2.77 36.62 -30.60
C LEU A 680 1.61 35.61 -30.55
N VAL A 681 0.91 35.50 -29.42
CA VAL A 681 -0.26 34.61 -29.26
C VAL A 681 -1.49 35.17 -30.00
N ARG A 682 -1.74 36.48 -29.95
CA ARG A 682 -2.89 37.09 -30.64
C ARG A 682 -2.75 37.11 -32.17
N ALA A 683 -1.53 37.09 -32.71
CA ALA A 683 -1.25 37.22 -34.14
C ALA A 683 -1.70 36.03 -35.02
N SER A 684 -2.11 34.90 -34.43
CA SER A 684 -2.54 33.69 -35.16
C SER A 684 -4.05 33.43 -35.15
N LEU A 685 -4.86 34.37 -34.62
CA LEU A 685 -6.28 34.13 -34.29
C LEU A 685 -7.27 35.14 -34.89
N ALA A 686 -6.85 35.96 -35.86
CA ALA A 686 -7.65 37.08 -36.38
C ALA A 686 -7.78 37.09 -37.92
N GLU A 687 -8.62 36.20 -38.46
CA GLU A 687 -9.12 36.34 -39.84
C GLU A 687 -10.55 35.76 -39.99
N THR A 688 -11.33 36.30 -40.92
CA THR A 688 -12.74 35.96 -41.24
C THR A 688 -13.82 36.20 -40.16
N GLN A 689 -14.25 37.46 -40.01
CA GLN A 689 -15.67 37.79 -39.79
C GLN A 689 -16.03 39.15 -40.38
N THR A 690 -17.13 39.22 -41.13
CA THR A 690 -17.74 40.46 -41.63
C THR A 690 -19.22 40.48 -41.22
N PRO A 691 -19.71 41.53 -40.53
CA PRO A 691 -21.08 41.57 -40.03
C PRO A 691 -22.09 41.89 -41.13
N LEU A 692 -23.35 41.52 -40.89
CA LEU A 692 -24.50 41.92 -41.69
C LEU A 692 -25.66 42.22 -40.73
N ASP A 693 -26.06 43.49 -40.65
CA ASP A 693 -27.20 43.94 -39.85
C ASP A 693 -28.53 43.44 -40.44
N ASN A 694 -29.52 43.21 -39.56
CA ASN A 694 -30.85 43.81 -39.70
C ASN A 694 -31.71 43.60 -38.45
N THR A 695 -32.52 44.61 -38.12
CA THR A 695 -33.48 44.60 -37.01
C THR A 695 -34.92 44.56 -37.53
N VAL A 696 -35.77 43.72 -36.93
CA VAL A 696 -37.24 43.74 -37.09
C VAL A 696 -37.88 43.33 -35.75
N GLU A 697 -39.00 43.96 -35.39
CA GLU A 697 -39.72 43.76 -34.13
C GLU A 697 -40.85 42.69 -34.24
N THR A 698 -41.16 42.02 -33.12
CA THR A 698 -42.48 41.51 -32.60
C THR A 698 -43.59 41.03 -33.57
N PRO A 699 -44.41 39.99 -33.24
CA PRO A 699 -45.05 39.85 -31.92
C PRO A 699 -45.28 38.42 -31.39
N GLN A 700 -46.01 38.36 -30.27
CA GLN A 700 -46.40 37.16 -29.51
C GLN A 700 -47.37 36.24 -30.27
N PHE A 701 -47.25 34.93 -30.04
CA PHE A 701 -48.39 34.00 -30.03
C PHE A 701 -48.24 33.01 -28.88
N ALA A 702 -49.34 32.72 -28.18
CA ALA A 702 -49.40 31.74 -27.11
C ALA A 702 -50.32 30.58 -27.50
N VAL A 703 -49.83 29.35 -27.37
CA VAL A 703 -50.62 28.12 -27.42
C VAL A 703 -50.13 27.22 -26.29
N ALA A 704 -51.06 26.66 -25.53
CA ALA A 704 -50.73 25.89 -24.33
C ALA A 704 -50.29 24.45 -24.66
N SER A 705 -49.36 23.92 -23.85
CA SER A 705 -49.22 22.49 -23.62
C SER A 705 -49.10 22.29 -22.10
N GLU A 706 -50.00 21.49 -21.53
CA GLU A 706 -49.98 21.21 -20.09
C GLU A 706 -48.92 20.14 -19.80
N PRO A 707 -48.00 20.35 -18.84
CA PRO A 707 -47.07 19.30 -18.42
C PRO A 707 -47.82 18.23 -17.63
N PHE A 708 -47.66 16.97 -18.00
CA PHE A 708 -48.23 15.84 -17.25
C PHE A 708 -47.60 15.77 -15.86
N ASN A 709 -48.40 16.06 -14.83
CA ASN A 709 -47.93 16.30 -13.47
C ASN A 709 -47.68 14.99 -12.71
N LEU A 710 -46.45 14.48 -12.77
CA LEU A 710 -45.90 13.54 -11.80
C LEU A 710 -45.14 14.34 -10.72
N GLY A 711 -45.50 14.12 -9.46
CA GLY A 711 -45.13 14.98 -8.33
C GLY A 711 -43.64 15.05 -8.02
N SER A 712 -43.26 16.04 -7.22
CA SER A 712 -41.87 16.30 -6.85
C SER A 712 -41.24 15.15 -6.05
N TRP A 713 -39.97 14.88 -6.36
CA TRP A 713 -39.19 13.76 -5.82
C TRP A 713 -38.75 13.96 -4.36
N ASP A 714 -39.06 15.11 -3.75
CA ASP A 714 -38.71 15.47 -2.36
C ASP A 714 -39.52 14.73 -1.29
N THR A 715 -40.57 13.99 -1.67
CA THR A 715 -41.59 13.45 -0.74
C THR A 715 -41.23 12.10 -0.10
N TRP A 716 -39.96 11.68 -0.15
CA TRP A 716 -39.44 10.50 0.57
C TRP A 716 -38.40 10.83 1.66
N ALA A 717 -38.22 12.12 1.98
CA ALA A 717 -37.25 12.60 2.96
C ALA A 717 -37.72 12.54 4.44
N ASP A 718 -38.43 11.48 4.86
CA ASP A 718 -38.76 11.30 6.29
C ASP A 718 -38.99 9.83 6.71
N LEU A 719 -37.90 9.04 6.80
CA LEU A 719 -37.85 7.79 7.56
C LEU A 719 -36.41 7.50 8.03
N SER A 720 -36.12 7.79 9.30
CA SER A 720 -34.77 7.73 9.86
C SER A 720 -34.30 6.30 10.15
N TRP A 721 -33.49 5.74 9.25
CA TRP A 721 -32.83 4.44 9.43
C TRP A 721 -31.31 4.57 9.55
N GLN A 722 -30.75 3.78 10.48
CA GLN A 722 -29.38 3.94 10.97
C GLN A 722 -28.35 3.36 10.01
N THR A 723 -27.35 4.15 9.63
CA THR A 723 -26.23 3.69 8.79
C THR A 723 -25.38 2.66 9.54
N SER A 724 -25.25 1.47 8.94
CA SER A 724 -24.35 0.39 9.40
C SER A 724 -24.09 -0.63 8.28
N PHE A 725 -22.90 -1.22 8.30
CA PHE A 725 -22.30 -2.08 7.26
C PHE A 725 -22.00 -1.34 5.93
N SER A 726 -20.84 -1.46 5.27
CA SER A 726 -19.80 -2.51 5.15
C SER A 726 -20.16 -3.62 4.14
N PRO A 727 -19.37 -3.81 3.06
CA PRO A 727 -19.72 -4.74 1.97
C PRO A 727 -19.60 -6.20 2.42
N ARG A 728 -20.67 -6.98 2.26
CA ARG A 728 -20.77 -8.35 2.81
C ARG A 728 -20.69 -9.45 1.75
N SER A 729 -19.52 -10.11 1.71
CA SER A 729 -19.34 -11.57 1.55
C SER A 729 -20.20 -12.35 0.54
N ASP A 730 -19.55 -12.98 -0.45
CA ASP A 730 -20.10 -13.95 -1.44
C ASP A 730 -20.71 -15.27 -0.87
N ALA A 731 -21.03 -15.30 0.42
CA ALA A 731 -21.11 -16.50 1.24
C ALA A 731 -22.51 -17.15 1.34
N ASP A 732 -23.24 -17.30 0.23
CA ASP A 732 -24.54 -18.02 0.22
C ASP A 732 -24.74 -19.04 -0.93
N PHE A 733 -23.86 -19.10 -1.94
CA PHE A 733 -24.13 -19.83 -3.19
C PHE A 733 -23.82 -21.35 -3.26
N LEU A 734 -23.63 -22.03 -2.12
CA LEU A 734 -23.37 -23.49 -2.09
C LEU A 734 -24.08 -24.29 -0.97
N ARG A 735 -25.41 -24.36 -1.01
CA ARG A 735 -26.18 -25.43 -0.32
C ARG A 735 -27.08 -26.21 -1.29
N LEU A 736 -26.74 -27.49 -1.52
CA LEU A 736 -27.60 -28.44 -2.23
C LEU A 736 -28.35 -29.34 -1.22
N PRO A 737 -29.70 -29.39 -1.23
CA PRO A 737 -30.44 -30.31 -0.38
C PRO A 737 -30.37 -31.75 -0.91
N ARG A 738 -29.88 -32.68 -0.09
CA ARG A 738 -29.96 -34.13 -0.38
C ARG A 738 -31.38 -34.64 -0.16
N LEU A 739 -32.17 -34.80 -1.22
CA LEU A 739 -33.39 -35.62 -1.18
C LEU A 739 -33.03 -37.11 -1.18
N SER A 740 -33.84 -37.92 -0.49
CA SER A 740 -33.60 -39.36 -0.33
C SER A 740 -34.90 -40.16 -0.20
N ARG A 741 -34.92 -41.34 -0.85
CA ARG A 741 -35.92 -42.45 -0.89
C ARG A 741 -35.96 -43.00 -2.33
N HIS A 742 -36.19 -44.28 -2.62
CA HIS A 742 -35.91 -45.55 -1.92
C HIS A 742 -36.18 -46.71 -2.90
N CYS A 743 -35.61 -47.91 -2.66
CA CYS A 743 -35.83 -49.17 -3.39
C CYS A 743 -35.30 -49.23 -4.86
N SER A 744 -34.86 -50.38 -5.40
CA SER A 744 -34.53 -51.71 -4.81
C SER A 744 -33.78 -52.63 -5.80
N LEU A 745 -32.96 -53.55 -5.27
CA LEU A 745 -32.49 -54.83 -5.89
C LEU A 745 -31.74 -54.75 -7.25
N SER A 746 -30.47 -55.14 -7.38
CA SER A 746 -30.02 -56.55 -7.25
C SER A 746 -28.51 -56.74 -7.55
N ALA A 747 -27.91 -57.79 -6.97
CA ALA A 747 -26.63 -58.48 -7.30
C ALA A 747 -25.29 -57.70 -7.43
N PRO A 748 -24.15 -58.26 -6.96
CA PRO A 748 -22.85 -57.60 -7.00
C PRO A 748 -21.97 -57.98 -8.22
N VAL A 749 -21.16 -57.03 -8.69
CA VAL A 749 -19.96 -57.29 -9.50
C VAL A 749 -18.76 -56.68 -8.79
N THR A 750 -17.80 -57.51 -8.40
CA THR A 750 -16.58 -57.11 -7.69
C THR A 750 -15.54 -56.55 -8.64
N LEU A 751 -15.56 -55.23 -8.87
CA LEU A 751 -14.40 -54.50 -9.38
C LEU A 751 -13.59 -53.91 -8.23
N SER A 752 -12.28 -54.18 -8.22
CA SER A 752 -11.35 -53.64 -7.23
C SER A 752 -11.25 -52.12 -7.39
N ARG A 753 -11.72 -51.37 -6.39
CA ARG A 753 -11.45 -49.92 -6.30
C ARG A 753 -9.98 -49.73 -5.95
N ALA A 754 -9.15 -49.49 -6.97
CA ALA A 754 -7.93 -48.74 -6.78
C ALA A 754 -8.32 -47.40 -6.14
N THR A 755 -7.75 -47.10 -4.97
CA THR A 755 -8.08 -45.87 -4.24
C THR A 755 -7.40 -44.70 -4.93
N THR A 756 -8.09 -44.07 -5.88
CA THR A 756 -7.64 -42.80 -6.46
C THR A 756 -7.56 -41.78 -5.32
N ALA A 757 -6.35 -41.53 -4.83
CA ALA A 757 -6.10 -40.53 -3.82
C ALA A 757 -6.41 -39.17 -4.46
N ILE A 758 -7.56 -38.60 -4.09
CA ILE A 758 -7.85 -37.20 -4.39
C ILE A 758 -6.82 -36.40 -3.60
N MET A 759 -5.82 -35.85 -4.29
CA MET A 759 -4.94 -34.85 -3.70
C MET A 759 -5.82 -33.65 -3.35
N GLU A 760 -6.13 -33.47 -2.07
CA GLU A 760 -6.69 -32.20 -1.62
C GLU A 760 -5.72 -31.08 -2.01
N SER A 761 -6.24 -30.03 -2.63
CA SER A 761 -5.48 -28.79 -2.82
C SER A 761 -5.00 -28.31 -1.44
N PRO A 762 -3.70 -27.97 -1.27
CA PRO A 762 -3.15 -27.64 0.04
C PRO A 762 -3.95 -26.49 0.67
N ARG A 763 -4.54 -26.77 1.84
CA ARG A 763 -5.40 -25.81 2.55
C ARG A 763 -4.55 -24.66 3.08
N ARG A 764 -5.00 -23.43 2.80
CA ARG A 764 -4.40 -22.19 3.31
C ARG A 764 -4.60 -22.14 4.84
N PRO A 765 -3.52 -21.98 5.65
CA PRO A 765 -3.65 -21.91 7.10
C PRO A 765 -4.27 -20.58 7.53
N ASN A 766 -4.97 -20.59 8.66
CA ASN A 766 -5.29 -19.37 9.38
C ASN A 766 -4.02 -18.80 10.03
N ILE A 767 -4.00 -17.50 10.30
CA ILE A 767 -2.85 -16.82 10.91
C ILE A 767 -3.37 -15.95 12.06
N ILE A 768 -2.82 -16.17 13.25
CA ILE A 768 -2.95 -15.28 14.40
C ILE A 768 -1.58 -14.69 14.70
N PHE A 769 -1.50 -13.36 14.66
CA PHE A 769 -0.33 -12.59 15.04
C PHE A 769 -0.65 -11.83 16.34
N ILE A 770 -0.10 -12.31 17.44
CA ILE A 770 -0.24 -11.70 18.77
C ILE A 770 0.97 -10.81 19.00
N MET A 771 0.74 -9.52 19.26
CA MET A 771 1.80 -8.57 19.57
C MET A 771 1.55 -7.88 20.91
N ALA A 772 2.47 -8.06 21.85
CA ALA A 772 2.58 -7.21 23.02
C ALA A 772 3.22 -5.85 22.66
N ASP A 773 3.22 -4.92 23.59
CA ASP A 773 3.82 -3.59 23.43
C ASP A 773 4.77 -3.34 24.60
N ASP A 774 6.07 -3.15 24.34
CA ASP A 774 7.15 -3.08 25.35
C ASP A 774 7.43 -4.39 26.12
N HIS A 775 7.23 -5.58 25.53
CA HIS A 775 7.57 -6.86 26.19
C HIS A 775 8.99 -7.35 25.87
N ALA A 776 9.88 -7.37 26.87
CA ALA A 776 11.23 -7.89 26.75
C ALA A 776 11.31 -9.42 26.62
N SER A 777 12.31 -9.93 25.91
CA SER A 777 12.61 -11.37 25.83
C SER A 777 12.92 -11.97 27.19
N LYS A 778 13.72 -11.27 28.01
CA LYS A 778 14.15 -11.72 29.35
C LYS A 778 12.99 -11.91 30.34
N SER A 779 11.83 -11.29 30.14
CA SER A 779 10.65 -11.50 30.98
C SER A 779 9.73 -12.63 30.51
N ILE A 780 10.17 -13.50 29.58
CA ILE A 780 9.45 -14.71 29.17
C ILE A 780 10.26 -15.93 29.63
N SER A 781 9.64 -16.90 30.31
CA SER A 781 10.38 -18.00 30.95
C SER A 781 11.08 -18.92 29.96
N CYS A 782 10.56 -19.12 28.74
CA CYS A 782 11.23 -19.90 27.71
C CYS A 782 12.56 -19.28 27.24
N TYR A 783 12.81 -17.98 27.44
CA TYR A 783 14.10 -17.33 27.16
C TYR A 783 15.11 -17.48 28.31
N GLY A 784 14.70 -17.98 29.47
CA GLY A 784 15.59 -18.55 30.47
C GLY A 784 16.26 -17.59 31.48
N ALA A 785 15.92 -16.30 31.49
CA ALA A 785 16.50 -15.35 32.45
C ALA A 785 16.01 -15.55 33.91
N GLY A 786 14.93 -16.30 34.12
CA GLY A 786 14.50 -16.77 35.45
C GLY A 786 13.74 -15.75 36.32
N ILE A 787 13.33 -14.60 35.77
CA ILE A 787 12.61 -13.54 36.50
C ILE A 787 11.07 -13.64 36.41
N ASN A 788 10.54 -14.50 35.53
CA ASN A 788 9.10 -14.65 35.26
C ASN A 788 8.72 -16.12 35.06
N SER A 789 7.42 -16.42 35.01
CA SER A 789 6.84 -17.73 34.68
C SER A 789 5.65 -17.54 33.74
N THR A 790 5.86 -17.78 32.44
CA THR A 790 4.89 -17.55 31.35
C THR A 790 4.54 -18.87 30.65
N PRO A 791 3.79 -19.78 31.30
CA PRO A 791 3.53 -21.13 30.79
C PRO A 791 2.79 -21.17 29.45
N ASN A 792 1.98 -20.18 29.10
CA ASN A 792 1.21 -20.14 27.86
C ASN A 792 2.01 -19.52 26.69
N LEU A 793 2.91 -18.57 26.96
CA LEU A 793 3.93 -18.15 25.99
C LEU A 793 4.92 -19.28 25.73
N ASP A 794 5.39 -19.93 26.78
CA ASP A 794 6.26 -21.10 26.71
C ASP A 794 5.58 -22.26 25.97
N ARG A 795 4.26 -22.37 26.00
CA ARG A 795 3.47 -23.35 25.23
C ARG A 795 3.64 -23.14 23.71
N ILE A 796 3.68 -21.90 23.21
CA ILE A 796 3.93 -21.61 21.78
C ILE A 796 5.32 -22.09 21.37
N ALA A 797 6.35 -21.82 22.18
CA ALA A 797 7.71 -22.31 21.94
C ALA A 797 7.81 -23.85 22.05
N ASN A 798 7.12 -24.47 23.02
CA ASN A 798 7.16 -25.92 23.21
C ASN A 798 6.41 -26.71 22.13
N GLU A 799 5.34 -26.15 21.57
CA GLU A 799 4.57 -26.74 20.47
C GLU A 799 5.04 -26.26 19.08
N GLY A 800 6.13 -25.50 19.02
CA GLY A 800 6.68 -24.91 17.80
C GLY A 800 8.15 -24.53 17.92
N MET A 801 8.46 -23.27 17.61
CA MET A 801 9.84 -22.75 17.54
C MET A 801 9.98 -21.40 18.27
N ARG A 802 11.07 -21.24 19.03
CA ARG A 802 11.57 -19.95 19.57
C ARG A 802 12.68 -19.42 18.67
N PHE A 803 12.75 -18.11 18.45
CA PHE A 803 13.90 -17.45 17.82
C PHE A 803 14.75 -16.74 18.88
N ASP A 804 16.07 -16.98 18.86
CA ASP A 804 17.04 -16.29 19.72
C ASP A 804 17.48 -14.94 19.11
N HIS A 805 17.23 -14.73 17.81
CA HIS A 805 17.74 -13.61 17.03
C HIS A 805 16.64 -13.00 16.13
N CYS A 806 15.60 -12.44 16.75
CA CYS A 806 14.59 -11.59 16.08
C CYS A 806 14.81 -10.12 16.46
N TYR A 807 14.81 -9.21 15.49
CA TYR A 807 15.21 -7.81 15.69
C TYR A 807 14.24 -6.79 15.08
N VAL A 808 14.08 -5.66 15.77
CA VAL A 808 13.25 -4.54 15.32
C VAL A 808 14.06 -3.57 14.45
N THR A 809 13.54 -3.13 13.30
CA THR A 809 14.26 -2.17 12.43
C THR A 809 14.33 -0.74 12.99
N ASN A 810 13.50 -0.41 13.99
CA ASN A 810 13.47 0.88 14.69
C ASN A 810 12.77 0.66 16.04
N SER A 811 13.48 0.84 17.16
CA SER A 811 13.03 0.42 18.52
C SER A 811 12.00 1.37 19.15
N ILE A 812 10.90 1.67 18.48
CA ILE A 812 9.79 2.48 18.99
C ILE A 812 8.46 2.10 18.30
N CYS A 813 7.33 2.26 19.02
CA CYS A 813 6.04 1.67 18.67
C CYS A 813 5.55 1.97 17.23
N THR A 814 5.34 3.24 16.89
CA THR A 814 4.71 3.66 15.61
C THR A 814 5.51 3.15 14.39
N PRO A 815 6.84 3.34 14.30
CA PRO A 815 7.64 2.85 13.19
C PRO A 815 7.78 1.32 13.14
N SER A 816 7.88 0.62 14.28
CA SER A 816 7.91 -0.85 14.28
C SER A 816 6.60 -1.44 13.77
N ARG A 817 5.47 -0.91 14.23
CA ARG A 817 4.12 -1.30 13.79
C ARG A 817 3.92 -1.07 12.28
N ALA A 818 4.48 0.01 11.73
CA ALA A 818 4.48 0.26 10.30
C ALA A 818 5.36 -0.73 9.53
N ALA A 819 6.55 -1.06 10.03
CA ALA A 819 7.47 -2.02 9.41
C ALA A 819 6.87 -3.44 9.33
N VAL A 820 6.27 -3.93 10.42
CA VAL A 820 5.53 -5.22 10.48
C VAL A 820 4.37 -5.25 9.49
N LEU A 821 3.59 -4.17 9.41
CA LEU A 821 2.38 -4.08 8.59
C LEU A 821 2.69 -3.96 7.08
N CYS A 822 3.75 -3.23 6.72
CA CYS A 822 4.10 -2.95 5.33
C CYS A 822 5.11 -3.95 4.74
N GLY A 823 6.02 -4.51 5.56
CA GLY A 823 7.16 -5.30 5.10
C GLY A 823 8.31 -4.45 4.53
N THR A 824 8.46 -3.20 4.99
CA THR A 824 9.47 -2.25 4.52
C THR A 824 10.06 -1.44 5.66
N HIS A 825 11.28 -0.94 5.46
CA HIS A 825 11.92 0.01 6.37
C HIS A 825 11.21 1.38 6.35
N ASN A 826 11.49 2.20 7.36
CA ASN A 826 10.68 3.38 7.67
C ASN A 826 10.85 4.56 6.72
N HIS A 827 12.00 4.70 6.07
CA HIS A 827 12.18 5.65 4.96
C HIS A 827 11.33 5.30 3.74
N VAL A 828 10.92 4.04 3.59
CA VAL A 828 10.09 3.55 2.47
C VAL A 828 8.58 3.59 2.79
N ASN A 829 8.18 3.45 4.05
CA ASN A 829 6.77 3.57 4.46
C ASN A 829 6.37 4.98 4.95
N GLY A 830 7.35 5.87 5.18
CA GLY A 830 7.13 7.25 5.63
C GLY A 830 6.85 7.42 7.12
N VAL A 831 6.73 6.34 7.89
CA VAL A 831 6.43 6.37 9.33
C VAL A 831 7.73 6.25 10.12
N MET A 832 8.42 7.38 10.31
CA MET A 832 9.79 7.41 10.84
C MET A 832 9.87 7.65 12.36
N THR A 833 8.97 8.46 12.91
CA THR A 833 8.95 8.83 14.33
C THR A 833 7.67 8.38 15.04
N LEU A 834 7.52 8.72 16.33
CA LEU A 834 6.32 8.40 17.11
C LEU A 834 5.10 9.21 16.64
N ASP A 835 5.32 10.46 16.20
CA ASP A 835 4.28 11.40 15.78
C ASP A 835 3.84 11.17 14.32
N SER A 836 4.68 10.53 13.51
CA SER A 836 4.36 10.15 12.12
C SER A 836 3.13 9.25 12.02
N LYS A 837 2.31 9.50 11.00
CA LYS A 837 1.03 8.81 10.81
C LYS A 837 1.06 7.99 9.52
N ILE A 838 0.51 6.78 9.55
CA ILE A 838 0.40 5.95 8.35
C ILE A 838 -0.58 6.60 7.38
N ASN A 839 -0.18 6.83 6.14
CA ASN A 839 -1.13 7.17 5.09
C ASN A 839 -1.95 5.90 4.81
N LYS A 840 -3.26 5.91 5.07
CA LYS A 840 -4.13 4.73 4.95
C LYS A 840 -4.11 4.08 3.57
N ARG A 841 -3.61 4.75 2.54
CA ARG A 841 -3.52 4.20 1.19
C ARG A 841 -2.35 3.22 1.05
N ILE A 842 -1.20 3.42 1.72
CA ILE A 842 0.04 2.63 1.50
C ILE A 842 -0.20 1.10 1.61
N PRO A 843 0.52 0.28 0.82
CA PRO A 843 0.23 -1.14 0.74
C PRO A 843 0.65 -1.83 2.04
N ASN A 844 -0.19 -2.78 2.48
CA ASN A 844 0.08 -3.55 3.67
C ASN A 844 -0.31 -5.02 3.47
N VAL A 845 0.19 -5.87 4.35
CA VAL A 845 -0.03 -7.32 4.23
C VAL A 845 -1.50 -7.72 4.34
N ALA A 846 -2.32 -6.99 5.12
CA ALA A 846 -3.76 -7.25 5.22
C ALA A 846 -4.49 -7.03 3.87
N LYS A 847 -4.19 -5.92 3.17
CA LYS A 847 -4.69 -5.66 1.81
C LYS A 847 -4.34 -6.80 0.86
N GLN A 848 -3.08 -7.24 0.87
CA GLN A 848 -2.58 -8.30 -0.01
C GLN A 848 -3.21 -9.67 0.32
N LEU A 849 -3.38 -10.03 1.60
CA LEU A 849 -4.05 -11.24 2.04
C LEU A 849 -5.54 -11.25 1.66
N ARG A 850 -6.21 -10.10 1.79
CA ARG A 850 -7.63 -9.92 1.46
C ARG A 850 -7.86 -10.07 -0.05
N SER A 851 -7.18 -9.29 -0.90
CA SER A 851 -7.41 -9.29 -2.35
C SER A 851 -6.79 -10.50 -3.07
N ASN A 852 -5.53 -10.83 -2.80
CA ASN A 852 -4.80 -11.86 -3.57
C ASN A 852 -4.93 -13.28 -2.99
N ALA A 853 -5.42 -13.44 -1.75
CA ALA A 853 -5.55 -14.75 -1.10
C ALA A 853 -6.93 -15.05 -0.49
N ASN A 854 -7.90 -14.14 -0.58
CA ASN A 854 -9.27 -14.27 -0.06
C ASN A 854 -9.36 -14.55 1.46
N TYR A 855 -8.38 -14.06 2.23
CA TYR A 855 -8.44 -14.11 3.69
C TYR A 855 -9.52 -13.16 4.21
N GLN A 856 -10.13 -13.53 5.35
CA GLN A 856 -10.81 -12.56 6.21
C GLN A 856 -9.78 -11.92 7.13
N THR A 857 -9.78 -10.59 7.23
CA THR A 857 -8.69 -9.85 7.89
C THR A 857 -9.21 -9.01 9.06
N ALA A 858 -8.55 -9.09 10.23
CA ALA A 858 -8.91 -8.31 11.41
C ALA A 858 -7.71 -7.65 12.13
N MET A 859 -7.96 -6.48 12.70
CA MET A 859 -7.01 -5.70 13.52
C MET A 859 -7.70 -5.23 14.80
N ILE A 860 -7.28 -5.77 15.95
CA ILE A 860 -7.93 -5.54 17.25
C ILE A 860 -6.90 -5.12 18.30
N GLY A 861 -7.19 -4.03 19.03
CA GLY A 861 -6.34 -3.48 20.08
C GLY A 861 -5.44 -2.32 19.62
N LYS A 862 -4.16 -2.28 20.04
CA LYS A 862 -3.28 -1.13 19.82
C LYS A 862 -2.90 -0.98 18.33
N TRP A 863 -3.48 0.03 17.67
CA TRP A 863 -3.13 0.44 16.29
C TRP A 863 -1.85 1.28 16.31
N HIS A 864 -1.90 2.44 16.96
CA HIS A 864 -0.75 3.33 17.18
C HIS A 864 0.01 3.69 15.90
N LEU A 865 -0.74 4.08 14.87
CA LEU A 865 -0.26 4.48 13.53
C LEU A 865 -0.95 5.78 13.05
N GLY A 866 -1.53 6.56 13.97
CA GLY A 866 -2.39 7.70 13.67
C GLY A 866 -3.89 7.42 13.83
N GLU A 867 -4.69 8.47 13.74
CA GLU A 867 -6.15 8.48 13.95
C GLU A 867 -6.85 9.40 12.95
N GLY A 868 -8.15 9.21 12.74
CA GLY A 868 -8.94 9.95 11.76
C GLY A 868 -8.89 9.32 10.37
N GLU A 869 -9.67 9.88 9.43
CA GLU A 869 -9.97 9.22 8.16
C GLU A 869 -8.71 8.81 7.37
N ASP A 870 -7.71 9.68 7.21
CA ASP A 870 -6.53 9.38 6.38
C ASP A 870 -5.53 8.39 7.05
N HIS A 871 -5.79 7.93 8.28
CA HIS A 871 -4.86 7.13 9.10
C HIS A 871 -5.49 5.85 9.71
N GLU A 872 -6.75 5.56 9.40
CA GLU A 872 -7.49 4.40 9.92
C GLU A 872 -6.93 3.04 9.40
N PRO A 873 -7.19 1.92 10.11
CA PRO A 873 -6.82 0.59 9.63
C PRO A 873 -7.51 0.23 8.31
N THR A 874 -6.72 -0.17 7.31
CA THR A 874 -7.21 -0.56 5.98
C THR A 874 -6.61 -1.87 5.51
N GLY A 875 -7.37 -2.61 4.69
CA GLY A 875 -7.07 -4.01 4.34
C GLY A 875 -7.70 -5.02 5.30
N PHE A 876 -8.37 -4.55 6.36
CA PHE A 876 -9.08 -5.35 7.34
C PHE A 876 -10.59 -5.34 7.03
N ASP A 877 -11.22 -6.52 7.01
CA ASP A 877 -12.69 -6.69 6.97
C ASP A 877 -13.34 -6.21 8.29
N HIS A 878 -12.61 -6.26 9.40
CA HIS A 878 -13.02 -5.73 10.70
C HIS A 878 -11.84 -5.08 11.42
N TRP A 879 -12.05 -3.93 12.05
CA TRP A 879 -11.09 -3.38 12.99
C TRP A 879 -11.77 -2.69 14.17
N SER A 880 -11.08 -2.75 15.30
CA SER A 880 -11.55 -2.31 16.61
C SER A 880 -10.34 -1.92 17.47
N VAL A 881 -9.98 -0.63 17.49
CA VAL A 881 -8.64 -0.18 17.89
C VAL A 881 -8.62 0.85 19.01
N LEU A 882 -7.58 0.81 19.84
CA LEU A 882 -7.39 1.77 20.93
C LEU A 882 -6.97 3.15 20.39
N PRO A 883 -7.54 4.28 20.88
CA PRO A 883 -7.04 5.61 20.60
C PRO A 883 -5.69 5.85 21.32
N GLY A 884 -4.78 6.55 20.67
CA GLY A 884 -3.46 6.93 21.19
C GLY A 884 -2.67 5.73 21.75
N GLN A 885 -2.23 5.85 23.00
CA GLN A 885 -1.55 4.78 23.75
C GLN A 885 -2.53 3.76 24.38
N GLY A 886 -3.84 3.99 24.29
CA GLY A 886 -4.90 3.26 24.98
C GLY A 886 -4.91 3.45 26.51
N GLU A 887 -6.02 3.08 27.14
CA GLU A 887 -6.17 3.01 28.60
C GLU A 887 -6.04 1.54 29.07
N TYR A 888 -5.68 1.31 30.34
CA TYR A 888 -5.62 -0.05 30.91
C TYR A 888 -6.97 -0.54 31.46
N TRP A 889 -7.70 0.37 32.11
CA TRP A 889 -9.00 0.14 32.72
C TRP A 889 -10.07 0.93 31.98
N ASP A 890 -11.24 0.30 31.81
CA ASP A 890 -12.39 0.82 31.07
C ASP A 890 -12.00 1.52 29.73
N PRO A 891 -11.25 0.84 28.82
CA PRO A 891 -10.73 1.45 27.61
C PRO A 891 -11.80 1.88 26.60
N GLU A 892 -11.55 3.00 25.94
CA GLU A 892 -12.23 3.36 24.69
C GLU A 892 -11.64 2.61 23.49
N PHE A 893 -12.51 2.23 22.55
CA PHE A 893 -12.16 1.71 21.23
C PHE A 893 -12.79 2.57 20.13
N ILE A 894 -12.05 2.81 19.06
CA ILE A 894 -12.53 3.30 17.77
C ILE A 894 -12.92 2.07 16.92
N GLU A 895 -14.16 2.04 16.43
CA GLU A 895 -14.67 0.96 15.58
C GLU A 895 -14.78 1.41 14.11
N ALA A 896 -14.67 0.46 13.17
CA ALA A 896 -14.75 0.69 11.71
C ALA A 896 -16.07 1.32 11.16
N THR A 897 -16.96 1.79 12.03
CA THR A 897 -18.17 2.56 11.68
C THR A 897 -18.06 4.04 12.07
N GLY A 898 -16.86 4.52 12.43
CA GLY A 898 -16.64 5.87 12.94
C GLY A 898 -17.22 6.11 14.35
N LYS A 899 -17.65 5.06 15.03
CA LYS A 899 -18.19 5.10 16.40
C LYS A 899 -17.06 4.78 17.37
N THR A 900 -16.99 5.53 18.47
CA THR A 900 -16.20 5.11 19.63
C THR A 900 -17.09 4.50 20.70
N ALA A 901 -16.52 3.62 21.52
CA ALA A 901 -17.21 3.01 22.66
C ALA A 901 -16.23 2.73 23.79
N ARG A 902 -16.57 3.18 25.01
CA ARG A 902 -15.87 2.79 26.24
C ARG A 902 -16.41 1.46 26.77
N ILE A 903 -15.53 0.50 27.01
CA ILE A 903 -15.88 -0.89 27.38
C ILE A 903 -15.34 -1.17 28.80
N PRO A 904 -16.22 -1.38 29.80
CA PRO A 904 -15.77 -1.64 31.17
C PRO A 904 -14.94 -2.93 31.31
N GLY A 905 -13.88 -2.89 32.13
CA GLY A 905 -12.98 -4.01 32.38
C GLY A 905 -11.51 -3.72 32.08
N TYR A 906 -10.70 -4.76 31.93
CA TYR A 906 -9.26 -4.66 31.70
C TYR A 906 -8.90 -4.86 30.23
N ALA A 907 -8.07 -3.97 29.66
CA ALA A 907 -7.82 -3.92 28.22
C ALA A 907 -7.29 -5.22 27.61
N THR A 908 -6.40 -5.94 28.29
CA THR A 908 -5.83 -7.20 27.77
C THR A 908 -6.88 -8.31 27.66
N ASP A 909 -7.81 -8.39 28.61
CA ASP A 909 -8.95 -9.32 28.56
C ASP A 909 -9.92 -8.91 27.42
N ILE A 910 -10.30 -7.62 27.33
CA ILE A 910 -11.25 -7.11 26.33
C ILE A 910 -10.75 -7.29 24.89
N ILE A 911 -9.46 -7.06 24.63
CA ILE A 911 -8.83 -7.28 23.31
C ILE A 911 -8.90 -8.76 22.91
N THR A 912 -8.72 -9.66 23.88
CA THR A 912 -8.79 -11.12 23.68
C THR A 912 -10.23 -11.57 23.44
N ASP A 913 -11.18 -11.03 24.20
CA ASP A 913 -12.61 -11.31 24.05
C ASP A 913 -13.12 -10.88 22.67
N LYS A 914 -12.84 -9.65 22.25
CA LYS A 914 -13.14 -9.14 20.89
C LYS A 914 -12.51 -10.03 19.81
N SER A 915 -11.27 -10.46 20.01
CA SER A 915 -10.53 -11.30 19.07
C SER A 915 -11.15 -12.69 18.91
N ILE A 916 -11.53 -13.34 20.01
CA ILE A 916 -12.23 -14.62 19.99
C ILE A 916 -13.64 -14.45 19.39
N GLU A 917 -14.39 -13.45 19.82
CA GLU A 917 -15.76 -13.17 19.37
C GLU A 917 -15.82 -12.91 17.85
N TRP A 918 -14.89 -12.13 17.29
CA TRP A 918 -14.80 -11.94 15.83
C TRP A 918 -14.48 -13.27 15.12
N THR A 919 -13.50 -14.02 15.64
CA THR A 919 -13.04 -15.27 15.00
C THR A 919 -14.10 -16.38 15.07
N GLU A 920 -14.99 -16.38 16.07
CA GLU A 920 -16.17 -17.25 16.14
C GLU A 920 -17.25 -16.88 15.11
N LYS A 921 -17.45 -15.58 14.86
CA LYS A 921 -18.50 -15.03 13.96
C LYS A 921 -18.12 -14.98 12.48
N ARG A 922 -16.84 -15.18 12.14
CA ARG A 922 -16.32 -15.17 10.77
C ARG A 922 -17.04 -16.17 9.85
N ASP A 923 -16.97 -15.94 8.54
CA ASP A 923 -17.30 -16.97 7.54
C ASP A 923 -16.30 -18.14 7.67
N LYS A 924 -16.74 -19.29 8.19
CA LYS A 924 -15.88 -20.46 8.39
C LYS A 924 -15.47 -21.17 7.08
N SER A 925 -15.85 -20.65 5.90
CA SER A 925 -15.39 -21.14 4.59
C SER A 925 -14.08 -20.50 4.10
N ARG A 926 -13.73 -19.30 4.61
CA ARG A 926 -12.50 -18.56 4.26
C ARG A 926 -11.46 -18.67 5.38
N PRO A 927 -10.15 -18.73 5.07
CA PRO A 927 -9.10 -18.61 6.08
C PRO A 927 -9.11 -17.21 6.69
N PHE A 928 -8.55 -17.04 7.89
CA PHE A 928 -8.48 -15.73 8.56
C PHE A 928 -7.07 -15.31 8.93
N PHE A 929 -6.85 -13.98 8.98
CA PHE A 929 -5.66 -13.31 9.47
C PHE A 929 -6.09 -12.31 10.55
N LEU A 930 -5.66 -12.56 11.79
CA LEU A 930 -5.97 -11.75 12.96
C LEU A 930 -4.70 -11.12 13.52
N MET A 931 -4.68 -9.79 13.59
CA MET A 931 -3.68 -9.02 14.34
C MET A 931 -4.28 -8.65 15.71
N CYS A 932 -3.80 -9.31 16.77
CA CYS A 932 -4.24 -9.11 18.15
C CYS A 932 -3.14 -8.35 18.91
N HIS A 933 -3.31 -7.03 19.05
CA HIS A 933 -2.26 -6.15 19.60
C HIS A 933 -2.64 -5.66 21.00
N HIS A 934 -1.97 -6.15 22.03
CA HIS A 934 -2.22 -5.69 23.40
C HIS A 934 -1.56 -4.33 23.67
N LYS A 935 -2.12 -3.59 24.63
CA LYS A 935 -1.44 -2.44 25.28
C LYS A 935 -0.34 -2.91 26.24
N ALA A 936 -0.51 -4.09 26.83
CA ALA A 936 0.41 -4.63 27.83
C ALA A 936 1.72 -5.16 27.19
N PRO A 937 2.87 -5.06 27.89
CA PRO A 937 3.09 -4.39 29.17
C PRO A 937 3.61 -2.94 29.06
N HIS A 938 3.08 -2.09 28.17
CA HIS A 938 3.49 -0.69 28.08
C HIS A 938 3.29 0.07 29.40
N ARG A 939 4.12 1.09 29.60
CA ARG A 939 4.04 2.07 30.71
C ARG A 939 2.63 2.68 30.86
N SER A 940 2.09 2.92 32.06
CA SER A 940 2.67 2.87 33.42
C SER A 940 2.33 1.59 34.22
N TRP A 941 2.28 0.43 33.54
CA TRP A 941 2.30 -0.90 34.19
C TRP A 941 1.17 -1.13 35.21
N GLU A 942 -0.04 -0.73 34.85
CA GLU A 942 -1.23 -0.99 35.64
C GLU A 942 -1.68 -2.43 35.43
N TYR A 943 -1.26 -3.31 36.33
CA TYR A 943 -1.67 -4.71 36.33
C TYR A 943 -3.17 -4.89 36.55
N ASP A 944 -3.71 -6.02 36.07
CA ASP A 944 -5.03 -6.47 36.48
C ASP A 944 -5.05 -6.74 38.00
N SER A 945 -6.12 -6.30 38.67
CA SER A 945 -6.38 -6.54 40.09
C SER A 945 -6.29 -8.02 40.49
N LYS A 946 -6.52 -8.97 39.58
CA LYS A 946 -6.37 -10.43 39.81
C LYS A 946 -4.91 -10.87 40.00
N HIS A 947 -3.94 -10.07 39.53
CA HIS A 947 -2.50 -10.39 39.58
C HIS A 947 -1.72 -9.65 40.69
N LYS A 948 -2.37 -8.75 41.44
CA LYS A 948 -1.75 -7.91 42.49
C LYS A 948 -0.90 -8.66 43.53
N ASP A 949 -1.21 -9.94 43.75
CA ASP A 949 -0.61 -10.79 44.78
C ASP A 949 0.61 -11.62 44.30
N LEU A 950 0.96 -11.55 43.01
CA LEU A 950 2.15 -12.19 42.42
C LEU A 950 3.42 -11.36 42.64
N TYR A 951 4.60 -11.95 42.41
CA TYR A 951 5.90 -11.27 42.49
C TYR A 951 6.05 -10.46 43.80
N LYS A 952 6.04 -11.18 44.92
CA LYS A 952 6.20 -10.61 46.28
C LYS A 952 7.64 -10.65 46.77
N ASP A 953 8.39 -11.66 46.36
CA ASP A 953 9.83 -11.74 46.62
C ASP A 953 10.61 -10.71 45.76
N PRO A 954 11.78 -10.23 46.20
CA PRO A 954 12.59 -9.30 45.43
C PRO A 954 13.11 -9.91 44.13
N VAL A 955 12.95 -9.18 43.02
CA VAL A 955 13.56 -9.49 41.72
C VAL A 955 15.07 -9.22 41.82
N ARG A 956 15.92 -10.07 41.25
CA ARG A 956 17.37 -9.82 41.18
C ARG A 956 17.64 -8.55 40.36
N LEU A 957 18.44 -7.63 40.90
CA LEU A 957 18.97 -6.51 40.12
C LEU A 957 19.94 -7.01 39.04
N PRO A 958 19.87 -6.47 37.81
CA PRO A 958 20.91 -6.67 36.80
C PRO A 958 22.29 -6.22 37.30
N ASP A 959 23.34 -6.92 36.90
CA ASP A 959 24.72 -6.62 37.31
C ASP A 959 25.21 -5.26 36.77
N THR A 960 24.50 -4.71 35.78
CA THR A 960 24.68 -3.38 35.17
C THR A 960 23.76 -2.30 35.76
N PHE A 961 23.04 -2.52 36.86
CA PHE A 961 22.05 -1.55 37.36
C PHE A 961 22.68 -0.20 37.80
N THR A 962 23.95 -0.20 38.22
CA THR A 962 24.69 0.99 38.64
C THR A 962 25.80 1.35 37.64
N ASP A 963 25.44 1.39 36.36
CA ASP A 963 26.34 1.72 35.26
C ASP A 963 26.80 3.19 35.29
N ASP A 964 28.03 3.46 34.85
CA ASP A 964 28.60 4.81 34.75
C ASP A 964 28.81 5.29 33.30
N TYR A 965 28.49 4.45 32.30
CA TYR A 965 28.52 4.76 30.87
C TYR A 965 29.89 5.26 30.35
N LYS A 966 30.98 5.12 31.11
CA LYS A 966 32.28 5.77 30.81
C LYS A 966 32.92 5.28 29.51
N ASN A 967 32.69 4.01 29.14
CA ASN A 967 33.26 3.34 27.98
C ASN A 967 32.32 3.32 26.76
N ARG A 968 31.30 4.19 26.72
CA ARG A 968 30.26 4.26 25.68
C ARG A 968 30.02 5.68 25.20
N ALA A 969 29.29 5.80 24.09
CA ALA A 969 28.94 7.07 23.46
C ALA A 969 28.20 8.03 24.42
N ASN A 970 28.21 9.33 24.12
CA ASN A 970 27.55 10.34 24.96
C ASN A 970 26.02 10.15 25.01
N ALA A 971 25.41 9.57 23.97
CA ALA A 971 23.99 9.18 23.95
C ALA A 971 23.54 8.41 25.20
N ALA A 972 24.36 7.47 25.69
CA ALA A 972 24.06 6.69 26.90
C ALA A 972 24.11 7.55 28.19
N LYS A 973 24.95 8.61 28.21
CA LYS A 973 25.14 9.49 29.37
C LYS A 973 24.00 10.50 29.55
N VAL A 974 23.36 10.90 28.45
CA VAL A 974 22.32 11.96 28.43
C VAL A 974 20.88 11.44 28.48
N ALA A 975 20.67 10.14 28.25
CA ALA A 975 19.35 9.51 28.22
C ALA A 975 18.59 9.62 29.55
N LYS A 976 17.34 10.10 29.48
CA LYS A 976 16.42 10.36 30.59
C LYS A 976 15.43 9.20 30.78
N MET A 977 15.98 8.00 30.94
CA MET A 977 15.22 6.76 31.11
C MET A 977 15.76 5.86 32.24
N ARG A 978 16.39 6.46 33.26
CA ARG A 978 16.96 5.74 34.41
C ARG A 978 15.90 5.43 35.46
N VAL A 979 15.88 4.19 35.94
CA VAL A 979 15.02 3.72 37.04
C VAL A 979 15.23 4.55 38.31
N ALA A 980 16.46 4.99 38.60
CA ALA A 980 16.78 5.80 39.76
C ALA A 980 16.25 7.24 39.69
N GLU A 981 16.14 7.83 38.50
CA GLU A 981 15.93 9.28 38.30
C GLU A 981 14.59 9.61 37.62
N ASP A 982 14.20 8.88 36.58
CA ASP A 982 13.20 9.32 35.60
C ASP A 982 11.79 8.74 35.78
N LEU A 983 11.61 7.74 36.64
CA LEU A 983 10.30 7.13 36.93
C LEU A 983 9.36 8.07 37.69
N THR A 984 8.07 8.05 37.32
CA THR A 984 7.03 8.90 37.90
C THR A 984 6.28 8.25 39.07
N TYR A 985 5.47 9.05 39.76
CA TYR A 985 4.55 8.55 40.79
C TYR A 985 3.54 7.52 40.22
N ASN A 986 2.99 7.76 39.03
CA ASN A 986 2.06 6.83 38.37
C ASN A 986 2.73 5.50 37.98
N ASP A 987 3.96 5.54 37.45
CA ASP A 987 4.73 4.35 37.06
C ASP A 987 4.85 3.32 38.19
N LEU A 988 5.07 3.82 39.41
CA LEU A 988 5.24 2.99 40.60
C LEU A 988 3.95 2.78 41.40
N GLY A 989 2.79 3.27 40.93
CA GLY A 989 1.52 3.16 41.65
C GLY A 989 1.55 3.87 43.00
N ILE A 990 2.09 5.09 43.04
CA ILE A 990 2.31 5.92 44.22
C ILE A 990 1.43 7.18 44.11
N VAL A 991 0.98 7.71 45.24
CA VAL A 991 0.27 9.00 45.30
C VAL A 991 1.24 10.13 44.97
N GLN A 992 0.93 10.91 43.93
CA GLN A 992 1.65 12.16 43.64
C GLN A 992 1.19 13.27 44.59
N PRO A 993 2.09 13.89 45.37
CA PRO A 993 1.75 15.01 46.24
C PRO A 993 1.64 16.34 45.48
N GLU A 994 0.89 17.29 46.04
CA GLU A 994 0.87 18.69 45.61
C GLU A 994 2.00 19.50 46.27
N GLY A 995 2.53 20.52 45.58
CA GLY A 995 3.62 21.36 46.08
C GLY A 995 4.55 21.92 45.00
N PRO A 996 5.64 22.60 45.41
CA PRO A 996 6.64 23.16 44.49
C PRO A 996 7.59 22.10 43.91
N ARG A 997 8.14 22.36 42.71
CA ARG A 997 9.08 21.48 41.97
C ARG A 997 10.25 20.95 42.83
N SER A 998 10.77 21.79 43.74
CA SER A 998 11.86 21.46 44.66
C SER A 998 11.51 20.43 45.75
N VAL A 999 10.23 20.14 45.98
CA VAL A 999 9.76 19.19 47.01
C VAL A 999 9.12 17.95 46.36
N ILE A 1000 8.28 18.14 45.34
CA ILE A 1000 7.49 17.07 44.72
C ILE A 1000 8.07 16.54 43.39
N GLY A 1001 9.26 16.99 43.02
CA GLY A 1001 9.93 16.59 41.78
C GLY A 1001 9.47 17.33 40.52
N GLU A 1002 10.19 17.04 39.44
CA GLU A 1002 10.07 17.73 38.16
C GLU A 1002 8.91 17.16 37.33
N LYS A 1003 8.23 18.00 36.54
CA LYS A 1003 7.29 17.48 35.53
C LYS A 1003 8.04 16.61 34.53
N MET A 1004 7.39 15.54 34.05
CA MET A 1004 7.93 14.74 32.95
C MET A 1004 7.97 15.53 31.63
N ILE A 1005 6.93 16.33 31.36
CA ILE A 1005 6.88 17.29 30.24
C ILE A 1005 6.29 18.60 30.78
N ASP A 1006 6.93 19.75 30.50
CA ASP A 1006 6.50 21.05 31.05
C ASP A 1006 5.42 21.73 30.18
N ILE A 1007 4.29 21.04 30.02
CA ILE A 1007 3.08 21.50 29.31
C ILE A 1007 1.90 21.56 30.28
N TRP A 1008 0.91 22.42 30.02
CA TRP A 1008 -0.09 22.75 31.05
C TRP A 1008 -1.09 21.61 31.34
N TRP A 1009 -1.37 20.73 30.37
CA TRP A 1009 -2.27 19.59 30.55
C TRP A 1009 -1.60 18.35 31.14
N TRP A 1010 -0.28 18.20 30.98
CA TRP A 1010 0.47 17.07 31.54
C TRP A 1010 0.91 17.38 32.98
N GLN A 1011 0.58 16.50 33.93
CA GLN A 1011 0.80 16.76 35.36
C GLN A 1011 1.67 15.72 36.07
N ASP A 1012 2.02 14.60 35.41
CA ASP A 1012 2.91 13.58 35.96
C ASP A 1012 4.32 14.13 36.23
N ARG A 1013 4.85 13.77 37.41
CA ARG A 1013 6.17 14.17 37.89
C ARG A 1013 7.08 12.98 38.15
N LYS A 1014 8.37 13.18 37.90
CA LYS A 1014 9.45 12.27 38.29
C LYS A 1014 9.56 12.26 39.81
N ILE A 1015 9.71 11.07 40.41
CA ILE A 1015 9.90 10.94 41.87
C ILE A 1015 11.29 11.50 42.22
N PRO A 1016 11.40 12.57 43.03
CA PRO A 1016 12.67 13.25 43.28
C PRO A 1016 13.68 12.33 43.99
N ALA A 1017 14.96 12.50 43.65
CA ALA A 1017 16.09 11.80 44.25
C ALA A 1017 17.07 12.80 44.89
N PRO A 1018 16.69 13.48 45.99
CA PRO A 1018 17.58 14.41 46.69
C PRO A 1018 18.81 13.70 47.28
N GLU A 1019 19.86 14.46 47.64
CA GLU A 1019 21.05 13.93 48.32
C GLU A 1019 20.69 13.32 49.69
N ASP A 1020 19.89 14.02 50.47
CA ASP A 1020 19.26 13.51 51.69
C ASP A 1020 17.83 13.02 51.41
N VAL A 1021 17.64 11.70 51.46
CA VAL A 1021 16.34 11.04 51.28
C VAL A 1021 15.58 10.79 52.60
N THR A 1022 16.15 11.11 53.76
CA THR A 1022 15.54 10.76 55.07
C THR A 1022 14.22 11.46 55.34
N GLY A 1023 13.99 12.62 54.72
CA GLY A 1023 12.72 13.34 54.71
C GLY A 1023 11.69 12.82 53.68
N LEU A 1024 12.10 12.00 52.71
CA LEU A 1024 11.23 11.55 51.62
C LEU A 1024 10.24 10.48 52.11
N LYS A 1025 8.96 10.67 51.80
CA LYS A 1025 7.87 9.73 52.08
C LYS A 1025 7.04 9.48 50.83
N LEU A 1026 6.89 8.22 50.45
CA LEU A 1026 6.11 7.80 49.29
C LEU A 1026 4.95 6.92 49.75
N PHE A 1027 3.74 7.16 49.25
CA PHE A 1027 2.53 6.48 49.70
C PHE A 1027 1.94 5.59 48.59
N CYS A 1028 1.70 4.32 48.87
CA CYS A 1028 1.07 3.40 47.93
C CYS A 1028 -0.35 3.87 47.56
N LYS A 1029 -0.64 4.01 46.26
CA LYS A 1029 -1.95 4.44 45.73
C LYS A 1029 -3.08 3.44 46.05
N GLU A 1030 -2.73 2.17 46.24
CA GLU A 1030 -3.66 1.06 46.50
C GLU A 1030 -3.88 0.78 48.00
N THR A 1031 -2.84 0.90 48.84
CA THR A 1031 -2.88 0.47 50.26
C THR A 1031 -2.72 1.60 51.28
N GLY A 1032 -2.30 2.80 50.86
CA GLY A 1032 -1.95 3.90 51.77
C GLY A 1032 -0.65 3.67 52.57
N GLU A 1033 0.05 2.56 52.33
CA GLU A 1033 1.33 2.22 52.97
C GLU A 1033 2.40 3.28 52.69
N ALA A 1034 3.16 3.67 53.71
CA ALA A 1034 4.15 4.74 53.65
C ALA A 1034 5.58 4.18 53.64
N PHE A 1035 6.33 4.44 52.57
CA PHE A 1035 7.73 4.06 52.41
C PHE A 1035 8.65 5.23 52.78
N THR A 1036 9.78 4.91 53.43
CA THR A 1036 10.80 5.85 53.91
C THR A 1036 12.19 5.27 53.66
N PHE A 1037 13.19 6.10 53.39
CA PHE A 1037 14.51 5.67 52.94
C PHE A 1037 15.61 6.30 53.80
N GLN A 1038 16.75 5.62 53.95
CA GLN A 1038 17.95 6.13 54.62
C GLN A 1038 19.05 6.51 53.61
N THR A 1039 19.03 5.94 52.40
CA THR A 1039 20.06 6.22 51.37
C THR A 1039 19.46 6.33 49.96
N GLN A 1040 20.10 7.09 49.07
CA GLN A 1040 19.73 7.12 47.65
C GLN A 1040 19.76 5.74 46.99
N LYS A 1041 20.70 4.88 47.41
CA LYS A 1041 20.78 3.49 46.94
C LYS A 1041 19.50 2.71 47.27
N GLU A 1042 19.05 2.78 48.52
CA GLU A 1042 17.82 2.12 48.98
C GLU A 1042 16.58 2.62 48.22
N LEU A 1043 16.50 3.93 47.94
CA LEU A 1043 15.46 4.50 47.09
C LEU A 1043 15.52 3.95 45.66
N ALA A 1044 16.71 3.87 45.05
CA ALA A 1044 16.89 3.34 43.69
C ALA A 1044 16.56 1.84 43.58
N GLU A 1045 17.03 1.03 44.55
CA GLU A 1045 16.70 -0.40 44.64
C GLU A 1045 15.19 -0.60 44.87
N TRP A 1046 14.53 0.23 45.70
CA TRP A 1046 13.08 0.20 45.88
C TRP A 1046 12.31 0.62 44.62
N LYS A 1047 12.76 1.67 43.91
CA LYS A 1047 12.17 2.08 42.61
C LYS A 1047 12.24 0.92 41.62
N PHE A 1048 13.38 0.23 41.53
CA PHE A 1048 13.56 -0.96 40.71
C PHE A 1048 12.60 -2.09 41.09
N GLN A 1049 12.50 -2.45 42.37
CA GLN A 1049 11.58 -3.52 42.81
C GLN A 1049 10.14 -3.18 42.46
N ARG A 1050 9.69 -1.95 42.73
CA ARG A 1050 8.31 -1.53 42.47
C ARG A 1050 7.99 -1.43 40.97
N TYR A 1051 8.96 -1.07 40.14
CA TYR A 1051 8.89 -1.15 38.67
C TYR A 1051 8.72 -2.60 38.21
N MET A 1052 9.69 -3.47 38.53
CA MET A 1052 9.71 -4.85 38.06
C MET A 1052 8.49 -5.66 38.52
N GLN A 1053 8.04 -5.48 39.77
CA GLN A 1053 6.82 -6.12 40.26
C GLN A 1053 5.58 -5.67 39.48
N ARG A 1054 5.47 -4.39 39.11
CA ARG A 1054 4.34 -3.89 38.31
C ARG A 1054 4.39 -4.39 36.87
N TYR A 1055 5.57 -4.39 36.25
CA TYR A 1055 5.81 -4.90 34.91
C TYR A 1055 5.45 -6.40 34.79
N LEU A 1056 5.99 -7.24 35.68
CA LEU A 1056 5.76 -8.70 35.67
C LEU A 1056 4.30 -9.08 35.96
N ARG A 1057 3.61 -8.37 36.87
CA ARG A 1057 2.16 -8.55 37.09
C ARG A 1057 1.33 -8.16 35.87
N THR A 1058 1.76 -7.15 35.11
CA THR A 1058 1.09 -6.73 33.86
C THR A 1058 1.27 -7.78 32.75
N ILE A 1059 2.43 -8.45 32.70
CA ILE A 1059 2.70 -9.55 31.75
C ILE A 1059 1.82 -10.78 32.01
N GLN A 1060 1.49 -11.08 33.27
CA GLN A 1060 0.64 -12.25 33.58
C GLN A 1060 -0.71 -12.18 32.85
N SER A 1061 -1.29 -10.98 32.69
CA SER A 1061 -2.51 -10.80 31.90
C SER A 1061 -2.34 -11.16 30.42
N ILE A 1062 -1.14 -11.08 29.86
CA ILE A 1062 -0.86 -11.49 28.48
C ILE A 1062 -0.76 -13.01 28.40
N ASP A 1063 -0.03 -13.64 29.32
CA ASP A 1063 0.12 -15.10 29.35
C ASP A 1063 -1.24 -15.79 29.57
N ASP A 1064 -2.02 -15.34 30.55
CA ASP A 1064 -3.38 -15.83 30.82
C ASP A 1064 -4.26 -15.79 29.55
N ASN A 1065 -4.22 -14.68 28.80
CA ASN A 1065 -5.05 -14.47 27.61
C ASN A 1065 -4.52 -15.21 26.36
N VAL A 1066 -3.21 -15.37 26.21
CA VAL A 1066 -2.64 -16.28 25.20
C VAL A 1066 -3.09 -17.72 25.48
N GLY A 1067 -3.11 -18.14 26.75
CA GLY A 1067 -3.69 -19.42 27.18
C GLY A 1067 -5.13 -19.58 26.72
N ARG A 1068 -6.00 -18.60 27.03
CA ARG A 1068 -7.40 -18.58 26.59
C ARG A 1068 -7.56 -18.70 25.06
N MET A 1069 -6.68 -18.07 24.28
CA MET A 1069 -6.73 -18.12 22.82
C MET A 1069 -6.24 -19.46 22.25
N LEU A 1070 -5.20 -20.07 22.84
CA LEU A 1070 -4.71 -21.40 22.46
C LEU A 1070 -5.74 -22.49 22.82
N ASP A 1071 -6.30 -22.44 24.03
CA ASP A 1071 -7.34 -23.39 24.47
C ASP A 1071 -8.62 -23.27 23.61
N TRP A 1072 -8.94 -22.06 23.14
CA TRP A 1072 -10.02 -21.84 22.18
C TRP A 1072 -9.73 -22.47 20.81
N LEU A 1073 -8.50 -22.35 20.29
CA LEU A 1073 -8.08 -23.00 19.04
C LEU A 1073 -8.15 -24.53 19.12
N ASP A 1074 -7.75 -25.11 20.24
CA ASP A 1074 -7.82 -26.55 20.45
C ASP A 1074 -9.28 -27.02 20.53
N LYS A 1075 -10.13 -26.28 21.27
CA LYS A 1075 -11.58 -26.54 21.45
C LYS A 1075 -12.36 -26.49 20.12
N GLU A 1076 -12.09 -25.51 19.26
CA GLU A 1076 -12.71 -25.40 17.93
C GLU A 1076 -12.06 -26.32 16.88
N GLY A 1077 -11.02 -27.07 17.23
CA GLY A 1077 -10.30 -27.96 16.31
C GLY A 1077 -9.46 -27.24 15.24
N LEU A 1078 -9.11 -25.97 15.49
CA LEU A 1078 -8.39 -25.09 14.57
C LEU A 1078 -6.86 -25.09 14.76
N ALA A 1079 -6.34 -25.69 15.83
CA ALA A 1079 -4.92 -25.70 16.20
C ALA A 1079 -3.98 -26.20 15.09
N GLU A 1080 -4.33 -27.29 14.40
CA GLU A 1080 -3.55 -27.88 13.29
C GLU A 1080 -3.63 -27.05 11.99
N ASP A 1081 -4.63 -26.19 11.85
CA ASP A 1081 -4.92 -25.35 10.68
C ASP A 1081 -4.62 -23.86 10.95
N THR A 1082 -3.94 -23.53 12.05
CA THR A 1082 -3.67 -22.13 12.46
C THR A 1082 -2.21 -21.94 12.85
N ILE A 1083 -1.53 -21.02 12.16
CA ILE A 1083 -0.24 -20.49 12.57
C ILE A 1083 -0.50 -19.48 13.70
N VAL A 1084 0.11 -19.69 14.86
CA VAL A 1084 0.11 -18.72 15.96
C VAL A 1084 1.51 -18.17 16.11
N MET A 1085 1.67 -16.87 15.92
CA MET A 1085 2.89 -16.13 16.20
C MET A 1085 2.70 -15.23 17.42
N TYR A 1086 3.70 -15.16 18.29
CA TYR A 1086 3.77 -14.21 19.39
C TYR A 1086 5.05 -13.39 19.30
N THR A 1087 4.91 -12.07 19.47
CA THR A 1087 6.02 -11.13 19.50
C THR A 1087 5.74 -9.93 20.43
N SER A 1088 6.76 -9.11 20.66
CA SER A 1088 6.60 -7.69 21.04
C SER A 1088 6.76 -6.80 19.80
N ASP A 1089 6.46 -5.51 19.90
CA ASP A 1089 6.78 -4.50 18.88
C ASP A 1089 8.27 -4.11 18.90
N GLN A 1090 8.88 -4.02 20.09
CA GLN A 1090 10.32 -3.94 20.32
C GLN A 1090 10.71 -4.64 21.63
N GLY A 1091 12.01 -4.71 21.94
CA GLY A 1091 12.50 -5.09 23.27
C GLY A 1091 12.26 -4.00 24.34
N PHE A 1092 12.73 -4.23 25.56
CA PHE A 1092 12.61 -3.28 26.68
C PHE A 1092 13.72 -3.47 27.73
N PHE A 1093 14.26 -2.39 28.29
CA PHE A 1093 15.21 -2.46 29.41
C PHE A 1093 14.51 -2.82 30.73
N LEU A 1094 15.01 -3.84 31.44
CA LEU A 1094 14.48 -4.33 32.72
C LEU A 1094 15.40 -3.94 33.90
N GLY A 1095 15.97 -2.73 33.85
CA GLY A 1095 17.00 -2.25 34.77
C GLY A 1095 18.43 -2.50 34.29
N GLU A 1096 18.65 -3.14 33.13
CA GLU A 1096 19.96 -3.14 32.47
C GLU A 1096 20.43 -1.71 32.20
N HIS A 1097 21.72 -1.45 32.39
CA HIS A 1097 22.33 -0.11 32.45
C HIS A 1097 21.65 0.89 33.42
N GLY A 1098 20.79 0.41 34.33
CA GLY A 1098 19.94 1.25 35.18
C GLY A 1098 18.70 1.80 34.45
N TRP A 1099 18.38 1.35 33.24
CA TRP A 1099 17.34 1.90 32.37
C TRP A 1099 15.99 1.17 32.40
N PHE A 1100 14.96 1.88 31.96
CA PHE A 1100 13.71 1.37 31.39
C PHE A 1100 13.51 1.96 29.99
N ASP A 1101 12.39 1.68 29.32
CA ASP A 1101 12.11 2.10 27.93
C ASP A 1101 12.95 1.34 26.87
N LYS A 1102 13.14 1.94 25.67
CA LYS A 1102 13.64 1.25 24.47
C LYS A 1102 14.57 2.14 23.64
N ARG A 1103 14.26 2.40 22.36
CA ARG A 1103 14.92 3.35 21.43
C ARG A 1103 16.31 2.94 20.93
N PHE A 1104 17.22 2.62 21.84
CA PHE A 1104 18.60 2.31 21.50
C PHE A 1104 18.77 0.93 20.84
N MET A 1105 19.83 0.77 20.03
CA MET A 1105 20.20 -0.49 19.40
C MET A 1105 20.85 -1.49 20.38
N TYR A 1106 21.02 -1.15 21.67
CA TYR A 1106 21.46 -2.11 22.69
C TYR A 1106 20.47 -3.28 22.84
N GLU A 1107 21.00 -4.46 23.16
CA GLU A 1107 20.33 -5.73 22.89
C GLU A 1107 18.95 -5.87 23.53
N GLU A 1108 18.78 -5.42 24.77
CA GLU A 1108 17.49 -5.48 25.50
C GLU A 1108 16.37 -4.73 24.79
N SER A 1109 16.69 -3.63 24.10
CA SER A 1109 15.74 -2.80 23.36
C SER A 1109 15.59 -3.24 21.90
N PHE A 1110 16.62 -3.87 21.33
CA PHE A 1110 16.70 -4.21 19.90
C PHE A 1110 16.18 -5.63 19.61
N GLN A 1111 16.40 -6.57 20.52
CA GLN A 1111 15.93 -7.95 20.41
C GLN A 1111 14.44 -8.04 20.76
N MET A 1112 13.64 -8.56 19.84
CA MET A 1112 12.24 -8.89 20.05
C MET A 1112 12.13 -10.34 20.54
N PRO A 1113 11.31 -10.67 21.55
CA PRO A 1113 10.85 -12.04 21.70
C PRO A 1113 10.05 -12.44 20.47
N PHE A 1114 10.29 -13.63 19.92
CA PHE A 1114 9.52 -14.17 18.80
C PHE A 1114 9.37 -15.69 18.90
N MET A 1115 8.12 -16.15 18.88
CA MET A 1115 7.74 -17.57 18.98
C MET A 1115 6.66 -17.89 17.97
N ILE A 1116 6.74 -19.08 17.34
CA ILE A 1116 5.81 -19.50 16.28
C ILE A 1116 5.42 -20.97 16.42
N ARG A 1117 4.10 -21.24 16.48
CA ARG A 1117 3.47 -22.57 16.50
C ARG A 1117 2.75 -22.81 15.18
N TYR A 1118 3.14 -23.86 14.44
CA TYR A 1118 2.37 -24.41 13.33
C TYR A 1118 2.72 -25.89 13.10
N PRO A 1119 1.97 -26.85 13.69
CA PRO A 1119 2.38 -28.26 13.79
C PRO A 1119 2.64 -28.98 12.46
N ARG A 1120 2.10 -28.47 11.34
CA ARG A 1120 2.25 -29.08 10.00
C ARG A 1120 3.61 -28.85 9.35
N GLU A 1121 4.32 -27.78 9.70
CA GLU A 1121 5.58 -27.39 9.04
C GLU A 1121 6.73 -27.13 10.02
N ILE A 1122 6.44 -26.93 11.31
CA ILE A 1122 7.41 -26.53 12.33
C ILE A 1122 7.54 -27.65 13.36
N ALA A 1123 8.76 -28.18 13.53
CA ALA A 1123 9.03 -29.20 14.54
C ALA A 1123 8.94 -28.60 15.96
N PRO A 1124 8.20 -29.22 16.90
CA PRO A 1124 8.01 -28.68 18.25
C PRO A 1124 9.31 -28.68 19.06
N LYS A 1125 9.44 -27.69 19.97
CA LYS A 1125 10.63 -27.43 20.81
C LYS A 1125 11.88 -27.04 20.00
N SER A 1126 11.70 -26.50 18.80
CA SER A 1126 12.82 -26.00 18.00
C SER A 1126 13.32 -24.65 18.54
N VAL A 1127 14.61 -24.40 18.38
CA VAL A 1127 15.24 -23.10 18.64
C VAL A 1127 16.00 -22.67 17.41
N CYS A 1128 15.63 -21.53 16.83
CA CYS A 1128 16.31 -20.94 15.70
C CYS A 1128 17.32 -19.88 16.17
N LYS A 1129 18.49 -19.86 15.52
CA LYS A 1129 19.55 -18.87 15.73
C LYS A 1129 19.88 -18.05 14.48
N ASP A 1130 19.17 -18.29 13.38
CA ASP A 1130 19.28 -17.44 12.20
C ASP A 1130 18.62 -16.08 12.50
N ILE A 1131 19.25 -15.01 12.05
CA ILE A 1131 18.76 -13.64 12.26
C ILE A 1131 17.53 -13.39 11.39
N ILE A 1132 16.45 -12.86 11.99
CA ILE A 1132 15.26 -12.33 11.29
C ILE A 1132 14.95 -10.91 11.78
N CYS A 1133 14.27 -10.12 10.95
CA CYS A 1133 13.80 -8.77 11.27
C CYS A 1133 12.28 -8.64 11.19
N ASN A 1134 11.70 -7.67 11.88
CA ASN A 1134 10.24 -7.42 11.87
C ASN A 1134 9.66 -7.11 10.47
N VAL A 1135 10.47 -6.59 9.53
CA VAL A 1135 10.10 -6.44 8.11
C VAL A 1135 9.87 -7.77 7.37
N ASP A 1136 10.41 -8.88 7.88
CA ASP A 1136 10.25 -10.22 7.29
C ASP A 1136 8.89 -10.86 7.61
N PHE A 1137 8.13 -10.29 8.56
CA PHE A 1137 6.85 -10.84 9.01
C PHE A 1137 5.80 -10.79 7.89
N ALA A 1138 5.62 -9.63 7.25
CA ALA A 1138 4.70 -9.42 6.15
C ALA A 1138 4.88 -10.39 4.95
N PRO A 1139 6.09 -10.53 4.34
CA PRO A 1139 6.29 -11.49 3.26
C PRO A 1139 6.12 -12.95 3.73
N THR A 1140 6.40 -13.26 4.99
CA THR A 1140 6.19 -14.61 5.56
C THR A 1140 4.71 -14.96 5.70
N PHE A 1141 3.84 -14.01 6.11
CA PHE A 1141 2.39 -14.25 6.12
C PHE A 1141 1.86 -14.55 4.71
N LEU A 1142 2.38 -13.87 3.68
CA LEU A 1142 2.00 -14.08 2.28
C LEU A 1142 2.49 -15.42 1.73
N ASP A 1143 3.71 -15.84 2.08
CA ASP A 1143 4.23 -17.17 1.72
C ASP A 1143 3.32 -18.28 2.30
N PHE A 1144 3.05 -18.25 3.61
CA PHE A 1144 2.15 -19.21 4.26
C PHE A 1144 0.74 -19.21 3.64
N ALA A 1145 0.23 -18.05 3.26
CA ALA A 1145 -1.05 -17.90 2.54
C ALA A 1145 -1.01 -18.41 1.09
N ASN A 1146 0.14 -18.80 0.54
CA ASN A 1146 0.36 -19.05 -0.88
C ASN A 1146 -0.19 -17.88 -1.73
N ALA A 1147 0.27 -16.68 -1.37
CA ALA A 1147 -0.06 -15.40 -1.98
C ALA A 1147 1.18 -14.82 -2.67
N ARG A 1148 0.98 -13.94 -3.66
CA ARG A 1148 2.10 -13.25 -4.31
C ARG A 1148 2.70 -12.21 -3.37
N ILE A 1149 3.96 -12.40 -2.97
CA ILE A 1149 4.76 -11.36 -2.30
C ILE A 1149 5.01 -10.20 -3.28
N PRO A 1150 4.61 -8.95 -2.96
CA PRO A 1150 4.89 -7.78 -3.79
C PRO A 1150 6.36 -7.37 -3.77
N THR A 1151 6.87 -6.89 -4.89
CA THR A 1151 8.28 -6.46 -5.03
C THR A 1151 8.61 -5.10 -4.41
N TYR A 1152 7.68 -4.49 -3.66
CA TYR A 1152 7.99 -3.33 -2.82
C TYR A 1152 8.43 -3.75 -1.41
N MET A 1153 8.09 -4.96 -0.96
CA MET A 1153 8.52 -5.49 0.34
C MET A 1153 10.02 -5.74 0.33
N GLN A 1154 10.68 -5.37 1.42
CA GLN A 1154 12.13 -5.43 1.59
C GLN A 1154 12.58 -6.59 2.49
N GLY A 1155 11.68 -7.08 3.35
CA GLY A 1155 11.91 -8.33 4.09
C GLY A 1155 11.83 -9.57 3.21
N VAL A 1156 12.33 -10.69 3.73
CA VAL A 1156 12.39 -12.01 3.06
C VAL A 1156 11.56 -13.02 3.86
N SER A 1157 10.85 -13.94 3.19
CA SER A 1157 10.09 -14.97 3.90
C SER A 1157 11.03 -15.92 4.67
N PHE A 1158 10.85 -16.02 5.99
CA PHE A 1158 11.55 -16.98 6.85
C PHE A 1158 10.82 -18.33 6.96
N ARG A 1159 9.81 -18.60 6.12
CA ARG A 1159 9.17 -19.94 6.05
C ARG A 1159 10.18 -21.09 5.84
N PRO A 1160 11.22 -20.96 4.98
CA PRO A 1160 12.23 -22.01 4.86
C PRO A 1160 13.02 -22.23 6.16
N VAL A 1161 13.29 -21.15 6.92
CA VAL A 1161 14.00 -21.20 8.20
C VAL A 1161 13.23 -22.01 9.23
N VAL A 1162 11.93 -21.76 9.41
CA VAL A 1162 11.10 -22.54 10.37
C VAL A 1162 10.86 -23.99 9.96
N GLN A 1163 11.03 -24.31 8.67
CA GLN A 1163 11.06 -25.69 8.16
C GLN A 1163 12.43 -26.38 8.35
N GLY A 1164 13.43 -25.72 8.95
CA GLY A 1164 14.80 -26.25 9.09
C GLY A 1164 15.60 -26.27 7.78
N LYS A 1165 15.29 -25.37 6.84
CA LYS A 1165 15.85 -25.28 5.48
C LYS A 1165 16.36 -23.86 5.18
N THR A 1166 17.08 -23.26 6.12
CA THR A 1166 17.67 -21.93 5.98
C THR A 1166 18.49 -21.84 4.67
N PRO A 1167 18.21 -20.85 3.79
CA PRO A 1167 18.95 -20.67 2.55
C PRO A 1167 20.44 -20.38 2.79
N ALA A 1168 21.30 -20.81 1.86
CA ALA A 1168 22.75 -20.56 1.96
C ALA A 1168 23.12 -19.08 1.78
N ASP A 1169 22.20 -18.28 1.22
CA ASP A 1169 22.23 -16.84 1.03
C ASP A 1169 21.33 -16.08 2.04
N TRP A 1170 20.93 -16.72 3.15
CA TRP A 1170 20.22 -16.03 4.23
C TRP A 1170 21.11 -14.93 4.83
N GLN A 1171 20.56 -13.73 5.01
CA GLN A 1171 21.38 -12.51 5.12
C GLN A 1171 22.23 -12.43 6.42
N GLN A 1172 21.79 -13.06 7.51
CA GLN A 1172 22.50 -13.11 8.81
C GLN A 1172 22.94 -11.73 9.34
N VAL A 1173 22.19 -10.67 9.01
CA VAL A 1173 22.40 -9.30 9.48
C VAL A 1173 21.06 -8.68 9.86
N ALA A 1174 21.03 -7.99 11.00
CA ALA A 1174 19.91 -7.15 11.40
C ALA A 1174 20.28 -5.68 11.24
N TYR A 1175 19.45 -4.92 10.52
CA TYR A 1175 19.61 -3.48 10.31
C TYR A 1175 18.66 -2.69 11.21
N HIS A 1176 19.15 -1.59 11.79
CA HIS A 1176 18.38 -0.71 12.67
C HIS A 1176 18.59 0.76 12.30
N ARG A 1177 17.54 1.58 12.35
CA ARG A 1177 17.61 3.05 12.26
C ARG A 1177 16.53 3.69 13.12
N TYR A 1178 16.95 4.39 14.18
CA TYR A 1178 16.09 5.17 15.07
C TYR A 1178 16.22 6.66 14.73
N TRP A 1179 15.14 7.22 14.20
CA TRP A 1179 15.11 8.56 13.60
C TRP A 1179 14.90 9.71 14.58
N MET A 1180 14.34 9.44 15.77
CA MET A 1180 13.90 10.49 16.69
C MET A 1180 15.06 11.11 17.47
N HIS A 1181 15.67 12.17 16.94
CA HIS A 1181 16.68 12.90 17.68
C HIS A 1181 16.07 13.66 18.85
N ARG A 1182 16.54 13.34 20.06
CA ARG A 1182 16.22 14.01 21.32
C ARG A 1182 14.72 14.15 21.54
N ASP A 1183 14.02 13.02 21.57
CA ASP A 1183 12.60 12.98 21.93
C ASP A 1183 12.33 13.71 23.26
N ILE A 1184 11.15 14.31 23.42
CA ILE A 1184 10.86 15.23 24.54
C ILE A 1184 10.87 14.58 25.93
N ILE A 1185 10.77 13.24 26.03
CA ILE A 1185 10.62 12.51 27.30
C ILE A 1185 11.96 11.89 27.73
N HIS A 1186 12.62 11.16 26.83
CA HIS A 1186 13.79 10.34 27.13
C HIS A 1186 15.11 10.94 26.61
N GLU A 1187 15.08 12.02 25.83
CA GLU A 1187 16.26 12.68 25.22
C GLU A 1187 17.15 11.70 24.41
N ALA A 1188 16.58 10.62 23.86
CA ALA A 1188 17.35 9.60 23.16
C ALA A 1188 17.90 10.11 21.83
N TYR A 1189 19.15 9.78 21.51
CA TYR A 1189 19.84 10.26 20.31
C TYR A 1189 19.59 9.39 19.07
N ALA A 1190 19.67 10.01 17.90
CA ALA A 1190 19.35 9.40 16.60
C ALA A 1190 20.55 8.65 16.01
N HIS A 1191 20.31 7.42 15.56
CA HIS A 1191 21.36 6.47 15.21
C HIS A 1191 20.88 5.41 14.21
N TYR A 1192 21.83 4.74 13.57
CA TYR A 1192 21.59 3.52 12.80
C TYR A 1192 22.78 2.56 12.92
N GLY A 1193 22.58 1.31 12.51
CA GLY A 1193 23.63 0.30 12.62
C GLY A 1193 23.27 -1.06 12.05
N VAL A 1194 24.23 -1.98 12.15
CA VAL A 1194 24.07 -3.40 11.80
C VAL A 1194 24.60 -4.31 12.90
N ARG A 1195 23.92 -5.44 13.08
CA ARG A 1195 24.35 -6.56 13.93
C ARG A 1195 24.49 -7.82 13.08
N ASP A 1196 25.62 -8.51 13.21
CA ASP A 1196 25.77 -9.88 12.73
C ASP A 1196 25.72 -10.90 13.90
N GLN A 1197 26.05 -12.17 13.65
CA GLN A 1197 26.03 -13.22 14.67
C GLN A 1197 26.98 -13.00 15.88
N ARG A 1198 27.93 -12.06 15.82
CA ARG A 1198 28.87 -11.73 16.91
C ARG A 1198 29.02 -10.24 17.19
N TYR A 1199 29.00 -9.40 16.17
CA TYR A 1199 29.36 -7.98 16.28
C TYR A 1199 28.16 -7.06 16.06
N LYS A 1200 28.13 -5.95 16.80
CA LYS A 1200 27.16 -4.85 16.61
C LYS A 1200 27.90 -3.54 16.39
N LEU A 1201 27.60 -2.86 15.29
CA LEU A 1201 28.16 -1.54 14.93
C LEU A 1201 27.03 -0.51 14.91
N ILE A 1202 27.22 0.60 15.63
CA ILE A 1202 26.26 1.72 15.76
C ILE A 1202 26.94 3.02 15.32
N TYR A 1203 26.26 3.84 14.52
CA TYR A 1203 26.63 5.22 14.23
C TYR A 1203 25.59 6.18 14.82
N TRP A 1204 26.03 6.98 15.80
CA TRP A 1204 25.27 8.05 16.43
C TRP A 1204 25.41 9.30 15.57
N TYR A 1205 24.46 9.50 14.65
CA TYR A 1205 24.56 10.57 13.65
C TYR A 1205 24.08 11.93 14.15
N ASN A 1206 23.27 11.96 15.21
CA ASN A 1206 22.95 13.14 16.01
C ASN A 1206 22.39 14.36 15.24
N GLU A 1207 21.55 14.09 14.23
CA GLU A 1207 20.78 15.08 13.46
C GLU A 1207 19.28 14.84 13.62
N ASP A 1208 18.49 15.91 13.60
CA ASP A 1208 17.02 15.86 13.63
C ASP A 1208 16.35 15.71 12.25
N PHE A 1209 17.06 16.10 11.17
CA PHE A 1209 16.56 16.13 9.79
C PHE A 1209 15.23 16.88 9.59
N GLY A 1210 14.85 17.80 10.49
CA GLY A 1210 13.56 18.50 10.46
C GLY A 1210 12.34 17.60 10.66
N LEU A 1211 12.52 16.36 11.16
CA LEU A 1211 11.43 15.39 11.31
C LEU A 1211 10.50 15.71 12.49
N GLU A 1212 9.22 15.40 12.35
CA GLU A 1212 8.23 15.56 13.41
C GLU A 1212 8.57 14.74 14.67
N GLY A 1213 8.39 15.32 15.86
CA GLY A 1213 8.73 14.68 17.14
C GLY A 1213 10.22 14.69 17.51
N THR A 1214 11.07 15.34 16.73
CA THR A 1214 12.49 15.55 17.04
C THR A 1214 12.75 16.91 17.70
N ARG A 1215 13.96 17.10 18.24
CA ARG A 1215 14.50 18.41 18.66
C ARG A 1215 15.87 18.65 18.03
N PRO A 1216 16.30 19.90 17.80
CA PRO A 1216 17.51 20.23 17.06
C PRO A 1216 18.76 19.47 17.52
N GLY A 1217 19.48 18.91 16.56
CA GLY A 1217 20.76 18.22 16.76
C GLY A 1217 21.98 19.14 16.68
N GLY A 1218 23.09 18.58 16.21
CA GLY A 1218 24.39 19.24 16.14
C GLY A 1218 25.40 18.81 17.20
N GLU A 1219 25.05 17.82 18.03
CA GLU A 1219 26.00 17.12 18.91
C GLU A 1219 27.04 16.29 18.12
N GLU A 1220 28.18 16.01 18.76
CA GLU A 1220 29.30 15.28 18.15
C GLU A 1220 28.88 13.88 17.69
N LYS A 1221 29.37 13.44 16.52
CA LYS A 1221 28.97 12.19 15.88
C LYS A 1221 29.90 11.06 16.28
N GLU A 1222 29.35 9.99 16.83
CA GLU A 1222 30.10 8.94 17.51
C GLU A 1222 29.86 7.56 16.85
N TRP A 1223 30.86 6.68 16.93
CA TRP A 1223 30.74 5.27 16.55
C TRP A 1223 30.87 4.37 17.77
N GLU A 1224 30.06 3.31 17.84
CA GLU A 1224 30.27 2.19 18.75
C GLU A 1224 30.41 0.87 18.02
N LEU A 1225 31.35 0.03 18.45
CA LEU A 1225 31.44 -1.38 18.08
C LEU A 1225 31.44 -2.21 19.35
N PHE A 1226 30.63 -3.27 19.39
CA PHE A 1226 30.60 -4.27 20.46
C PHE A 1226 30.92 -5.66 19.90
N ASP A 1227 31.73 -6.41 20.63
CA ASP A 1227 31.94 -7.84 20.44
C ASP A 1227 31.00 -8.59 21.39
N CYS A 1228 29.75 -8.80 20.98
CA CYS A 1228 28.69 -9.34 21.82
C CYS A 1228 28.93 -10.80 22.29
N GLN A 1229 30.03 -11.44 21.87
CA GLN A 1229 30.48 -12.73 22.41
C GLN A 1229 31.41 -12.56 23.62
N GLU A 1230 32.32 -11.58 23.61
CA GLU A 1230 33.25 -11.31 24.72
C GLU A 1230 32.62 -10.34 25.75
N ASP A 1231 31.77 -9.42 25.27
CA ASP A 1231 31.01 -8.44 26.05
C ASP A 1231 29.51 -8.53 25.72
N PRO A 1232 28.82 -9.59 26.18
CA PRO A 1232 27.37 -9.77 25.97
C PRO A 1232 26.49 -8.79 26.76
N LEU A 1233 27.11 -7.85 27.48
CA LEU A 1233 26.44 -6.77 28.21
C LEU A 1233 26.69 -5.40 27.55
N GLU A 1234 27.40 -5.34 26.42
CA GLU A 1234 27.59 -4.12 25.60
C GLU A 1234 28.09 -2.92 26.43
N LEU A 1235 29.06 -3.17 27.32
CA LEU A 1235 29.64 -2.20 28.25
C LEU A 1235 30.88 -1.48 27.72
N PHE A 1236 31.57 -2.04 26.72
CA PHE A 1236 32.86 -1.58 26.22
C PHE A 1236 32.84 -1.33 24.71
N ASN A 1237 32.74 -0.07 24.29
CA ASN A 1237 32.94 0.31 22.90
C ASN A 1237 34.39 0.00 22.48
N CYS A 1238 34.57 -0.91 21.53
CA CYS A 1238 35.87 -1.33 21.00
C CYS A 1238 36.21 -0.75 19.61
N TYR A 1239 35.42 0.20 19.09
CA TYR A 1239 35.62 0.81 17.76
C TYR A 1239 37.02 1.44 17.58
N GLY A 1240 37.57 2.02 18.66
CA GLY A 1240 38.89 2.65 18.69
C GLY A 1240 40.07 1.73 19.08
N ASP A 1241 39.87 0.42 19.23
CA ASP A 1241 40.93 -0.54 19.54
C ASP A 1241 41.47 -1.16 18.24
N ASP A 1242 42.77 -1.00 17.99
CA ASP A 1242 43.52 -1.54 16.83
C ASP A 1242 43.23 -3.04 16.59
N LYS A 1243 42.95 -3.82 17.65
CA LYS A 1243 42.57 -5.24 17.56
C LYS A 1243 41.35 -5.47 16.64
N TYR A 1244 40.42 -4.53 16.61
CA TYR A 1244 39.16 -4.64 15.86
C TYR A 1244 39.14 -3.83 14.55
N ALA A 1245 40.26 -3.21 14.14
CA ALA A 1245 40.30 -2.33 12.96
C ALA A 1245 39.80 -3.00 11.66
N ASP A 1246 40.00 -4.31 11.48
CA ASP A 1246 39.46 -5.06 10.32
C ASP A 1246 37.99 -5.48 10.52
N VAL A 1247 37.54 -5.64 11.78
CA VAL A 1247 36.12 -5.86 12.12
C VAL A 1247 35.33 -4.58 11.85
N VAL A 1248 35.84 -3.41 12.23
CA VAL A 1248 35.25 -2.11 11.90
C VAL A 1248 35.02 -2.00 10.39
N LYS A 1249 36.05 -2.18 9.56
CA LYS A 1249 35.93 -2.14 8.09
C LYS A 1249 34.87 -3.11 7.57
N LYS A 1250 34.86 -4.36 8.05
CA LYS A 1250 33.87 -5.38 7.67
C LYS A 1250 32.44 -4.94 8.01
N MET A 1251 32.23 -4.45 9.22
CA MET A 1251 30.91 -4.05 9.71
C MET A 1251 30.42 -2.75 9.06
N THR A 1252 31.29 -1.77 8.80
CA THR A 1252 30.93 -0.56 8.05
C THR A 1252 30.61 -0.91 6.59
N LYS A 1253 31.39 -1.78 5.94
CA LYS A 1253 31.08 -2.23 4.58
C LYS A 1253 29.74 -2.96 4.50
N MET A 1254 29.44 -3.82 5.49
CA MET A 1254 28.14 -4.49 5.64
C MET A 1254 26.99 -3.51 5.88
N LEU A 1255 27.22 -2.44 6.67
CA LEU A 1255 26.27 -1.35 6.88
C LEU A 1255 25.95 -0.64 5.57
N GLU A 1256 26.97 -0.23 4.83
CA GLU A 1256 26.82 0.41 3.51
C GLU A 1256 26.09 -0.48 2.50
N ASP A 1257 26.48 -1.75 2.37
CA ASP A 1257 25.83 -2.70 1.46
C ASP A 1257 24.36 -2.90 1.81
N LYS A 1258 24.04 -2.99 3.12
CA LYS A 1258 22.65 -3.15 3.56
C LYS A 1258 21.84 -1.86 3.36
N MET A 1259 22.43 -0.69 3.57
CA MET A 1259 21.79 0.61 3.27
C MET A 1259 21.53 0.76 1.76
N GLU A 1260 22.48 0.37 0.90
CA GLU A 1260 22.29 0.39 -0.56
C GLU A 1260 21.22 -0.63 -1.02
N GLU A 1261 21.19 -1.84 -0.46
CA GLU A 1261 20.14 -2.86 -0.72
C GLU A 1261 18.73 -2.33 -0.41
N ILE A 1262 18.57 -1.61 0.70
CA ILE A 1262 17.25 -1.10 1.16
C ILE A 1262 16.97 0.34 0.68
N GLY A 1263 17.88 0.96 -0.08
CA GLY A 1263 17.76 2.34 -0.57
C GLY A 1263 17.69 3.39 0.54
N ASP A 1264 18.51 3.25 1.59
CA ASP A 1264 18.67 4.24 2.67
C ASP A 1264 19.97 5.04 2.50
N GLU A 1265 19.99 6.29 2.97
CA GLU A 1265 21.09 7.23 2.72
C GLU A 1265 22.13 7.28 3.84
N THR A 1266 23.40 7.17 3.44
CA THR A 1266 24.59 7.17 4.29
C THR A 1266 24.92 8.56 4.83
N VAL A 1267 24.70 8.76 6.13
CA VAL A 1267 25.05 10.00 6.87
C VAL A 1267 26.51 10.00 7.37
N HIS A 1268 27.16 8.84 7.40
CA HIS A 1268 28.58 8.70 7.72
C HIS A 1268 29.46 8.86 6.47
N PRO A 1269 30.74 9.27 6.61
CA PRO A 1269 31.70 9.23 5.51
C PRO A 1269 31.88 7.80 5.02
N ARG A 1270 31.61 7.55 3.73
CA ARG A 1270 31.74 6.22 3.12
C ARG A 1270 33.19 5.74 3.10
N VAL A 1271 33.37 4.42 3.20
CA VAL A 1271 34.65 3.74 2.99
C VAL A 1271 35.03 3.85 1.51
N LEU A 1272 36.19 4.42 1.22
CA LEU A 1272 36.74 4.45 -0.13
C LEU A 1272 37.31 3.07 -0.48
N ASN A 1273 36.86 2.50 -1.60
CA ASN A 1273 37.38 1.27 -2.22
C ASN A 1273 38.79 1.46 -2.80
#